data_AF-A0A962TR23-F1
#
_entry.id   AF-A0A962TR23-F1
#
_cell.length_a   1.000
_cell.length_b   1.000
_cell.length_c   1.000
_cell.angle_alpha   90.00
_cell.angle_beta   90.00
_cell.angle_gamma   90.00
#
_symmetry.space_group_name_H-M   'P 1'
#
loop_
_entity.id
_entity.type
_entity.pdbx_description
1 polymer ?
#
loop_
_entity_poly.entity_id
_entity_poly.type
_entity_poly.pdbx_seq_one_letter_code
_entity_poly.pdbx_strand_id
1 'polypeptide(L)'
;MSDNTKSAAALQAADPHTIPVLVSASSLSLRKRFYKKEDGSVGKEDYCNAKHFSVFHRTASSIRELSAVLSDLEIVSNNGIIRGAINEGVAPKKVRRLKKNFADVPRYFICIDVDELACPDLYDPLTESAETIIDYIIDLLPPEFHDASYHYQFSSSFGTEGLTGNGTFGQTLKAHIWFMLDQPRTCEELHRWAQAANDAAGFKLVDVSLYNPVQMHYVSRPHFDELIDPVKERSGFVERENDVVAIVIPDRKPPAAAIASGQRLTSVETAPGFENKLERIGPGGFHNPIYRAMCSYFWTCGHNGTDPDPAWLKQRLQGHIREADKGGRETAYIERCLSDNFLDDQIGRVYEQFQEGFEAIQQPSMDVVPTYPDKTKTLPEARKAVMDFVEAFIWQTLPAYMEAEEQYMHLHEKWRTLKRDAEEKGLMFFAPEPMPPVHPFDVLAPDVGTGKTYATLAYISRYIIRKKYLLGEALGPVVMMVPTIELAEEMEREAIRQGIRNVGIMRGRLRDNSDGTSKKMCKDPERIKAVEGFAGNAREYACGNGAGDRSCRHFAECAYQRQKITLKQKDLIIMAHTYLYLPPPIKNLAPEFVVIDEDITKSAIPDENKDNPNRNERDVLFDFLLEHRPVPDGQNRDGAKETEFLMRCSRRLYEALASCPDGSLSRKALEQNKITVRDCRKAAYLESIRIEEPDNIFPKLDTKTLVRRAKKVKNLRPYYILASMWELLAAFLDSPDQTICATVRTVQIKDRKILRILKKRTINEAYQRPTLLLDATFNQEAFRTIFCNPNRYLSIEVEKPHQYVRQITDIDVAVNSFTELDKKGQRVPSPMAYNVISHVRKIARLYAGKGEGKYDVLVVLPSKVEKLFQPLPENVALAHYNNIRGKNIYEGVACLIIASRLQPPVYSIEEKAEAAKQSIIDRIMPNKFGQFYYPERTLALRLADGSGQPVPRQRYHWDPMADALLQGSMVAEIIQAIGRGRGVNRTGKNPLAVDIITNIAMPITVNETMTHHELLSNRYDYMVMNGAMLCSPADQTTAYPGLFETPKSAPKYWENMSKNTPHTTIEEYTIAKWGELILRGANVPITHKVEYRSHDKARGRAKTFLYNAQIISSPLDWLKAYVSSDAVLVSGPEKLPWEASDLPWSEKLALPSQISRETSHLLPMPDLDNIERTPRTKDQEMEFTLEDLGHWYGKSKTEIQALLKKHEGDEQAAATELLCRAVISAEPANRAEVYNKLPQEVQEKLNLNLLQKLPYVQDLPPVSIITGRPD
;
A
#
# COMPACT_ATOMS: atom_id res chain seq x y z
N MET A 1 45.28 41.45 -19.62
CA MET A 1 45.73 41.51 -18.20
C MET A 1 44.72 40.95 -17.19
N SER A 2 43.60 40.32 -17.60
CA SER A 2 42.53 39.84 -16.70
C SER A 2 42.55 38.33 -16.38
N ASP A 3 43.43 37.53 -17.00
CA ASP A 3 43.54 36.09 -16.69
C ASP A 3 44.58 35.77 -15.59
N ASN A 4 45.58 36.62 -15.39
CA ASN A 4 46.58 36.41 -14.32
C ASN A 4 46.06 36.74 -12.91
N THR A 5 44.92 37.42 -12.76
CA THR A 5 44.34 37.75 -11.45
C THR A 5 43.46 36.63 -10.87
N LYS A 6 42.92 35.73 -11.72
CA LYS A 6 42.10 34.59 -11.25
C LYS A 6 42.96 33.45 -10.68
N SER A 7 44.11 33.15 -11.28
CA SER A 7 45.01 32.10 -10.74
C SER A 7 45.68 32.52 -9.43
N ALA A 8 46.06 33.81 -9.29
CA ALA A 8 46.66 34.34 -8.08
C ALA A 8 45.71 34.30 -6.87
N ALA A 9 44.42 34.55 -7.05
CA ALA A 9 43.42 34.52 -5.97
C ALA A 9 43.10 33.08 -5.50
N ALA A 10 43.10 32.11 -6.42
CA ALA A 10 42.94 30.69 -6.08
C ALA A 10 44.19 30.14 -5.36
N LEU A 11 45.39 30.51 -5.81
CA LEU A 11 46.66 30.20 -5.14
C LEU A 11 46.70 30.80 -3.72
N GLN A 12 46.25 32.04 -3.53
CA GLN A 12 46.17 32.67 -2.21
C GLN A 12 45.12 32.01 -1.28
N ALA A 13 44.01 31.51 -1.82
CA ALA A 13 42.99 30.81 -1.02
C ALA A 13 43.46 29.43 -0.51
N ALA A 14 44.34 28.77 -1.27
CA ALA A 14 44.92 27.47 -0.95
C ALA A 14 46.15 27.54 -0.03
N ASP A 15 46.76 28.71 0.16
CA ASP A 15 47.89 28.91 1.07
C ASP A 15 47.52 28.51 2.51
N PRO A 16 48.24 27.58 3.17
CA PRO A 16 47.93 27.14 4.53
C PRO A 16 47.98 28.24 5.61
N HIS A 17 48.65 29.38 5.35
CA HIS A 17 48.66 30.56 6.23
C HIS A 17 47.45 31.48 6.05
N THR A 18 46.62 31.23 5.04
CA THR A 18 45.42 32.03 4.78
C THR A 18 44.31 31.69 5.79
N ILE A 19 43.73 32.76 6.35
CA ILE A 19 42.54 32.75 7.20
C ILE A 19 41.36 33.30 6.37
N PRO A 20 40.42 32.43 5.94
CA PRO A 20 39.21 32.86 5.25
C PRO A 20 38.25 33.59 6.21
N VAL A 21 37.99 34.87 5.92
CA VAL A 21 37.05 35.72 6.65
C VAL A 21 35.79 35.92 5.82
N LEU A 22 34.64 35.55 6.39
CA LEU A 22 33.33 35.76 5.82
C LEU A 22 32.68 37.01 6.38
N VAL A 23 32.28 37.92 5.49
CA VAL A 23 31.58 39.17 5.82
C VAL A 23 30.12 39.05 5.39
N SER A 24 29.17 39.26 6.29
CA SER A 24 27.75 39.16 5.94
C SER A 24 27.36 40.21 4.88
N ALA A 25 26.68 39.79 3.80
CA ALA A 25 26.45 40.63 2.63
C ALA A 25 25.40 41.75 2.82
N SER A 26 24.65 41.72 3.91
CA SER A 26 23.52 42.63 4.20
C SER A 26 23.67 43.37 5.53
N SER A 27 24.91 43.56 5.99
CA SER A 27 25.24 44.23 7.27
C SER A 27 24.64 43.53 8.51
N LEU A 28 24.15 42.28 8.35
CA LEU A 28 23.54 41.53 9.44
C LEU A 28 24.62 41.14 10.45
N SER A 29 24.32 41.33 11.73
CA SER A 29 25.32 41.15 12.78
C SER A 29 25.56 39.67 13.10
N LEU A 30 26.82 39.26 13.00
CA LEU A 30 27.36 37.99 13.48
C LEU A 30 27.88 38.10 14.93
N ARG A 31 27.44 39.10 15.70
CA ARG A 31 27.67 39.20 17.14
C ARG A 31 26.39 38.91 17.90
N LYS A 32 26.52 38.36 19.10
CA LYS A 32 25.40 38.21 20.05
C LYS A 32 25.17 39.53 20.77
N ARG A 33 23.91 39.90 20.99
CA ARG A 33 23.54 41.16 21.66
C ARG A 33 22.68 40.86 22.89
N PHE A 34 22.96 41.52 23.99
CA PHE A 34 22.21 41.49 25.24
C PHE A 34 21.73 42.90 25.53
N TYR A 35 20.49 43.05 25.98
CA TYR A 35 19.91 44.37 26.24
C TYR A 35 18.93 44.32 27.40
N LYS A 36 18.72 45.45 28.08
CA LYS A 36 17.69 45.54 29.11
C LYS A 36 16.31 45.74 28.48
N LYS A 37 15.33 44.92 28.85
CA LYS A 37 13.93 45.07 28.42
C LYS A 37 13.19 46.11 29.27
N GLU A 38 12.05 46.58 28.78
CA GLU A 38 11.18 47.54 29.49
C GLU A 38 10.71 47.03 30.87
N ASP A 39 10.55 45.72 31.03
CA ASP A 39 10.17 45.07 32.30
C ASP A 39 11.33 44.89 33.29
N GLY A 40 12.54 45.35 32.94
CA GLY A 40 13.75 45.21 33.74
C GLY A 40 14.50 43.88 33.59
N SER A 41 13.95 42.91 32.84
CA SER A 41 14.63 41.64 32.52
C SER A 41 15.64 41.80 31.38
N VAL A 42 16.59 40.86 31.25
CA VAL A 42 17.61 40.89 30.18
C VAL A 42 17.09 40.16 28.94
N GLY A 43 17.08 40.85 27.81
CA GLY A 43 16.88 40.30 26.47
C GLY A 43 18.19 39.86 25.83
N LYS A 44 18.08 38.91 24.90
CA LYS A 44 19.21 38.34 24.15
C LYS A 44 18.79 38.18 22.69
N GLU A 45 19.65 38.63 21.78
CA GLU A 45 19.60 38.40 20.34
C GLU A 45 20.79 37.49 19.95
N ASP A 46 20.49 36.29 19.46
CA ASP A 46 21.49 35.34 18.95
C ASP A 46 22.06 35.78 17.58
N TYR A 47 23.11 35.10 17.11
CA TYR A 47 23.76 35.41 15.83
C TYR A 47 22.75 35.36 14.66
N CYS A 48 22.84 36.31 13.73
CA CYS A 48 21.95 36.30 12.58
C CYS A 48 22.20 35.09 11.66
N ASN A 49 21.14 34.53 11.06
CA ASN A 49 21.25 33.45 10.09
C ASN A 49 21.55 33.97 8.67
N ALA A 50 22.70 34.64 8.51
CA ALA A 50 23.13 35.19 7.23
C ALA A 50 23.34 34.08 6.20
N LYS A 51 22.68 34.18 5.04
CA LYS A 51 22.74 33.18 3.97
C LYS A 51 23.84 33.45 2.93
N HIS A 52 24.24 34.71 2.76
CA HIS A 52 25.17 35.16 1.73
C HIS A 52 26.32 35.97 2.35
N PHE A 53 27.54 35.66 1.93
CA PHE A 53 28.77 36.26 2.46
C PHE A 53 29.67 36.78 1.33
N SER A 54 30.47 37.78 1.64
CA SER A 54 31.65 38.12 0.87
C SER A 54 32.87 37.50 1.54
N VAL A 55 33.76 36.88 0.75
CA VAL A 55 34.95 36.20 1.23
C VAL A 55 36.15 37.13 1.10
N PHE A 56 36.86 37.33 2.20
CA PHE A 56 38.14 38.02 2.26
C PHE A 56 39.19 37.10 2.87
N HIS A 57 40.45 37.35 2.56
CA HIS A 57 41.56 36.57 3.10
C HIS A 57 42.42 37.46 4.00
N ARG A 58 42.78 36.93 5.15
CA ARG A 58 43.89 37.40 5.99
C ARG A 58 44.98 36.35 5.98
N THR A 59 46.19 36.70 6.37
CA THR A 59 47.31 35.77 6.45
C THR A 59 47.92 35.88 7.84
N ALA A 60 48.27 34.74 8.44
CA ALA A 60 49.03 34.69 9.68
C ALA A 60 50.08 33.58 9.60
N SER A 61 51.34 33.97 9.77
CA SER A 61 52.50 33.08 9.78
C SER A 61 53.00 32.75 11.19
N SER A 62 52.53 33.49 12.21
CA SER A 62 52.85 33.25 13.61
C SER A 62 51.62 33.40 14.51
N ILE A 63 51.68 32.88 15.74
CA ILE A 63 50.59 33.02 16.72
C ILE A 63 50.31 34.49 17.09
N ARG A 64 51.32 35.37 17.05
CA ARG A 64 51.13 36.82 17.29
C ARG A 64 50.37 37.48 16.14
N GLU A 65 50.65 37.09 14.90
CA GLU A 65 49.88 37.57 13.73
C GLU A 65 48.45 37.03 13.75
N LEU A 66 48.25 35.76 14.13
CA LEU A 66 46.91 35.18 14.31
C LEU A 66 46.14 35.92 15.40
N SER A 67 46.79 36.19 16.54
CA SER A 67 46.21 36.99 17.62
C SER A 67 45.85 38.40 17.16
N ALA A 68 46.69 39.07 16.37
CA ALA A 68 46.38 40.39 15.83
C ALA A 68 45.15 40.34 14.91
N VAL A 69 45.05 39.33 14.03
CA VAL A 69 43.87 39.12 13.18
C VAL A 69 42.61 38.87 14.00
N LEU A 70 42.67 38.06 15.07
CA LEU A 70 41.54 37.79 15.95
C LEU A 70 41.10 39.05 16.71
N SER A 71 42.04 39.83 17.24
CA SER A 71 41.78 41.12 17.88
C SER A 71 41.16 42.17 16.93
N ASP A 72 41.56 42.16 15.65
CA ASP A 72 40.93 43.03 14.63
C ASP A 72 39.52 42.58 14.28
N LEU A 73 39.27 41.26 14.23
CA LEU A 73 37.97 40.71 13.85
C LEU A 73 36.96 40.77 15.00
N GLU A 74 37.40 40.73 16.25
CA GLU A 74 36.49 40.68 17.40
C GLU A 74 35.70 41.98 17.60
N ILE A 75 36.22 43.11 17.13
CA ILE A 75 35.53 44.41 17.15
C ILE A 75 34.54 44.59 15.98
N VAL A 76 34.62 43.75 14.95
CA VAL A 76 33.77 43.84 13.76
C VAL A 76 32.55 42.94 13.89
N SER A 77 31.37 43.54 13.85
CA SER A 77 30.11 42.87 14.20
C SER A 77 29.55 41.91 13.16
N ASN A 78 30.12 41.82 11.95
CA ASN A 78 29.57 41.08 10.82
C ASN A 78 30.57 40.12 10.15
N ASN A 79 31.65 39.79 10.87
CA ASN A 79 32.71 38.90 10.39
C ASN A 79 32.68 37.56 11.12
N GLY A 80 33.10 36.50 10.43
CA GLY A 80 33.36 35.18 11.02
C GLY A 80 34.42 34.44 10.22
N ILE A 81 35.07 33.46 10.84
CA ILE A 81 36.12 32.67 10.20
C ILE A 81 35.56 31.32 9.77
N ILE A 82 36.04 30.78 8.66
CA ILE A 82 35.88 29.36 8.31
C ILE A 82 37.26 28.78 7.95
N ARG A 83 37.41 27.47 7.97
CA ARG A 83 38.68 26.82 7.55
C ARG A 83 38.78 26.62 6.03
N GLY A 84 37.66 26.37 5.37
CA GLY A 84 37.63 25.97 3.96
C GLY A 84 38.07 27.06 2.99
N ALA A 85 38.83 26.67 1.96
CA ALA A 85 39.23 27.55 0.86
C ALA A 85 38.09 27.70 -0.15
N ILE A 86 37.84 28.91 -0.66
CA ILE A 86 36.86 29.11 -1.74
C ILE A 86 37.30 28.35 -3.01
N ASN A 87 36.39 27.59 -3.62
CA ASN A 87 36.68 26.80 -4.81
C ASN A 87 36.92 27.68 -6.05
N GLU A 88 37.76 27.19 -6.96
CA GLU A 88 38.03 27.85 -8.24
C GLU A 88 36.74 28.07 -9.04
N GLY A 89 36.59 29.25 -9.65
CA GLY A 89 35.39 29.63 -10.40
C GLY A 89 34.23 30.18 -9.56
N VAL A 90 34.28 30.13 -8.22
CA VAL A 90 33.27 30.74 -7.36
C VAL A 90 33.59 32.22 -7.12
N ALA A 91 32.66 33.12 -7.47
CA ALA A 91 32.84 34.56 -7.25
C ALA A 91 32.85 34.88 -5.74
N PRO A 92 33.82 35.65 -5.20
CA PRO A 92 33.98 35.87 -3.74
C PRO A 92 32.93 36.81 -3.13
N LYS A 93 31.90 37.23 -3.87
CA LYS A 93 30.80 38.08 -3.38
C LYS A 93 29.50 37.30 -3.41
N LYS A 94 28.70 37.42 -2.34
CA LYS A 94 27.37 36.80 -2.20
C LYS A 94 27.40 35.26 -2.30
N VAL A 95 28.40 34.64 -1.66
CA VAL A 95 28.61 33.18 -1.62
C VAL A 95 27.81 32.55 -0.49
N ARG A 96 27.27 31.34 -0.72
CA ARG A 96 26.67 30.50 0.33
C ARG A 96 27.73 29.59 0.96
N ARG A 97 27.68 29.40 2.29
CA ARG A 97 28.56 28.48 3.05
C ARG A 97 28.18 27.01 2.84
N LEU A 98 28.43 26.50 1.64
CA LEU A 98 28.15 25.11 1.26
C LEU A 98 29.46 24.42 0.91
N LYS A 99 29.61 23.12 1.23
CA LYS A 99 30.82 22.34 0.93
C LYS A 99 31.20 22.34 -0.56
N LYS A 100 30.22 22.52 -1.46
CA LYS A 100 30.48 22.68 -2.90
C LYS A 100 31.19 23.99 -3.29
N ASN A 101 31.12 25.02 -2.43
CA ASN A 101 31.74 26.32 -2.66
C ASN A 101 33.07 26.48 -1.91
N PHE A 102 33.33 25.65 -0.90
CA PHE A 102 34.53 25.69 -0.07
C PHE A 102 35.12 24.29 0.14
N ALA A 103 36.36 24.08 -0.30
CA ALA A 103 37.09 22.83 -0.11
C ALA A 103 37.78 22.78 1.27
N ASP A 104 37.94 21.57 1.79
CA ASP A 104 38.81 21.32 2.93
C ASP A 104 40.27 21.39 2.46
N VAL A 105 41.06 22.24 3.10
CA VAL A 105 42.48 22.41 2.81
C VAL A 105 43.27 22.47 4.12
N PRO A 106 44.53 22.00 4.15
CA PRO A 106 45.36 22.09 5.34
C PRO A 106 45.58 23.54 5.78
N ARG A 107 45.44 23.84 7.08
CA ARG A 107 45.71 25.16 7.67
C ARG A 107 46.60 25.05 8.90
N TYR A 108 47.43 26.07 9.13
CA TYR A 108 48.33 26.12 10.29
C TYR A 108 47.66 26.54 11.60
N PHE A 109 46.43 27.05 11.59
CA PHE A 109 45.75 27.40 12.85
C PHE A 109 44.79 26.28 13.29
N ILE A 110 44.51 26.20 14.59
CA ILE A 110 43.42 25.41 15.18
C ILE A 110 42.64 26.29 16.15
N CYS A 111 41.32 26.14 16.17
CA CYS A 111 40.46 26.66 17.22
C CYS A 111 39.94 25.45 18.02
N ILE A 112 39.98 25.55 19.33
CA ILE A 112 39.41 24.60 20.28
C ILE A 112 38.21 25.30 20.89
N ASP A 113 37.02 24.80 20.58
CA ASP A 113 35.76 25.31 21.13
C ASP A 113 35.34 24.43 22.31
N VAL A 114 35.36 25.02 23.50
CA VAL A 114 34.92 24.40 24.75
C VAL A 114 33.54 24.96 25.07
N ASP A 115 32.54 24.07 25.14
CA ASP A 115 31.15 24.43 25.47
C ASP A 115 30.64 23.59 26.63
N GLU A 116 29.96 24.25 27.57
CA GLU A 116 29.34 23.66 28.77
C GLU A 116 30.29 22.85 29.69
N LEU A 117 31.59 23.15 29.72
CA LEU A 117 32.54 22.50 30.64
C LEU A 117 32.25 22.92 32.10
N ALA A 118 32.03 21.98 33.01
CA ALA A 118 31.77 22.31 34.41
C ALA A 118 32.94 23.06 35.05
N CYS A 119 32.66 24.19 35.71
CA CYS A 119 33.66 24.93 36.47
C CYS A 119 33.84 24.27 37.86
N PRO A 120 35.07 23.92 38.29
CA PRO A 120 35.29 23.36 39.62
C PRO A 120 34.94 24.35 40.74
N ASP A 121 34.44 23.83 41.87
CA ASP A 121 34.01 24.63 43.04
C ASP A 121 35.10 25.57 43.63
N LEU A 122 36.37 25.39 43.23
CA LEU A 122 37.52 26.19 43.69
C LEU A 122 37.81 27.43 42.82
N TYR A 123 37.17 27.56 41.64
CA TYR A 123 37.35 28.69 40.74
C TYR A 123 36.04 29.47 40.64
N ASP A 124 36.08 30.77 40.94
CA ASP A 124 35.00 31.69 40.57
C ASP A 124 35.42 32.42 39.28
N PRO A 125 34.87 32.02 38.12
CA PRO A 125 35.30 32.55 36.82
C PRO A 125 34.95 34.02 36.60
N LEU A 126 34.17 34.65 37.49
CA LEU A 126 33.89 36.08 37.41
C LEU A 126 34.87 36.94 38.22
N THR A 127 35.59 36.35 39.18
CA THR A 127 36.57 37.07 40.02
C THR A 127 38.01 36.69 39.72
N GLU A 128 38.26 35.47 39.26
CA GLU A 128 39.58 34.99 38.87
C GLU A 128 40.09 35.67 37.59
N SER A 129 41.41 35.67 37.40
CA SER A 129 42.00 36.20 36.17
C SER A 129 41.61 35.31 34.97
N ALA A 130 41.42 35.92 33.80
CA ALA A 130 41.09 35.19 32.58
C ALA A 130 42.14 34.12 32.25
N GLU A 131 43.43 34.41 32.47
CA GLU A 131 44.52 33.45 32.30
C GLU A 131 44.37 32.24 33.23
N THR A 132 44.05 32.44 34.51
CA THR A 132 43.84 31.36 35.48
C THR A 132 42.72 30.39 35.07
N ILE A 133 41.63 30.93 34.51
CA ILE A 133 40.48 30.13 34.06
C ILE A 133 40.83 29.36 32.77
N ILE A 134 41.57 30.00 31.86
CA ILE A 134 41.99 29.35 30.62
C ILE A 134 43.06 28.29 30.91
N ASP A 135 43.98 28.52 31.83
CA ASP A 135 44.99 27.54 32.24
C ASP A 135 44.36 26.26 32.79
N TYR A 136 43.23 26.37 33.51
CA TYR A 136 42.46 25.18 33.90
C TYR A 136 41.95 24.40 32.68
N ILE A 137 41.53 25.07 31.60
CA ILE A 137 41.14 24.40 30.35
C ILE A 137 42.36 23.80 29.64
N ILE A 138 43.49 24.51 29.63
CA ILE A 138 44.75 24.03 29.06
C ILE A 138 45.23 22.77 29.77
N ASP A 139 45.16 22.71 31.10
CA ASP A 139 45.54 21.54 31.91
C ASP A 139 44.74 20.28 31.56
N LEU A 140 43.50 20.46 31.06
CA LEU A 140 42.65 19.36 30.59
C LEU A 140 42.96 18.93 29.15
N LEU A 141 43.61 19.78 28.36
CA LEU A 141 44.05 19.45 27.01
C LEU A 141 45.28 18.51 27.05
N PRO A 142 45.58 17.83 25.94
CA PRO A 142 46.81 17.04 25.82
C PRO A 142 48.08 17.87 26.14
N PRO A 143 49.14 17.24 26.70
CA PRO A 143 50.33 17.95 27.19
C PRO A 143 51.03 18.86 26.16
N GLU A 144 50.85 18.58 24.87
CA GLU A 144 51.41 19.38 23.77
C GLU A 144 50.90 20.84 23.78
N PHE A 145 49.79 21.12 24.45
CA PHE A 145 49.19 22.45 24.56
C PHE A 145 49.62 23.23 25.81
N HIS A 146 50.21 22.57 26.81
CA HIS A 146 50.46 23.16 28.14
C HIS A 146 51.49 24.30 28.09
N ASP A 147 52.54 24.12 27.28
CA ASP A 147 53.63 25.09 27.13
C ASP A 147 53.54 25.90 25.83
N ALA A 148 52.40 25.88 25.14
CA ALA A 148 52.22 26.56 23.87
C ALA A 148 51.48 27.88 23.99
N SER A 149 51.94 28.90 23.26
CA SER A 149 51.33 30.23 23.22
C SER A 149 49.96 30.16 22.54
N TYR A 150 48.99 30.88 23.08
CA TYR A 150 47.61 30.84 22.60
C TYR A 150 46.90 32.19 22.64
N HIS A 151 45.87 32.32 21.82
CA HIS A 151 44.90 33.40 21.93
C HIS A 151 43.57 32.84 22.41
N TYR A 152 43.04 33.35 23.52
CA TYR A 152 41.75 32.91 24.05
C TYR A 152 40.66 33.96 23.77
N GLN A 153 39.44 33.49 23.57
CA GLN A 153 38.23 34.31 23.55
C GLN A 153 37.11 33.57 24.30
N PHE A 154 36.66 34.10 25.43
CA PHE A 154 35.47 33.58 26.09
C PHE A 154 34.25 33.73 25.18
N SER A 155 33.46 32.67 25.09
CA SER A 155 32.26 32.64 24.25
C SER A 155 31.31 33.78 24.63
N SER A 156 30.55 34.28 23.65
CA SER A 156 29.59 35.37 23.87
C SER A 156 28.52 35.04 24.93
N SER A 157 28.32 33.76 25.26
CA SER A 157 27.37 33.34 26.30
C SER A 157 28.01 33.19 27.69
N PHE A 158 29.35 33.18 27.79
CA PHE A 158 30.04 32.99 29.05
C PHE A 158 29.76 34.12 30.04
N GLY A 159 29.41 33.75 31.28
CA GLY A 159 29.05 34.67 32.36
C GLY A 159 27.66 35.28 32.24
N THR A 160 26.87 34.92 31.23
CA THR A 160 25.53 35.52 30.98
C THR A 160 24.37 34.72 31.56
N GLU A 161 24.61 33.51 32.10
CA GLU A 161 23.56 32.65 32.66
C GLU A 161 22.80 33.33 33.81
N GLY A 162 23.50 34.09 34.66
CA GLY A 162 22.91 34.83 35.77
C GLY A 162 22.16 36.12 35.37
N LEU A 163 22.43 36.66 34.17
CA LEU A 163 21.72 37.84 33.66
C LEU A 163 20.32 37.50 33.12
N THR A 164 20.13 36.28 32.63
CA THR A 164 18.89 35.84 31.95
C THR A 164 17.93 35.05 32.85
N GLY A 165 18.23 34.93 34.15
CA GLY A 165 17.38 34.26 35.15
C GLY A 165 17.38 32.73 35.08
N ASN A 166 18.24 32.13 34.25
CA ASN A 166 18.27 30.68 33.96
C ASN A 166 19.38 29.90 34.68
N GLY A 167 20.15 30.52 35.59
CA GLY A 167 21.17 29.82 36.36
C GLY A 167 21.99 30.71 37.27
N THR A 168 22.80 30.09 38.13
CA THR A 168 23.86 30.75 38.91
C THR A 168 24.98 31.17 37.95
N PHE A 169 25.55 32.37 38.14
CA PHE A 169 26.68 32.84 37.34
C PHE A 169 27.86 31.85 37.35
N GLY A 170 28.50 31.61 36.19
CA GLY A 170 29.84 31.02 36.14
C GLY A 170 29.96 29.50 36.30
N GLN A 171 28.87 28.73 36.36
CA GLN A 171 29.00 27.27 36.58
C GLN A 171 29.54 26.47 35.39
N THR A 172 29.52 27.04 34.18
CA THR A 172 30.05 26.40 32.97
C THR A 172 31.03 27.30 32.22
N LEU A 173 32.22 26.78 31.95
CA LEU A 173 33.26 27.40 31.15
C LEU A 173 32.96 27.26 29.66
N LYS A 174 33.06 28.37 28.93
CA LYS A 174 32.80 28.44 27.48
C LYS A 174 33.83 29.35 26.80
N ALA A 175 34.73 28.78 26.00
CA ALA A 175 35.84 29.52 25.42
C ALA A 175 36.29 28.95 24.07
N HIS A 176 36.76 29.83 23.19
CA HIS A 176 37.50 29.51 21.98
C HIS A 176 38.99 29.75 22.24
N ILE A 177 39.82 28.73 22.08
CA ILE A 177 41.27 28.83 22.27
C ILE A 177 41.97 28.53 20.95
N TRP A 178 42.79 29.47 20.49
CA TRP A 178 43.44 29.43 19.19
C TRP A 178 44.93 29.18 19.33
N PHE A 179 45.44 28.22 18.56
CA PHE A 179 46.86 27.87 18.50
C PHE A 179 47.36 27.89 17.05
N MET A 180 48.67 28.08 16.91
CA MET A 180 49.39 27.77 15.67
C MET A 180 49.90 26.33 15.75
N LEU A 181 49.85 25.60 14.64
CA LEU A 181 50.31 24.22 14.49
C LEU A 181 51.68 24.24 13.82
N ASP A 182 52.51 23.23 14.15
CA ASP A 182 53.81 23.02 13.51
C ASP A 182 53.67 22.56 12.03
N GLN A 183 52.56 21.89 11.72
CA GLN A 183 52.21 21.36 10.41
C GLN A 183 50.77 21.76 10.05
N PRO A 184 50.48 22.04 8.76
CA PRO A 184 49.14 22.43 8.37
C PRO A 184 48.23 21.19 8.38
N ARG A 185 47.03 21.31 8.96
CA ARG A 185 46.07 20.21 9.12
C ARG A 185 44.72 20.49 8.49
N THR A 186 44.16 19.45 7.87
CA THR A 186 42.80 19.42 7.30
C THR A 186 41.72 19.33 8.39
N CYS A 187 40.47 19.66 8.07
CA CYS A 187 39.35 19.44 8.98
C CYS A 187 39.17 17.95 9.32
N GLU A 188 39.42 17.03 8.38
CA GLU A 188 39.34 15.59 8.64
C GLU A 188 40.36 15.11 9.71
N GLU A 189 41.61 15.58 9.64
CA GLU A 189 42.64 15.25 10.63
C GLU A 189 42.31 15.81 12.00
N LEU A 190 41.86 17.06 12.07
CA LEU A 190 41.49 17.70 13.33
C LEU A 190 40.25 17.09 13.97
N HIS A 191 39.29 16.62 13.17
CA HIS A 191 38.15 15.88 13.70
C HIS A 191 38.60 14.58 14.40
N ARG A 192 39.55 13.83 13.83
CA ARG A 192 40.12 12.63 14.46
C ARG A 192 40.89 12.97 15.75
N TRP A 193 41.70 14.02 15.71
CA TRP A 193 42.42 14.49 16.89
C TRP A 193 41.46 14.90 18.03
N ALA A 194 40.42 15.67 17.72
CA ALA A 194 39.46 16.13 18.73
C ALA A 194 38.63 14.99 19.34
N GLN A 195 38.28 13.98 18.54
CA GLN A 195 37.65 12.78 19.07
C GLN A 195 38.59 12.04 20.04
N ALA A 196 39.87 11.89 19.69
CA ALA A 196 40.84 11.25 20.58
C ALA A 196 41.11 12.07 21.86
N ALA A 197 41.10 13.41 21.77
CA ALA A 197 41.21 14.28 22.93
C ALA A 197 40.00 14.13 23.87
N ASN A 198 38.77 14.07 23.34
CA ASN A 198 37.56 13.82 24.12
C ASN A 198 37.57 12.40 24.75
N ASP A 199 38.01 11.40 24.00
CA ASP A 199 38.13 10.02 24.48
C ASP A 199 39.16 9.93 25.62
N ALA A 200 40.28 10.66 25.53
CA ALA A 200 41.31 10.71 26.57
C ALA A 200 40.85 11.48 27.82
N ALA A 201 40.08 12.56 27.65
CA ALA A 201 39.50 13.33 28.76
C ALA A 201 38.34 12.59 29.45
N GLY A 202 37.65 11.68 28.73
CA GLY A 202 36.50 10.94 29.24
C GLY A 202 35.18 11.73 29.26
N PHE A 203 35.18 12.94 28.73
CA PHE A 203 34.02 13.82 28.57
C PHE A 203 34.20 14.71 27.34
N LYS A 204 33.16 15.45 26.94
CA LYS A 204 33.24 16.38 25.81
C LYS A 204 34.02 17.63 26.23
N LEU A 205 35.32 17.67 25.91
CA LEU A 205 36.20 18.82 26.13
C LEU A 205 36.24 19.74 24.90
N VAL A 206 36.25 19.16 23.69
CA VAL A 206 36.36 19.87 22.41
C VAL A 206 35.13 19.60 21.52
N ASP A 207 34.52 20.64 20.96
CA ASP A 207 33.42 20.46 20.00
C ASP A 207 33.91 20.00 18.62
N VAL A 208 33.73 18.71 18.34
CA VAL A 208 34.12 18.08 17.07
C VAL A 208 33.43 18.68 15.84
N SER A 209 32.27 19.31 16.01
CA SER A 209 31.48 19.92 14.92
C SER A 209 32.20 21.11 14.28
N LEU A 210 33.13 21.73 15.02
CA LEU A 210 33.95 22.87 14.59
C LEU A 210 34.87 22.52 13.41
N TYR A 211 35.24 21.25 13.25
CA TYR A 211 36.12 20.74 12.20
C TYR A 211 35.35 20.31 10.95
N ASN A 212 34.56 21.25 10.43
CA ASN A 212 33.90 21.15 9.12
C ASN A 212 34.30 22.40 8.32
N PRO A 213 34.74 22.28 7.05
CA PRO A 213 35.32 23.38 6.28
C PRO A 213 34.38 24.59 6.13
N VAL A 214 33.07 24.38 6.28
CA VAL A 214 32.05 25.44 6.22
C VAL A 214 31.38 25.73 7.56
N GLN A 215 31.92 25.27 8.70
CA GLN A 215 31.41 25.67 10.02
C GLN A 215 31.94 27.06 10.40
N MET A 216 31.08 27.93 10.94
CA MET A 216 31.46 29.30 11.28
C MET A 216 32.15 29.32 12.64
N HIS A 217 33.31 29.95 12.72
CA HIS A 217 33.96 30.32 13.97
C HIS A 217 33.59 31.77 14.26
N TYR A 218 32.72 31.97 15.26
CA TYR A 218 32.27 33.30 15.65
C TYR A 218 33.33 33.97 16.54
N VAL A 219 33.90 35.08 16.06
CA VAL A 219 35.02 35.78 16.72
C VAL A 219 34.63 37.15 17.28
N SER A 220 33.44 37.66 16.95
CA SER A 220 32.97 38.98 17.40
C SER A 220 32.60 38.99 18.89
N ARG A 221 33.02 40.05 19.62
CA ARG A 221 32.63 40.26 21.02
C ARG A 221 31.12 40.47 21.17
N PRO A 222 30.50 39.99 22.27
CA PRO A 222 29.12 40.30 22.58
C PRO A 222 28.90 41.80 22.75
N HIS A 223 27.71 42.28 22.41
CA HIS A 223 27.30 43.65 22.65
C HIS A 223 26.29 43.70 23.80
N PHE A 224 26.50 44.59 24.77
CA PHE A 224 25.60 44.80 25.90
C PHE A 224 25.02 46.22 25.83
N ASP A 225 23.71 46.33 25.66
CA ASP A 225 22.99 47.62 25.73
C ASP A 225 22.48 47.86 27.14
N GLU A 226 22.94 48.95 27.75
CA GLU A 226 22.52 49.37 29.09
C GLU A 226 22.73 48.29 30.18
N LEU A 227 23.62 47.34 29.90
CA LEU A 227 24.06 46.26 30.78
C LEU A 227 25.58 46.27 30.86
N ILE A 228 26.12 45.89 32.02
CA ILE A 228 27.56 45.72 32.23
C ILE A 228 27.90 44.27 31.88
N ASP A 229 28.91 44.09 31.05
CA ASP A 229 29.46 42.77 30.76
C ASP A 229 30.03 42.15 32.06
N PRO A 230 29.53 40.98 32.50
CA PRO A 230 29.97 40.36 33.75
C PRO A 230 31.39 39.79 33.66
N VAL A 231 31.95 39.64 32.45
CA VAL A 231 33.29 39.11 32.23
C VAL A 231 34.25 40.28 31.97
N LYS A 232 35.17 40.51 32.91
CA LYS A 232 36.10 41.64 32.89
C LYS A 232 37.02 41.63 31.66
N GLU A 233 37.59 40.47 31.34
CA GLU A 233 38.53 40.27 30.22
C GLU A 233 38.03 39.11 29.37
N ARG A 234 37.49 39.40 28.18
CA ARG A 234 36.89 38.39 27.28
C ARG A 234 37.87 37.72 26.34
N SER A 235 39.04 38.30 26.10
CA SER A 235 40.01 37.79 25.15
C SER A 235 41.39 38.31 25.45
N GLY A 236 42.41 37.57 25.03
CA GLY A 236 43.80 37.93 25.26
C GLY A 236 44.78 36.98 24.59
N PHE A 237 46.03 37.43 24.45
CA PHE A 237 47.16 36.62 24.03
C PHE A 237 48.00 36.24 25.25
N VAL A 238 48.28 34.94 25.39
CA VAL A 238 49.12 34.41 26.46
C VAL A 238 50.37 33.81 25.81
N GLU A 239 51.53 34.32 26.22
CA GLU A 239 52.83 33.87 25.75
C GLU A 239 53.35 32.74 26.64
N ARG A 240 53.77 31.64 26.01
CA ARG A 240 54.37 30.46 26.65
C ARG A 240 55.68 30.11 25.95
N GLU A 241 56.33 29.02 26.37
CA GLU A 241 57.65 28.62 25.90
C GLU A 241 57.68 28.29 24.39
N ASN A 242 56.59 27.74 23.85
CA ASN A 242 56.47 27.33 22.45
C ASN A 242 55.46 28.19 21.67
N ASP A 243 55.74 28.47 20.41
CA ASP A 243 54.83 29.26 19.54
C ASP A 243 53.86 28.42 18.73
N VAL A 244 54.17 27.13 18.58
CA VAL A 244 53.43 26.17 17.76
C VAL A 244 53.19 24.89 18.55
N VAL A 245 52.08 24.23 18.24
CA VAL A 245 51.70 22.95 18.83
C VAL A 245 51.92 21.83 17.81
N ALA A 246 52.66 20.80 18.22
CA ALA A 246 52.85 19.59 17.44
C ALA A 246 51.80 18.54 17.82
N ILE A 247 50.61 18.61 17.23
CA ILE A 247 49.53 17.66 17.55
C ILE A 247 49.77 16.30 16.90
N VAL A 248 49.57 15.24 17.67
CA VAL A 248 49.59 13.86 17.18
C VAL A 248 48.22 13.53 16.59
N ILE A 249 48.15 13.35 15.26
CA ILE A 249 46.93 12.86 14.61
C ILE A 249 46.88 11.33 14.77
N PRO A 250 45.86 10.77 15.46
CA PRO A 250 45.75 9.33 15.59
C PRO A 250 45.68 8.67 14.21
N ASP A 251 46.38 7.55 14.01
CA ASP A 251 46.26 6.74 12.81
C ASP A 251 44.78 6.48 12.49
N ARG A 252 44.44 6.40 11.20
CA ARG A 252 43.11 5.93 10.79
C ARG A 252 42.94 4.52 11.36
N LYS A 253 42.23 4.39 12.48
CA LYS A 253 41.92 3.09 13.06
C LYS A 253 41.22 2.26 11.96
N PRO A 254 41.71 1.06 11.60
CA PRO A 254 40.83 0.09 10.98
C PRO A 254 39.66 -0.13 11.96
N PRO A 255 38.41 -0.33 11.51
CA PRO A 255 37.30 -0.46 12.43
C PRO A 255 37.51 -1.70 13.30
N ALA A 256 38.01 -1.45 14.51
CA ALA A 256 38.43 -2.43 15.48
C ALA A 256 37.64 -2.16 16.77
N ALA A 257 36.56 -2.91 16.90
CA ALA A 257 36.40 -3.86 17.98
C ALA A 257 36.87 -3.55 19.42
N ALA A 258 35.92 -3.10 20.24
CA ALA A 258 35.54 -3.47 21.62
C ALA A 258 36.51 -3.56 22.85
N ILE A 259 35.89 -3.21 23.99
CA ILE A 259 35.94 -3.79 25.38
C ILE A 259 36.50 -2.90 26.51
N ALA A 260 35.55 -2.45 27.34
CA ALA A 260 35.51 -2.30 28.81
C ALA A 260 36.43 -1.32 29.58
N SER A 261 35.79 -0.37 30.27
CA SER A 261 35.93 -0.26 31.72
C SER A 261 34.58 0.11 32.34
N GLY A 262 34.23 -0.56 33.44
CA GLY A 262 32.90 -0.50 34.02
C GLY A 262 32.71 0.67 34.98
N GLN A 263 31.55 1.32 34.87
CA GLN A 263 30.87 1.91 36.03
C GLN A 263 29.37 1.63 35.93
N ARG A 264 28.85 1.00 36.99
CA ARG A 264 27.41 0.86 37.23
C ARG A 264 26.85 2.24 37.54
N LEU A 265 25.89 2.72 36.74
CA LEU A 265 24.91 3.69 37.19
C LEU A 265 23.55 3.39 36.58
N THR A 266 22.57 3.56 37.44
CA THR A 266 21.22 3.04 37.44
C THR A 266 20.25 3.82 36.57
N SER A 267 19.21 3.13 36.09
CA SER A 267 17.94 3.65 35.54
C SER A 267 18.01 4.51 34.28
N VAL A 268 17.65 3.93 33.13
CA VAL A 268 17.38 4.61 31.85
C VAL A 268 16.07 4.01 31.33
N GLU A 269 14.93 4.70 31.28
CA GLU A 269 14.52 5.84 30.45
C GLU A 269 14.42 5.53 28.95
N THR A 270 13.22 5.13 28.51
CA THR A 270 12.95 4.73 27.12
C THR A 270 12.75 5.93 26.17
N ALA A 271 13.74 6.21 25.31
CA ALA A 271 13.63 6.97 24.04
C ALA A 271 13.82 6.02 22.82
N PRO A 272 13.25 6.24 21.62
CA PRO A 272 13.31 5.25 20.53
C PRO A 272 14.69 5.27 19.82
N GLY A 273 15.73 4.79 20.49
CA GLY A 273 17.10 4.67 19.96
C GLY A 273 17.53 3.21 19.71
N PHE A 274 18.72 3.03 19.12
CA PHE A 274 19.37 1.73 18.96
C PHE A 274 19.60 1.05 20.32
N GLU A 275 20.14 1.78 21.30
CA GLU A 275 20.43 1.27 22.65
C GLU A 275 19.18 0.80 23.41
N ASN A 276 18.05 1.50 23.31
CA ASN A 276 16.78 1.04 23.91
C ASN A 276 16.23 -0.22 23.21
N LYS A 277 16.49 -0.40 21.91
CA LYS A 277 16.11 -1.63 21.22
C LYS A 277 17.04 -2.80 21.56
N LEU A 278 18.30 -2.53 21.91
CA LEU A 278 19.20 -3.53 22.48
C LEU A 278 18.67 -4.06 23.81
N GLU A 279 18.22 -3.18 24.72
CA GLU A 279 17.67 -3.57 26.04
C GLU A 279 16.43 -4.49 25.98
N ARG A 280 15.78 -4.58 24.80
CA ARG A 280 14.65 -5.51 24.58
C ARG A 280 15.09 -6.94 24.28
N ILE A 281 16.38 -7.19 24.06
CA ILE A 281 16.97 -8.53 23.89
C ILE A 281 17.02 -9.19 25.27
N GLY A 282 16.21 -10.24 25.48
CA GLY A 282 16.10 -10.90 26.78
C GLY A 282 14.76 -11.59 27.01
N PRO A 283 13.99 -11.26 28.07
CA PRO A 283 12.73 -11.93 28.40
C PRO A 283 11.70 -11.87 27.27
N GLY A 284 11.62 -10.74 26.55
CA GLY A 284 10.71 -10.51 25.40
C GLY A 284 11.11 -11.20 24.09
N GLY A 285 12.23 -11.95 24.07
CA GLY A 285 12.76 -12.66 22.91
C GLY A 285 14.15 -12.15 22.48
N PHE A 286 14.87 -12.94 21.68
CA PHE A 286 16.20 -12.57 21.18
C PHE A 286 16.14 -12.18 19.69
N HIS A 287 15.56 -13.03 18.84
CA HIS A 287 15.55 -12.85 17.37
C HIS A 287 14.98 -11.51 16.87
N ASN A 288 13.72 -11.21 17.22
CA ASN A 288 13.05 -9.98 16.75
C ASN A 288 13.63 -8.71 17.40
N PRO A 289 13.99 -8.68 18.69
CA PRO A 289 14.70 -7.55 19.30
C PRO A 289 16.08 -7.28 18.68
N ILE A 290 16.89 -8.32 18.42
CA ILE A 290 18.16 -8.21 17.69
C ILE A 290 17.93 -7.56 16.32
N TYR A 291 16.96 -8.06 15.54
CA TYR A 291 16.59 -7.49 14.24
C TYR A 291 16.19 -6.01 14.31
N ARG A 292 15.34 -5.65 15.28
CA ARG A 292 14.87 -4.27 15.46
C ARG A 292 15.98 -3.32 15.90
N ALA A 293 16.93 -3.80 16.70
CA ALA A 293 18.13 -3.03 17.05
C ALA A 293 18.97 -2.75 15.80
N MET A 294 19.28 -3.78 14.99
CA MET A 294 20.02 -3.60 13.73
C MET A 294 19.35 -2.60 12.79
N CYS A 295 18.05 -2.76 12.49
CA CYS A 295 17.33 -1.81 11.63
C CYS A 295 17.39 -0.37 12.15
N SER A 296 17.34 -0.18 13.47
CA SER A 296 17.45 1.15 14.07
C SER A 296 18.84 1.74 13.94
N TYR A 297 19.89 0.93 14.09
CA TYR A 297 21.28 1.38 13.89
C TYR A 297 21.49 1.85 12.45
N PHE A 298 21.17 0.99 11.48
CA PHE A 298 21.33 1.32 10.06
C PHE A 298 20.49 2.54 9.66
N TRP A 299 19.23 2.63 10.11
CA TRP A 299 18.38 3.80 9.84
C TRP A 299 18.95 5.10 10.45
N THR A 300 19.48 5.04 11.67
CA THR A 300 20.14 6.20 12.31
C THR A 300 21.40 6.60 11.57
N CYS A 301 22.22 5.64 11.12
CA CYS A 301 23.40 5.89 10.29
C CYS A 301 23.04 6.62 8.98
N GLY A 302 22.01 6.19 8.25
CA GLY A 302 21.60 6.88 7.01
C GLY A 302 20.95 8.23 7.22
N HIS A 303 20.17 8.42 8.28
CA HIS A 303 19.60 9.73 8.60
C HIS A 303 20.68 10.76 8.99
N ASN A 304 21.78 10.29 9.59
CA ASN A 304 22.90 11.11 10.01
C ASN A 304 24.02 11.20 8.96
N GLY A 305 23.87 10.54 7.80
CA GLY A 305 24.88 10.51 6.73
C GLY A 305 26.19 9.81 7.12
N THR A 306 26.14 8.89 8.08
CA THR A 306 27.30 8.12 8.57
C THR A 306 27.28 6.72 7.96
N ASP A 307 28.42 6.24 7.47
CA ASP A 307 28.51 4.87 6.95
C ASP A 307 28.35 3.87 8.12
N PRO A 308 27.43 2.90 8.00
CA PRO A 308 27.26 1.90 9.05
C PRO A 308 28.50 1.01 9.20
N ASP A 309 28.82 0.60 10.43
CA ASP A 309 29.90 -0.37 10.74
C ASP A 309 29.32 -1.74 11.15
N PRO A 310 29.24 -2.71 10.22
CA PRO A 310 28.83 -4.09 10.48
C PRO A 310 29.62 -4.78 11.59
N ALA A 311 30.93 -4.53 11.70
CA ALA A 311 31.80 -5.22 12.64
C ALA A 311 31.57 -4.73 14.08
N TRP A 312 31.41 -3.41 14.25
CA TRP A 312 31.02 -2.82 15.53
C TRP A 312 29.64 -3.30 15.97
N LEU A 313 28.65 -3.29 15.05
CA LEU A 313 27.29 -3.71 15.35
C LEU A 313 27.23 -5.16 15.83
N LYS A 314 28.01 -6.05 15.21
CA LYS A 314 28.13 -7.46 15.59
C LYS A 314 28.65 -7.61 17.01
N GLN A 315 29.75 -6.94 17.34
CA GLN A 315 30.32 -7.03 18.67
C GLN A 315 29.43 -6.44 19.74
N ARG A 316 28.72 -5.34 19.43
CA ARG A 316 27.74 -4.75 20.34
C ARG A 316 26.58 -5.71 20.61
N LEU A 317 26.06 -6.39 19.59
CA LEU A 317 25.02 -7.42 19.72
C LEU A 317 25.50 -8.64 20.51
N GLN A 318 26.71 -9.14 20.24
CA GLN A 318 27.28 -10.27 20.98
C GLN A 318 27.48 -9.94 22.46
N GLY A 319 27.99 -8.75 22.77
CA GLY A 319 28.12 -8.26 24.15
C GLY A 319 26.78 -8.27 24.87
N HIS A 320 25.76 -7.68 24.24
CA HIS A 320 24.45 -7.56 24.87
C HIS A 320 23.70 -8.91 24.99
N ILE A 321 23.81 -9.81 24.01
CA ILE A 321 23.22 -11.16 24.05
C ILE A 321 23.83 -12.01 25.19
N ARG A 322 25.12 -11.82 25.50
CA ARG A 322 25.80 -12.54 26.60
C ARG A 322 25.31 -12.08 27.98
N GLU A 323 25.03 -10.79 28.11
CA GLU A 323 24.62 -10.12 29.36
C GLU A 323 23.11 -10.16 29.61
N ALA A 324 22.31 -10.32 28.55
CA ALA A 324 20.85 -10.38 28.61
C ALA A 324 20.32 -11.59 29.39
N ASP A 325 19.17 -11.42 30.06
CA ASP A 325 18.46 -12.53 30.71
C ASP A 325 17.98 -13.56 29.68
N LYS A 326 18.60 -14.73 29.74
CA LYS A 326 18.39 -15.86 28.82
C LYS A 326 17.05 -16.57 29.07
N GLY A 327 16.43 -16.38 30.23
CA GLY A 327 15.26 -17.15 30.68
C GLY A 327 15.51 -18.66 30.70
N GLY A 328 14.46 -19.47 30.53
CA GLY A 328 14.54 -20.93 30.49
C GLY A 328 14.90 -21.54 29.12
N ARG A 329 15.66 -20.81 28.28
CA ARG A 329 15.97 -21.23 26.90
C ARG A 329 17.19 -22.15 26.87
N GLU A 330 17.19 -23.09 25.93
CA GLU A 330 18.30 -24.04 25.76
C GLU A 330 19.60 -23.34 25.36
N THR A 331 20.72 -23.80 25.94
CA THR A 331 22.05 -23.24 25.72
C THR A 331 22.43 -23.20 24.23
N ALA A 332 22.06 -24.24 23.48
CA ALA A 332 22.32 -24.34 22.04
C ALA A 332 21.64 -23.21 21.21
N TYR A 333 20.47 -22.73 21.65
CA TYR A 333 19.79 -21.61 20.99
C TYR A 333 20.53 -20.28 21.21
N ILE A 334 21.02 -20.05 22.43
CA ILE A 334 21.78 -18.85 22.78
C ILE A 334 23.15 -18.84 22.07
N GLU A 335 23.82 -20.00 22.02
CA GLU A 335 25.08 -20.17 21.27
C GLU A 335 24.89 -19.91 19.78
N ARG A 336 23.77 -20.34 19.19
CA ARG A 336 23.41 -20.01 17.81
C ARG A 336 23.24 -18.51 17.61
N CYS A 337 22.54 -17.81 18.50
CA CYS A 337 22.36 -16.35 18.42
C CYS A 337 23.67 -15.56 18.63
N LEU A 338 24.65 -16.15 19.33
CA LEU A 338 25.99 -15.58 19.52
C LEU A 338 26.96 -15.91 18.37
N SER A 339 26.64 -16.93 17.57
CA SER A 339 27.53 -17.39 16.51
C SER A 339 27.80 -16.31 15.48
N ASP A 340 29.07 -16.22 15.05
CA ASP A 340 29.50 -15.26 14.04
C ASP A 340 28.69 -15.43 12.74
N ASN A 341 28.48 -16.68 12.31
CA ASN A 341 27.66 -17.02 11.15
C ASN A 341 26.22 -16.47 11.23
N PHE A 342 25.63 -16.42 12.42
CA PHE A 342 24.28 -15.87 12.60
C PHE A 342 24.27 -14.34 12.60
N LEU A 343 25.23 -13.67 13.24
CA LEU A 343 25.17 -12.20 13.31
C LEU A 343 25.69 -11.53 12.04
N ASP A 344 26.76 -12.04 11.43
CA ASP A 344 27.30 -11.52 10.15
C ASP A 344 26.23 -11.53 9.06
N ASP A 345 25.45 -12.60 9.01
CA ASP A 345 24.40 -12.75 8.01
C ASP A 345 23.20 -11.78 8.24
N GLN A 346 22.91 -11.39 9.49
CA GLN A 346 21.75 -10.55 9.83
C GLN A 346 22.12 -9.12 9.50
N ILE A 347 23.31 -8.75 9.94
CA ILE A 347 23.91 -7.45 9.74
C ILE A 347 24.09 -7.20 8.25
N GLY A 348 24.68 -8.16 7.51
CA GLY A 348 24.84 -8.07 6.06
C GLY A 348 23.53 -7.80 5.34
N ARG A 349 22.44 -8.49 5.71
CA ARG A 349 21.16 -8.31 5.04
C ARG A 349 20.41 -7.03 5.39
N VAL A 350 20.49 -6.58 6.64
CA VAL A 350 19.93 -5.28 7.00
C VAL A 350 20.76 -4.14 6.40
N TYR A 351 22.08 -4.32 6.27
CA TYR A 351 22.98 -3.38 5.59
C TYR A 351 22.72 -3.29 4.08
N GLU A 352 22.54 -4.41 3.38
CA GLU A 352 22.15 -4.45 1.97
C GLU A 352 20.80 -3.75 1.74
N GLN A 353 19.77 -4.05 2.56
CA GLN A 353 18.47 -3.36 2.53
C GLN A 353 18.55 -1.86 2.80
N PHE A 354 19.58 -1.45 3.55
CA PHE A 354 19.86 -0.05 3.87
C PHE A 354 20.52 0.66 2.70
N GLN A 355 21.55 0.08 2.08
CA GLN A 355 22.25 0.62 0.91
C GLN A 355 21.30 0.78 -0.30
N GLU A 356 20.50 -0.25 -0.61
CA GLU A 356 19.50 -0.20 -1.70
C GLU A 356 18.44 0.89 -1.50
N GLY A 357 18.11 1.20 -0.23
CA GLY A 357 17.17 2.27 0.11
C GLY A 357 17.77 3.68 -0.01
N PHE A 358 19.07 3.82 0.20
CA PHE A 358 19.77 5.11 0.21
C PHE A 358 20.19 5.55 -1.20
N GLU A 359 20.65 4.61 -2.03
CA GLU A 359 20.96 4.85 -3.45
C GLU A 359 19.74 5.31 -4.25
N ALA A 360 18.54 4.88 -3.87
CA ALA A 360 17.30 5.29 -4.50
C ALA A 360 16.80 6.69 -4.10
N ILE A 361 17.32 7.27 -3.01
CA ILE A 361 16.95 8.60 -2.48
C ILE A 361 17.90 9.69 -3.02
N GLN A 362 19.11 9.33 -3.44
CA GLN A 362 20.16 10.29 -3.85
C GLN A 362 20.30 10.55 -5.35
N GLN A 363 19.46 9.97 -6.23
CA GLN A 363 19.54 10.33 -7.65
C GLN A 363 18.85 11.69 -7.90
N PRO A 364 19.58 12.74 -8.33
CA PRO A 364 18.95 13.92 -8.91
C PRO A 364 18.21 13.52 -10.18
N SER A 365 17.14 14.26 -10.51
CA SER A 365 16.34 14.09 -11.73
C SER A 365 17.22 14.13 -12.99
N MET A 366 17.72 12.97 -13.40
CA MET A 366 17.79 12.65 -14.82
C MET A 366 16.39 12.30 -15.28
N ASP A 367 16.13 12.37 -16.58
CA ASP A 367 14.91 11.86 -17.21
C ASP A 367 14.77 10.36 -16.94
N VAL A 368 14.30 9.99 -15.74
CA VAL A 368 13.96 8.61 -15.40
C VAL A 368 12.70 8.31 -16.20
N VAL A 369 12.83 7.43 -17.18
CA VAL A 369 11.69 7.02 -18.00
C VAL A 369 10.69 6.29 -17.10
N PRO A 370 9.41 6.70 -17.06
CA PRO A 370 8.38 5.97 -16.33
C PRO A 370 8.37 4.49 -16.72
N THR A 371 8.30 3.59 -15.74
CA THR A 371 8.26 2.15 -16.01
C THR A 371 7.05 1.77 -16.88
N TYR A 372 5.95 2.49 -16.70
CA TYR A 372 4.75 2.37 -17.51
C TYR A 372 4.59 3.66 -18.34
N PRO A 373 4.80 3.63 -19.66
CA PRO A 373 4.60 4.80 -20.51
C PRO A 373 3.11 5.13 -20.63
N ASP A 374 2.78 6.40 -20.90
CA ASP A 374 1.40 6.81 -21.15
C ASP A 374 0.89 6.23 -22.48
N LYS A 375 -0.19 5.47 -22.42
CA LYS A 375 -0.90 4.90 -23.57
C LYS A 375 -2.40 5.21 -23.51
N THR A 376 -2.76 6.25 -22.76
CA THR A 376 -4.16 6.59 -22.54
C THR A 376 -4.83 7.04 -23.82
N LYS A 377 -6.11 6.70 -23.93
CA LYS A 377 -7.03 7.18 -24.96
C LYS A 377 -8.15 7.98 -24.32
N THR A 378 -8.82 8.79 -25.12
CA THR A 378 -10.04 9.46 -24.67
C THR A 378 -11.14 8.42 -24.38
N LEU A 379 -12.05 8.73 -23.46
CA LEU A 379 -13.15 7.82 -23.11
C LEU A 379 -14.04 7.42 -24.30
N PRO A 380 -14.42 8.33 -25.24
CA PRO A 380 -15.19 7.96 -26.41
C PRO A 380 -14.45 6.96 -27.33
N GLU A 381 -13.16 7.19 -27.59
CA GLU A 381 -12.34 6.28 -28.40
C GLU A 381 -12.18 4.91 -27.72
N ALA A 382 -11.99 4.89 -26.40
CA ALA A 382 -11.91 3.66 -25.63
C ALA A 382 -13.23 2.87 -25.67
N ARG A 383 -14.37 3.54 -25.51
CA ARG A 383 -15.70 2.91 -25.62
C ARG A 383 -15.97 2.36 -27.01
N LYS A 384 -15.63 3.10 -28.05
CA LYS A 384 -15.75 2.65 -29.44
C LYS A 384 -14.90 1.40 -29.68
N ALA A 385 -13.63 1.42 -29.29
CA ALA A 385 -12.73 0.28 -29.46
C ALA A 385 -13.20 -0.97 -28.67
N VAL A 386 -13.79 -0.78 -27.48
CA VAL A 386 -14.45 -1.85 -26.72
C VAL A 386 -15.64 -2.44 -27.51
N MET A 387 -16.51 -1.60 -28.07
CA MET A 387 -17.65 -2.04 -28.85
C MET A 387 -17.21 -2.79 -30.12
N ASP A 388 -16.28 -2.22 -30.89
CA ASP A 388 -15.73 -2.82 -32.11
C ASP A 388 -15.10 -4.20 -31.82
N PHE A 389 -14.42 -4.35 -30.69
CA PHE A 389 -13.79 -5.61 -30.30
C PHE A 389 -14.82 -6.72 -30.01
N VAL A 390 -15.84 -6.39 -29.20
CA VAL A 390 -16.95 -7.30 -28.86
C VAL A 390 -17.76 -7.64 -30.11
N GLU A 391 -18.00 -6.65 -30.97
CA GLU A 391 -18.71 -6.81 -32.23
C GLU A 391 -17.99 -7.81 -33.14
N ALA A 392 -16.69 -7.64 -33.33
CA ALA A 392 -15.87 -8.54 -34.13
C ALA A 392 -15.84 -9.97 -33.55
N PHE A 393 -15.81 -10.13 -32.22
CA PHE A 393 -15.91 -11.46 -31.62
C PHE A 393 -17.23 -12.15 -31.99
N ILE A 394 -18.36 -11.43 -31.88
CA ILE A 394 -19.70 -12.00 -32.11
C ILE A 394 -20.01 -12.21 -33.59
N TRP A 395 -19.60 -11.32 -34.48
CA TRP A 395 -19.99 -11.36 -35.90
C TRP A 395 -18.90 -11.83 -36.85
N GLN A 396 -17.66 -12.00 -36.40
CA GLN A 396 -16.57 -12.50 -37.24
C GLN A 396 -15.96 -13.77 -36.65
N THR A 397 -15.48 -13.72 -35.40
CA THR A 397 -14.80 -14.85 -34.75
C THR A 397 -15.74 -16.02 -34.52
N LEU A 398 -16.92 -15.77 -33.95
CA LEU A 398 -17.89 -16.83 -33.65
C LEU A 398 -18.43 -17.51 -34.92
N PRO A 399 -18.90 -16.80 -35.96
CA PRO A 399 -19.36 -17.46 -37.19
C PRO A 399 -18.28 -18.26 -37.90
N ALA A 400 -17.04 -17.73 -37.99
CA ALA A 400 -15.93 -18.45 -38.61
C ALA A 400 -15.59 -19.75 -37.87
N TYR A 401 -15.67 -19.74 -36.53
CA TYR A 401 -15.51 -20.95 -35.73
C TYR A 401 -16.65 -21.95 -35.95
N MET A 402 -17.91 -21.48 -35.98
CA MET A 402 -19.08 -22.34 -36.18
C MET A 402 -19.03 -23.05 -37.54
N GLU A 403 -18.61 -22.34 -38.60
CA GLU A 403 -18.41 -22.93 -39.92
C GLU A 403 -17.31 -24.00 -39.89
N ALA A 404 -16.19 -23.75 -39.21
CA ALA A 404 -15.13 -24.73 -39.04
C ALA A 404 -15.56 -25.95 -38.20
N GLU A 405 -16.40 -25.75 -37.16
CA GLU A 405 -16.95 -26.83 -36.33
C GLU A 405 -17.91 -27.71 -37.16
N GLU A 406 -18.76 -27.11 -37.99
CA GLU A 406 -19.65 -27.83 -38.89
C GLU A 406 -18.87 -28.67 -39.93
N GLN A 407 -17.85 -28.08 -40.56
CA GLN A 407 -16.97 -28.78 -41.49
C GLN A 407 -16.24 -29.95 -40.80
N TYR A 408 -15.74 -29.73 -39.59
CA TYR A 408 -15.12 -30.78 -38.79
C TYR A 408 -16.09 -31.93 -38.49
N MET A 409 -17.32 -31.62 -38.04
CA MET A 409 -18.31 -32.65 -37.72
C MET A 409 -18.66 -33.50 -38.95
N HIS A 410 -18.78 -32.89 -40.13
CA HIS A 410 -18.99 -33.60 -41.38
C HIS A 410 -17.82 -34.54 -41.72
N LEU A 411 -16.58 -34.05 -41.62
CA LEU A 411 -15.37 -34.84 -41.87
C LEU A 411 -15.19 -35.97 -40.85
N HIS A 412 -15.47 -35.71 -39.58
CA HIS A 412 -15.34 -36.66 -38.49
C HIS A 412 -16.34 -37.81 -38.60
N GLU A 413 -17.59 -37.51 -38.96
CA GLU A 413 -18.61 -38.55 -39.18
C GLU A 413 -18.27 -39.43 -40.40
N LYS A 414 -17.77 -38.82 -41.48
CA LYS A 414 -17.25 -39.56 -42.64
C LYS A 414 -16.09 -40.46 -42.25
N TRP A 415 -15.14 -39.95 -41.46
CA TRP A 415 -14.01 -40.72 -40.95
C TRP A 415 -14.45 -41.89 -40.05
N ARG A 416 -15.38 -41.66 -39.12
CA ARG A 416 -15.97 -42.70 -38.25
C ARG A 416 -16.65 -43.81 -39.05
N THR A 417 -17.42 -43.43 -40.06
CA THR A 417 -18.09 -44.38 -40.95
C THR A 417 -17.07 -45.23 -41.69
N LEU A 418 -16.03 -44.62 -42.29
CA LEU A 418 -14.97 -45.35 -42.99
C LEU A 418 -14.17 -46.27 -42.05
N LYS A 419 -13.89 -45.83 -40.82
CA LYS A 419 -13.23 -46.64 -39.80
C LYS A 419 -14.07 -47.87 -39.44
N ARG A 420 -15.36 -47.67 -39.17
CA ARG A 420 -16.29 -48.78 -38.86
C ARG A 420 -16.38 -49.77 -40.03
N ASP A 421 -16.53 -49.28 -41.26
CA ASP A 421 -16.60 -50.12 -42.46
C ASP A 421 -15.30 -50.93 -42.69
N ALA A 422 -14.15 -50.36 -42.36
CA ALA A 422 -12.86 -51.06 -42.44
C ALA A 422 -12.73 -52.14 -41.35
N GLU A 423 -13.12 -51.81 -40.11
CA GLU A 423 -13.15 -52.75 -38.98
C GLU A 423 -14.10 -53.93 -39.25
N GLU A 424 -15.29 -53.68 -39.80
CA GLU A 424 -16.26 -54.71 -40.20
C GLU A 424 -15.75 -55.61 -41.33
N LYS A 425 -14.90 -55.09 -42.22
CA LYS A 425 -14.26 -55.84 -43.32
C LYS A 425 -12.92 -56.49 -42.92
N GLY A 426 -12.48 -56.36 -41.67
CA GLY A 426 -11.20 -56.88 -41.19
C GLY A 426 -9.97 -56.21 -41.81
N LEU A 427 -10.11 -54.98 -42.32
CA LEU A 427 -9.03 -54.20 -42.92
C LEU A 427 -8.37 -53.29 -41.88
N MET A 428 -7.05 -53.11 -41.96
CA MET A 428 -6.37 -52.09 -41.18
C MET A 428 -6.68 -50.69 -41.72
N PHE A 429 -7.10 -49.78 -40.84
CA PHE A 429 -7.50 -48.41 -41.18
C PHE A 429 -6.40 -47.40 -40.80
N PHE A 430 -5.86 -46.68 -41.79
CA PHE A 430 -4.70 -45.79 -41.65
C PHE A 430 -5.00 -44.29 -41.86
N ALA A 431 -6.25 -43.90 -42.11
CA ALA A 431 -6.56 -42.49 -42.28
C ALA A 431 -6.49 -41.75 -40.93
N PRO A 432 -5.77 -40.62 -40.83
CA PRO A 432 -5.67 -39.86 -39.59
C PRO A 432 -7.05 -39.31 -39.20
N GLU A 433 -7.35 -39.31 -37.91
CA GLU A 433 -8.58 -38.70 -37.39
C GLU A 433 -8.54 -37.18 -37.66
N PRO A 434 -9.62 -36.59 -38.22
CA PRO A 434 -9.72 -35.14 -38.36
C PRO A 434 -9.51 -34.47 -37.00
N MET A 435 -8.76 -33.37 -36.96
CA MET A 435 -8.57 -32.62 -35.73
C MET A 435 -9.73 -31.62 -35.54
N PRO A 436 -10.31 -31.52 -34.33
CA PRO A 436 -11.33 -30.52 -34.04
C PRO A 436 -10.74 -29.09 -34.14
N PRO A 437 -11.55 -28.09 -34.54
CA PRO A 437 -11.09 -26.70 -34.55
C PRO A 437 -10.81 -26.22 -33.13
N VAL A 438 -9.75 -25.43 -32.97
CA VAL A 438 -9.40 -24.83 -31.68
C VAL A 438 -10.45 -23.78 -31.32
N HIS A 439 -10.99 -23.84 -30.11
CA HIS A 439 -11.91 -22.82 -29.62
C HIS A 439 -11.19 -21.46 -29.53
N PRO A 440 -11.72 -20.39 -30.16
CA PRO A 440 -11.11 -19.08 -30.08
C PRO A 440 -11.21 -18.52 -28.65
N PHE A 441 -10.16 -17.82 -28.23
CA PHE A 441 -10.06 -17.16 -26.94
C PHE A 441 -9.65 -15.71 -27.15
N ASP A 442 -10.59 -14.78 -26.97
CA ASP A 442 -10.37 -13.35 -27.13
C ASP A 442 -10.35 -12.66 -25.76
N VAL A 443 -9.46 -11.68 -25.58
CA VAL A 443 -9.25 -10.98 -24.31
C VAL A 443 -9.43 -9.48 -24.48
N LEU A 444 -10.34 -8.92 -23.68
CA LEU A 444 -10.63 -7.50 -23.60
C LEU A 444 -10.27 -6.98 -22.19
N ALA A 445 -9.23 -6.16 -22.14
CA ALA A 445 -8.63 -5.62 -20.91
C ALA A 445 -8.61 -4.08 -20.85
N PRO A 446 -9.77 -3.39 -20.92
CA PRO A 446 -9.83 -1.94 -20.78
C PRO A 446 -9.90 -1.54 -19.30
N ASP A 447 -9.55 -0.28 -19.01
CA ASP A 447 -9.69 0.30 -17.66
C ASP A 447 -11.08 0.09 -17.04
N VAL A 448 -11.12 0.00 -15.71
CA VAL A 448 -12.36 -0.18 -14.95
C VAL A 448 -13.28 1.03 -15.15
N GLY A 449 -14.52 0.78 -15.58
CA GLY A 449 -15.53 1.83 -15.80
C GLY A 449 -15.75 2.21 -17.26
N THR A 450 -15.02 1.62 -18.20
CA THR A 450 -15.19 1.80 -19.66
C THR A 450 -16.49 1.24 -20.24
N GLY A 451 -17.27 0.50 -19.47
CA GLY A 451 -18.52 -0.10 -19.94
C GLY A 451 -18.36 -1.45 -20.64
N LYS A 452 -17.22 -2.15 -20.44
CA LYS A 452 -16.95 -3.47 -21.03
C LYS A 452 -18.13 -4.44 -20.91
N THR A 453 -18.66 -4.60 -19.71
CA THR A 453 -19.75 -5.54 -19.43
C THR A 453 -21.08 -5.10 -20.05
N TYR A 454 -21.34 -3.80 -20.08
CA TYR A 454 -22.51 -3.22 -20.75
C TYR A 454 -22.48 -3.50 -22.25
N ALA A 455 -21.35 -3.21 -22.91
CA ALA A 455 -21.16 -3.47 -24.33
C ALA A 455 -21.33 -4.97 -24.65
N THR A 456 -20.71 -5.85 -23.86
CA THR A 456 -20.86 -7.30 -24.03
C THR A 456 -22.31 -7.76 -23.92
N LEU A 457 -23.06 -7.33 -22.89
CA LEU A 457 -24.47 -7.69 -22.74
C LEU A 457 -25.35 -7.14 -23.86
N ALA A 458 -25.07 -5.92 -24.34
CA ALA A 458 -25.79 -5.33 -25.46
C ALA A 458 -25.62 -6.15 -26.75
N TYR A 459 -24.39 -6.56 -27.09
CA TYR A 459 -24.17 -7.39 -28.28
C TYR A 459 -24.65 -8.84 -28.11
N ILE A 460 -24.59 -9.41 -26.90
CA ILE A 460 -25.25 -10.70 -26.60
C ILE A 460 -26.76 -10.60 -26.89
N SER A 461 -27.40 -9.52 -26.45
CA SER A 461 -28.83 -9.26 -26.73
C SER A 461 -29.10 -9.24 -28.24
N ARG A 462 -28.29 -8.50 -29.01
CA ARG A 462 -28.39 -8.45 -30.48
C ARG A 462 -28.21 -9.82 -31.12
N TYR A 463 -27.24 -10.60 -30.66
CA TYR A 463 -26.98 -11.95 -31.13
C TYR A 463 -28.17 -12.88 -30.90
N ILE A 464 -28.69 -12.92 -29.66
CA ILE A 464 -29.85 -13.74 -29.28
C ILE A 464 -31.09 -13.33 -30.12
N ILE A 465 -31.36 -12.03 -30.24
CA ILE A 465 -32.49 -11.51 -31.02
C ILE A 465 -32.38 -11.97 -32.47
N ARG A 466 -31.21 -11.76 -33.10
CA ARG A 466 -30.99 -12.13 -34.50
C ARG A 466 -31.16 -13.64 -34.71
N LYS A 467 -30.45 -14.46 -33.96
CA LYS A 467 -30.40 -15.91 -34.19
C LYS A 467 -31.76 -16.57 -33.89
N LYS A 468 -32.31 -16.32 -32.70
CA LYS A 468 -33.52 -17.01 -32.22
C LYS A 468 -34.82 -16.40 -32.76
N TYR A 469 -34.93 -15.07 -32.79
CA TYR A 469 -36.21 -14.40 -33.07
C TYR A 469 -36.34 -13.91 -34.51
N LEU A 470 -35.22 -13.55 -35.18
CA LEU A 470 -35.26 -13.12 -36.59
C LEU A 470 -35.01 -14.27 -37.56
N LEU A 471 -34.01 -15.13 -37.29
CA LEU A 471 -33.63 -16.24 -38.17
C LEU A 471 -34.33 -17.57 -37.80
N GLY A 472 -34.88 -17.69 -36.59
CA GLY A 472 -35.56 -18.91 -36.13
C GLY A 472 -34.61 -20.10 -35.92
N GLU A 473 -33.31 -19.83 -35.80
CA GLU A 473 -32.28 -20.86 -35.63
C GLU A 473 -32.25 -21.38 -34.19
N ALA A 474 -31.81 -22.63 -34.03
CA ALA A 474 -31.55 -23.19 -32.72
C ALA A 474 -30.41 -22.41 -32.03
N LEU A 475 -30.66 -21.94 -30.81
CA LEU A 475 -29.71 -21.20 -30.00
C LEU A 475 -29.36 -22.00 -28.74
N GLY A 476 -28.08 -22.32 -28.57
CA GLY A 476 -27.55 -22.79 -27.30
C GLY A 476 -27.49 -21.65 -26.27
N PRO A 477 -27.53 -21.94 -24.95
CA PRO A 477 -27.42 -20.89 -23.94
C PRO A 477 -26.05 -20.20 -24.03
N VAL A 478 -26.02 -18.89 -23.91
CA VAL A 478 -24.78 -18.15 -23.61
C VAL A 478 -24.48 -18.31 -22.12
N VAL A 479 -23.25 -18.64 -21.76
CA VAL A 479 -22.86 -18.76 -20.35
C VAL A 479 -21.94 -17.61 -19.96
N MET A 480 -22.35 -16.83 -18.95
CA MET A 480 -21.52 -15.78 -18.36
C MET A 480 -21.01 -16.22 -16.99
N MET A 481 -19.70 -16.21 -16.83
CA MET A 481 -18.99 -16.56 -15.61
C MET A 481 -18.60 -15.28 -14.88
N VAL A 482 -18.95 -15.19 -13.59
CA VAL A 482 -18.66 -14.03 -12.73
C VAL A 482 -17.99 -14.45 -11.41
N PRO A 483 -17.24 -13.58 -10.71
CA PRO A 483 -16.52 -13.98 -9.50
C PRO A 483 -17.44 -14.40 -8.35
N THR A 484 -18.59 -13.74 -8.18
CA THR A 484 -19.49 -13.93 -7.05
C THR A 484 -20.97 -13.98 -7.49
N ILE A 485 -21.82 -14.58 -6.65
CA ILE A 485 -23.26 -14.66 -6.91
C ILE A 485 -23.91 -13.27 -6.80
N GLU A 486 -23.40 -12.42 -5.92
CA GLU A 486 -23.85 -11.05 -5.74
C GLU A 486 -23.66 -10.24 -7.03
N LEU A 487 -22.53 -10.42 -7.74
CA LEU A 487 -22.33 -9.82 -9.06
C LEU A 487 -23.27 -10.42 -10.11
N ALA A 488 -23.58 -11.72 -10.03
CA ALA A 488 -24.51 -12.35 -10.96
C ALA A 488 -25.91 -11.69 -10.93
N GLU A 489 -26.38 -11.28 -9.76
CA GLU A 489 -27.66 -10.58 -9.60
C GLU A 489 -27.67 -9.18 -10.22
N GLU A 490 -26.54 -8.48 -10.12
CA GLU A 490 -26.37 -7.19 -10.82
C GLU A 490 -26.36 -7.38 -12.34
N MET A 491 -25.63 -8.38 -12.82
CA MET A 491 -25.53 -8.69 -14.25
C MET A 491 -26.86 -9.15 -14.84
N GLU A 492 -27.68 -9.88 -14.09
CA GLU A 492 -29.05 -10.22 -14.51
C GLU A 492 -29.90 -8.97 -14.72
N ARG A 493 -29.86 -8.02 -13.77
CA ARG A 493 -30.60 -6.74 -13.89
C ARG A 493 -30.12 -5.92 -15.08
N GLU A 494 -28.82 -5.91 -15.37
CA GLU A 494 -28.28 -5.23 -16.55
C GLU A 494 -28.68 -5.94 -17.84
N ALA A 495 -28.54 -7.27 -17.92
CA ALA A 495 -28.93 -8.07 -19.07
C ALA A 495 -30.40 -7.87 -19.46
N ILE A 496 -31.30 -7.84 -18.46
CA ILE A 496 -32.73 -7.57 -18.67
C ILE A 496 -32.93 -6.14 -19.21
N ARG A 497 -32.22 -5.14 -18.68
CA ARG A 497 -32.26 -3.76 -19.20
C ARG A 497 -31.77 -3.66 -20.65
N GLN A 498 -30.78 -4.48 -21.03
CA GLN A 498 -30.31 -4.60 -22.42
C GLN A 498 -31.26 -5.38 -23.34
N GLY A 499 -32.40 -5.84 -22.84
CA GLY A 499 -33.43 -6.53 -23.62
C GLY A 499 -33.30 -8.06 -23.67
N ILE A 500 -32.40 -8.65 -22.88
CA ILE A 500 -32.31 -10.12 -22.77
C ILE A 500 -33.45 -10.60 -21.87
N ARG A 501 -34.49 -11.19 -22.47
CA ARG A 501 -35.72 -11.57 -21.76
C ARG A 501 -35.59 -12.84 -20.92
N ASN A 502 -34.77 -13.80 -21.35
CA ASN A 502 -34.64 -15.11 -20.71
C ASN A 502 -33.28 -15.31 -20.05
N VAL A 503 -33.04 -14.58 -18.95
CA VAL A 503 -31.84 -14.74 -18.12
C VAL A 503 -32.12 -15.70 -16.96
N GLY A 504 -31.08 -16.39 -16.48
CA GLY A 504 -31.15 -17.12 -15.21
C GLY A 504 -29.81 -17.27 -14.52
N ILE A 505 -29.83 -17.29 -13.18
CA ILE A 505 -28.63 -17.41 -12.33
C ILE A 505 -28.55 -18.81 -11.72
N MET A 506 -27.37 -19.43 -11.77
CA MET A 506 -27.10 -20.67 -11.05
C MET A 506 -26.74 -20.40 -9.58
N ARG A 507 -27.66 -20.69 -8.66
CA ARG A 507 -27.48 -20.50 -7.22
C ARG A 507 -27.07 -21.78 -6.49
N GLY A 508 -26.20 -21.65 -5.50
CA GLY A 508 -25.78 -22.75 -4.62
C GLY A 508 -26.90 -23.24 -3.68
N ARG A 509 -26.77 -24.45 -3.12
CA ARG A 509 -27.78 -25.10 -2.26
C ARG A 509 -28.12 -24.31 -0.99
N LEU A 510 -27.13 -23.63 -0.40
CA LEU A 510 -27.25 -22.87 0.85
C LEU A 510 -27.59 -21.38 0.64
N ARG A 511 -27.84 -20.95 -0.60
CA ARG A 511 -28.26 -19.57 -0.89
C ARG A 511 -29.76 -19.40 -0.70
N ASP A 512 -30.20 -18.16 -0.57
CA ASP A 512 -31.62 -17.81 -0.49
C ASP A 512 -32.29 -17.96 -1.86
N ASN A 513 -33.56 -18.34 -1.83
CA ASN A 513 -34.40 -18.45 -3.01
C ASN A 513 -34.84 -17.05 -3.48
N SER A 514 -34.78 -16.82 -4.79
CA SER A 514 -35.06 -15.51 -5.41
C SER A 514 -36.55 -15.18 -5.52
N ASP A 515 -37.45 -16.09 -5.13
CA ASP A 515 -38.90 -15.90 -5.15
C ASP A 515 -39.44 -15.07 -3.95
N GLY A 516 -38.56 -14.47 -3.15
CA GLY A 516 -38.94 -13.62 -2.02
C GLY A 516 -39.45 -14.38 -0.79
N THR A 517 -39.46 -15.71 -0.79
CA THR A 517 -40.04 -16.51 0.31
C THR A 517 -39.15 -16.64 1.55
N SER A 518 -37.98 -15.97 1.60
CA SER A 518 -36.94 -16.06 2.66
C SER A 518 -36.40 -17.47 2.95
N LYS A 519 -36.81 -18.49 2.18
CA LYS A 519 -36.36 -19.88 2.33
C LYS A 519 -35.11 -20.15 1.49
N LYS A 520 -34.22 -21.00 1.99
CA LYS A 520 -33.01 -21.45 1.29
C LYS A 520 -33.36 -22.27 0.04
N MET A 521 -32.46 -22.30 -0.97
CA MET A 521 -32.59 -23.08 -2.20
C MET A 521 -32.78 -24.57 -1.93
N CYS A 522 -32.10 -25.10 -0.90
CA CYS A 522 -32.34 -26.41 -0.34
C CYS A 522 -33.31 -26.31 0.85
N LYS A 523 -34.35 -27.16 0.86
CA LYS A 523 -35.30 -27.25 1.98
C LYS A 523 -34.72 -27.88 3.26
N ASP A 524 -33.54 -28.49 3.19
CA ASP A 524 -32.85 -29.15 4.30
C ASP A 524 -31.36 -28.74 4.37
N PRO A 525 -31.07 -27.48 4.73
CA PRO A 525 -29.71 -26.95 4.74
C PRO A 525 -28.84 -27.59 5.83
N GLU A 526 -29.42 -28.07 6.93
CA GLU A 526 -28.70 -28.76 7.98
C GLU A 526 -28.13 -30.09 7.49
N ARG A 527 -28.89 -30.85 6.70
CA ARG A 527 -28.40 -32.06 6.04
C ARG A 527 -27.23 -31.78 5.11
N ILE A 528 -27.30 -30.72 4.31
CA ILE A 528 -26.20 -30.33 3.42
C ILE A 528 -24.93 -30.05 4.24
N LYS A 529 -25.03 -29.23 5.28
CA LYS A 529 -23.90 -28.92 6.18
C LYS A 529 -23.35 -30.16 6.86
N ALA A 530 -24.22 -31.10 7.26
CA ALA A 530 -23.80 -32.35 7.88
C ALA A 530 -23.04 -33.25 6.89
N VAL A 531 -23.55 -33.41 5.67
CA VAL A 531 -22.90 -34.21 4.60
C VAL A 531 -21.56 -33.60 4.18
N GLU A 532 -21.51 -32.28 3.97
CA GLU A 532 -20.25 -31.57 3.70
C GLU A 532 -19.27 -31.67 4.89
N GLY A 533 -19.77 -31.74 6.12
CA GLY A 533 -18.98 -31.82 7.34
C GLY A 533 -18.16 -33.11 7.51
N PHE A 534 -18.59 -34.23 6.91
CA PHE A 534 -17.83 -35.48 6.87
C PHE A 534 -17.24 -35.79 5.49
N ALA A 535 -17.11 -34.79 4.61
CA ALA A 535 -16.57 -34.90 3.25
C ALA A 535 -17.38 -35.80 2.29
N GLY A 536 -18.68 -36.00 2.56
CA GLY A 536 -19.56 -36.76 1.68
C GLY A 536 -19.99 -35.97 0.44
N ASN A 537 -20.18 -36.67 -0.69
CA ASN A 537 -20.76 -36.08 -1.89
C ASN A 537 -22.23 -35.70 -1.65
N ALA A 538 -22.53 -34.40 -1.57
CA ALA A 538 -23.89 -33.90 -1.35
C ALA A 538 -24.89 -34.36 -2.43
N ARG A 539 -24.46 -34.67 -3.66
CA ARG A 539 -25.34 -35.24 -4.68
C ARG A 539 -25.78 -36.64 -4.31
N GLU A 540 -24.88 -37.46 -3.77
CA GLU A 540 -25.12 -38.87 -3.46
C GLU A 540 -25.82 -39.05 -2.10
N TYR A 541 -25.23 -38.49 -1.04
CA TYR A 541 -25.68 -38.72 0.33
C TYR A 541 -26.79 -37.76 0.79
N ALA A 542 -26.86 -36.57 0.19
CA ALA A 542 -27.89 -35.59 0.54
C ALA A 542 -29.06 -35.55 -0.44
N CYS A 543 -28.81 -35.66 -1.75
CA CYS A 543 -29.83 -35.46 -2.79
C CYS A 543 -30.37 -36.76 -3.42
N GLY A 544 -29.50 -37.67 -3.86
CA GLY A 544 -29.86 -38.83 -4.69
C GLY A 544 -30.02 -38.50 -6.18
N ASN A 545 -30.55 -39.48 -6.92
CA ASN A 545 -30.75 -39.41 -8.38
C ASN A 545 -32.16 -38.94 -8.80
N GLY A 546 -33.03 -38.63 -7.84
CA GLY A 546 -34.41 -38.20 -8.09
C GLY A 546 -35.41 -39.34 -8.30
N ALA A 547 -34.98 -40.60 -8.20
CA ALA A 547 -35.82 -41.79 -8.30
C ALA A 547 -35.61 -42.74 -7.10
N GLY A 548 -36.66 -43.46 -6.71
CA GLY A 548 -36.60 -44.54 -5.72
C GLY A 548 -36.29 -44.14 -4.27
N ASP A 549 -35.91 -45.13 -3.46
CA ASP A 549 -35.68 -44.98 -2.02
C ASP A 549 -34.38 -44.28 -1.63
N ARG A 550 -33.49 -44.07 -2.60
CA ARG A 550 -32.22 -43.35 -2.42
C ARG A 550 -32.28 -41.88 -2.87
N SER A 551 -33.46 -41.26 -2.83
CA SER A 551 -33.66 -39.86 -3.22
C SER A 551 -34.22 -39.01 -2.08
N CYS A 552 -33.76 -37.76 -1.99
CA CYS A 552 -34.14 -36.81 -0.96
C CYS A 552 -35.67 -36.62 -0.93
N ARG A 553 -36.25 -36.58 0.27
CA ARG A 553 -37.70 -36.37 0.45
C ARG A 553 -38.22 -35.07 -0.19
N HIS A 554 -37.35 -34.07 -0.31
CA HIS A 554 -37.68 -32.77 -0.89
C HIS A 554 -37.28 -32.65 -2.37
N PHE A 555 -36.78 -33.70 -3.03
CA PHE A 555 -36.14 -33.58 -4.35
C PHE A 555 -37.02 -32.90 -5.40
N ALA A 556 -38.29 -33.32 -5.51
CA ALA A 556 -39.25 -32.76 -6.48
C ALA A 556 -39.62 -31.30 -6.20
N GLU A 557 -39.67 -30.91 -4.92
CA GLU A 557 -40.06 -29.57 -4.47
C GLU A 557 -38.88 -28.67 -4.09
N CYS A 558 -37.64 -29.12 -4.32
CA CYS A 558 -36.41 -28.41 -3.99
C CYS A 558 -36.11 -27.36 -5.07
N ALA A 559 -36.04 -26.09 -4.67
CA ALA A 559 -35.73 -24.99 -5.58
C ALA A 559 -34.37 -25.19 -6.28
N TYR A 560 -33.37 -25.74 -5.57
CA TYR A 560 -32.08 -26.07 -6.16
C TYR A 560 -32.13 -27.12 -7.29
N GLN A 561 -33.06 -28.08 -7.25
CA GLN A 561 -33.23 -29.04 -8.35
C GLN A 561 -34.09 -28.47 -9.47
N ARG A 562 -35.18 -27.76 -9.11
CA ARG A 562 -36.04 -27.09 -10.09
C ARG A 562 -35.26 -26.09 -10.95
N GLN A 563 -34.36 -25.29 -10.36
CA GLN A 563 -33.57 -24.32 -11.12
C GLN A 563 -32.78 -24.99 -12.26
N LYS A 564 -32.27 -26.21 -12.07
CA LYS A 564 -31.46 -26.90 -13.09
C LYS A 564 -32.26 -27.26 -14.33
N ILE A 565 -33.56 -27.51 -14.16
CA ILE A 565 -34.48 -27.80 -15.25
C ILE A 565 -34.84 -26.49 -15.95
N THR A 566 -35.17 -25.45 -15.19
CA THR A 566 -35.56 -24.14 -15.75
C THR A 566 -34.41 -23.43 -16.45
N LEU A 567 -33.17 -23.57 -15.96
CA LEU A 567 -31.98 -22.96 -16.55
C LEU A 567 -31.66 -23.52 -17.94
N LYS A 568 -32.12 -24.74 -18.28
CA LYS A 568 -31.96 -25.29 -19.64
C LYS A 568 -32.69 -24.49 -20.72
N GLN A 569 -33.72 -23.76 -20.34
CA GLN A 569 -34.58 -23.00 -21.26
C GLN A 569 -34.16 -21.53 -21.34
N LYS A 570 -33.05 -21.14 -20.69
CA LYS A 570 -32.59 -19.75 -20.64
C LYS A 570 -31.63 -19.47 -21.78
N ASP A 571 -31.73 -18.27 -22.33
CA ASP A 571 -30.89 -17.80 -23.44
C ASP A 571 -29.53 -17.31 -22.91
N LEU A 572 -29.51 -16.76 -21.68
CA LEU A 572 -28.31 -16.38 -20.94
C LEU A 572 -28.32 -17.02 -19.55
N ILE A 573 -27.25 -17.73 -19.21
CA ILE A 573 -27.06 -18.36 -17.89
C ILE A 573 -25.85 -17.74 -17.20
N ILE A 574 -26.05 -17.17 -16.02
CA ILE A 574 -24.98 -16.55 -15.23
C ILE A 574 -24.56 -17.49 -14.10
N MET A 575 -23.27 -17.77 -13.99
CA MET A 575 -22.70 -18.70 -13.01
C MET A 575 -21.46 -18.12 -12.34
N ALA A 576 -21.16 -18.56 -11.11
CA ALA A 576 -19.91 -18.21 -10.45
C ALA A 576 -18.70 -18.92 -11.09
N HIS A 577 -17.51 -18.30 -11.07
CA HIS A 577 -16.25 -18.85 -11.63
C HIS A 577 -15.95 -20.29 -11.17
N THR A 578 -16.33 -20.65 -9.94
CA THR A 578 -16.13 -22.01 -9.42
C THR A 578 -16.78 -23.10 -10.29
N TYR A 579 -17.85 -22.79 -11.02
CA TYR A 579 -18.52 -23.75 -11.89
C TYR A 579 -17.71 -24.11 -13.14
N LEU A 580 -16.76 -23.26 -13.58
CA LEU A 580 -15.87 -23.57 -14.71
C LEU A 580 -15.13 -24.91 -14.55
N TYR A 581 -14.86 -25.30 -13.30
CA TYR A 581 -14.03 -26.47 -12.98
C TYR A 581 -14.85 -27.67 -12.49
N LEU A 582 -16.15 -27.50 -12.29
CA LEU A 582 -17.04 -28.54 -11.80
C LEU A 582 -17.81 -29.17 -12.96
N PRO A 583 -18.22 -30.43 -12.85
CA PRO A 583 -19.21 -30.98 -13.78
C PRO A 583 -20.43 -30.04 -13.84
N PRO A 584 -20.92 -29.70 -15.04
CA PRO A 584 -21.96 -28.71 -15.20
C PRO A 584 -23.19 -29.15 -14.38
N PRO A 585 -23.76 -28.23 -13.56
CA PRO A 585 -24.92 -28.56 -12.73
C PRO A 585 -26.16 -28.90 -13.57
N ILE A 586 -26.16 -28.44 -14.83
CA ILE A 586 -27.17 -28.67 -15.85
C ILE A 586 -26.71 -29.83 -16.74
N LYS A 587 -27.52 -30.90 -16.80
CA LYS A 587 -27.21 -32.07 -17.62
C LYS A 587 -27.22 -31.72 -19.12
N ASN A 588 -26.18 -32.10 -19.85
CA ASN A 588 -25.98 -31.83 -21.28
C ASN A 588 -25.95 -30.33 -21.61
N LEU A 589 -25.36 -29.52 -20.73
CA LEU A 589 -25.12 -28.11 -21.04
C LEU A 589 -24.09 -28.01 -22.18
N ALA A 590 -24.47 -27.37 -23.27
CA ALA A 590 -23.61 -27.05 -24.40
C ALA A 590 -23.75 -25.55 -24.69
N PRO A 591 -22.91 -24.69 -24.11
CA PRO A 591 -22.95 -23.27 -24.34
C PRO A 591 -22.58 -22.93 -25.79
N GLU A 592 -23.24 -21.91 -26.35
CA GLU A 592 -22.88 -21.37 -27.67
C GLU A 592 -21.46 -20.75 -27.63
N PHE A 593 -21.23 -19.96 -26.59
CA PHE A 593 -19.94 -19.39 -26.22
C PHE A 593 -19.96 -19.02 -24.73
N VAL A 594 -18.77 -18.78 -24.17
CA VAL A 594 -18.58 -18.44 -22.76
C VAL A 594 -18.03 -17.02 -22.64
N VAL A 595 -18.61 -16.22 -21.75
CA VAL A 595 -18.05 -14.93 -21.34
C VAL A 595 -17.52 -15.07 -19.93
N ILE A 596 -16.29 -14.67 -19.70
CA ILE A 596 -15.66 -14.69 -18.37
C ILE A 596 -15.43 -13.23 -17.96
N ASP A 597 -16.06 -12.80 -16.87
CA ASP A 597 -15.90 -11.45 -16.33
C ASP A 597 -14.95 -11.47 -15.13
N GLU A 598 -13.90 -10.65 -15.19
CA GLU A 598 -12.80 -10.56 -14.23
C GLU A 598 -11.86 -11.79 -14.19
N ASP A 599 -10.77 -11.66 -13.42
CA ASP A 599 -9.73 -12.67 -13.26
C ASP A 599 -10.26 -14.02 -12.70
N ILE A 600 -9.84 -15.12 -13.32
CA ILE A 600 -10.15 -16.51 -12.92
C ILE A 600 -8.95 -17.25 -12.34
N THR A 601 -7.74 -16.67 -12.34
CA THR A 601 -6.52 -17.36 -11.90
C THR A 601 -6.63 -17.86 -10.47
N LYS A 602 -7.20 -17.05 -9.57
CA LYS A 602 -7.50 -17.41 -8.17
C LYS A 602 -8.43 -18.62 -8.03
N SER A 603 -9.34 -18.82 -8.99
CA SER A 603 -10.29 -19.94 -8.97
C SER A 603 -9.73 -21.21 -9.62
N ALA A 604 -8.83 -21.06 -10.59
CA ALA A 604 -8.08 -22.13 -11.25
C ALA A 604 -7.01 -22.73 -10.34
N ILE A 605 -6.34 -21.86 -9.55
CA ILE A 605 -5.28 -22.19 -8.60
C ILE A 605 -5.74 -21.67 -7.22
N PRO A 606 -6.54 -22.47 -6.48
CA PRO A 606 -7.14 -22.01 -5.24
C PRO A 606 -6.10 -21.68 -4.16
N ASP A 607 -6.25 -20.51 -3.54
CA ASP A 607 -5.51 -20.12 -2.33
C ASP A 607 -5.88 -21.01 -1.13
N GLU A 608 -4.96 -21.13 -0.17
CA GLU A 608 -5.23 -21.73 1.13
C GLU A 608 -6.38 -21.01 1.85
N ASN A 609 -7.30 -21.79 2.45
CA ASN A 609 -8.13 -21.29 3.53
C ASN A 609 -7.25 -21.15 4.78
N LYS A 610 -6.79 -19.92 5.06
CA LYS A 610 -5.88 -19.59 6.17
C LYS A 610 -6.44 -19.85 7.58
N ASP A 611 -7.76 -20.09 7.71
CA ASP A 611 -8.42 -20.11 9.01
C ASP A 611 -8.71 -21.52 9.55
N ASN A 612 -8.33 -22.60 8.85
CA ASN A 612 -8.55 -23.95 9.40
C ASN A 612 -7.61 -25.01 8.82
N PRO A 613 -6.47 -25.32 9.48
CA PRO A 613 -5.60 -26.44 9.08
C PRO A 613 -6.32 -27.80 9.13
N ASN A 614 -7.38 -27.92 9.93
CA ASN A 614 -8.27 -29.09 9.95
C ASN A 614 -9.32 -29.04 8.83
N ARG A 615 -9.22 -28.17 7.81
CA ARG A 615 -10.09 -28.17 6.61
C ARG A 615 -9.36 -28.40 5.28
N ASN A 616 -8.03 -28.43 5.27
CA ASN A 616 -7.26 -28.55 4.03
C ASN A 616 -7.13 -30.01 3.60
N GLU A 617 -7.91 -30.43 2.60
CA GLU A 617 -7.86 -31.77 2.00
C GLU A 617 -6.53 -32.10 1.28
N ARG A 618 -5.59 -31.14 1.23
CA ARG A 618 -4.38 -31.18 0.38
C ARG A 618 -3.06 -31.24 1.16
N ASP A 619 -3.10 -31.09 2.48
CA ASP A 619 -1.93 -31.16 3.35
C ASP A 619 -1.96 -32.49 4.11
N VAL A 620 -1.02 -33.38 3.80
CA VAL A 620 -0.85 -34.65 4.52
C VAL A 620 0.33 -34.52 5.46
N LEU A 621 0.10 -34.61 6.77
CA LEU A 621 1.20 -34.73 7.74
C LEU A 621 1.94 -36.04 7.48
N PHE A 622 3.26 -36.00 7.38
CA PHE A 622 4.07 -37.19 7.14
C PHE A 622 3.85 -38.27 8.20
N ASP A 623 3.63 -37.86 9.45
CA ASP A 623 3.34 -38.77 10.56
C ASP A 623 2.09 -39.63 10.29
N PHE A 624 1.09 -39.10 9.56
CA PHE A 624 -0.10 -39.85 9.18
C PHE A 624 0.19 -41.03 8.26
N LEU A 625 1.29 -41.02 7.49
CA LEU A 625 1.70 -42.18 6.69
C LEU A 625 2.12 -43.38 7.56
N LEU A 626 2.56 -43.12 8.79
CA LEU A 626 3.07 -44.13 9.72
C LEU A 626 2.09 -44.53 10.81
N GLU A 627 0.99 -43.78 10.99
CA GLU A 627 -0.07 -44.15 11.93
C GLU A 627 -0.69 -45.52 11.61
N HIS A 628 -0.94 -46.31 12.64
CA HIS A 628 -1.52 -47.64 12.48
C HIS A 628 -2.92 -47.57 11.83
N ARG A 629 -3.11 -48.25 10.70
CA ARG A 629 -4.42 -48.37 10.03
C ARG A 629 -5.22 -49.52 10.67
N PRO A 630 -6.46 -49.30 11.11
CA PRO A 630 -7.31 -50.40 11.55
C PRO A 630 -7.57 -51.36 10.38
N VAL A 631 -7.66 -52.65 10.69
CA VAL A 631 -8.05 -53.68 9.72
C VAL A 631 -9.57 -53.58 9.56
N PRO A 632 -10.11 -53.37 8.34
CA PRO A 632 -11.55 -53.39 8.10
C PRO A 632 -12.13 -54.75 8.54
N ASP A 633 -13.11 -54.73 9.45
CA ASP A 633 -13.80 -55.86 10.09
C ASP A 633 -13.19 -57.28 9.97
N GLY A 634 -12.34 -57.61 10.94
CA GLY A 634 -12.57 -58.73 11.87
C GLY A 634 -12.44 -60.20 11.45
N GLN A 635 -12.63 -60.63 10.19
CA GLN A 635 -12.64 -62.09 9.89
C GLN A 635 -11.97 -62.58 8.60
N ASN A 636 -11.44 -61.72 7.73
CA ASN A 636 -10.75 -62.16 6.50
C ASN A 636 -9.22 -62.03 6.59
N ARG A 637 -8.49 -63.13 6.32
CA ARG A 637 -7.02 -63.15 6.17
C ARG A 637 -6.51 -62.12 5.14
N ASP A 638 -7.37 -61.71 4.21
CA ASP A 638 -7.05 -60.73 3.17
C ASP A 638 -6.98 -59.29 3.70
N GLY A 639 -7.77 -58.91 4.71
CA GLY A 639 -7.75 -57.55 5.29
C GLY A 639 -6.44 -57.22 6.01
N ALA A 640 -5.80 -58.21 6.64
CA ALA A 640 -4.48 -58.07 7.25
C ALA A 640 -3.39 -57.85 6.18
N LYS A 641 -3.41 -58.64 5.10
CA LYS A 641 -2.47 -58.49 3.97
C LYS A 641 -2.66 -57.17 3.22
N GLU A 642 -3.89 -56.68 3.10
CA GLU A 642 -4.20 -55.38 2.51
C GLU A 642 -3.73 -54.22 3.39
N THR A 643 -3.88 -54.34 4.71
CA THR A 643 -3.34 -53.36 5.67
C THR A 643 -1.81 -53.35 5.63
N GLU A 644 -1.17 -54.52 5.58
CA GLU A 644 0.27 -54.65 5.42
C GLU A 644 0.76 -54.02 4.10
N PHE A 645 0.03 -54.25 2.99
CA PHE A 645 0.31 -53.61 1.70
C PHE A 645 0.27 -52.08 1.81
N LEU A 646 -0.78 -51.52 2.43
CA LEU A 646 -0.89 -50.07 2.65
C LEU A 646 0.24 -49.50 3.50
N MET A 647 0.56 -50.15 4.62
CA MET A 647 1.63 -49.70 5.51
C MET A 647 2.98 -49.79 4.80
N ARG A 648 3.19 -50.79 3.94
CA ARG A 648 4.39 -50.91 3.11
C ARG A 648 4.49 -49.80 2.07
N CYS A 649 3.41 -49.51 1.35
CA CYS A 649 3.37 -48.39 0.39
C CYS A 649 3.58 -47.04 1.09
N SER A 650 2.93 -46.84 2.23
CA SER A 650 3.06 -45.62 3.03
C SER A 650 4.47 -45.44 3.59
N ARG A 651 5.14 -46.54 4.01
CA ARG A 651 6.55 -46.50 4.44
C ARG A 651 7.50 -46.17 3.28
N ARG A 652 7.31 -46.77 2.11
CA ARG A 652 8.10 -46.42 0.90
C ARG A 652 7.91 -44.96 0.50
N LEU A 653 6.67 -44.47 0.56
CA LEU A 653 6.38 -43.06 0.31
C LEU A 653 7.05 -42.19 1.38
N TYR A 654 6.97 -42.56 2.65
CA TYR A 654 7.66 -41.86 3.74
C TYR A 654 9.18 -41.82 3.51
N GLU A 655 9.80 -42.94 3.14
CA GLU A 655 11.24 -43.01 2.83
C GLU A 655 11.61 -42.13 1.62
N ALA A 656 10.83 -42.20 0.54
CA ALA A 656 11.00 -41.34 -0.63
C ALA A 656 10.94 -39.86 -0.24
N LEU A 657 9.92 -39.48 0.52
CA LEU A 657 9.69 -38.10 0.94
C LEU A 657 10.70 -37.61 1.99
N ALA A 658 11.18 -38.49 2.88
CA ALA A 658 12.20 -38.16 3.86
C ALA A 658 13.52 -37.75 3.18
N SER A 659 13.86 -38.44 2.08
CA SER A 659 15.02 -38.15 1.24
C SER A 659 14.84 -36.99 0.25
N CYS A 660 13.59 -36.54 0.02
CA CYS A 660 13.32 -35.40 -0.85
C CYS A 660 13.60 -34.07 -0.14
N PRO A 661 14.30 -33.12 -0.81
CA PRO A 661 14.36 -31.75 -0.35
C PRO A 661 12.97 -31.08 -0.43
N ASP A 662 12.79 -29.99 0.32
CA ASP A 662 11.62 -29.12 0.18
C ASP A 662 11.59 -28.57 -1.27
N GLY A 663 10.49 -28.78 -1.99
CA GLY A 663 10.53 -28.64 -3.44
C GLY A 663 9.40 -29.35 -4.16
N SER A 664 9.49 -29.40 -5.49
CA SER A 664 8.65 -30.31 -6.29
C SER A 664 9.05 -31.76 -6.05
N LEU A 665 8.05 -32.65 -5.99
CA LEU A 665 8.23 -34.09 -5.82
C LEU A 665 8.85 -34.70 -7.08
N SER A 666 10.02 -35.33 -6.92
CA SER A 666 10.70 -36.00 -8.03
C SER A 666 10.05 -37.34 -8.35
N ARG A 667 9.61 -37.55 -9.60
CA ARG A 667 9.16 -38.87 -10.09
C ARG A 667 10.24 -39.93 -9.91
N LYS A 668 11.50 -39.58 -10.20
CA LYS A 668 12.65 -40.45 -10.03
C LYS A 668 12.81 -40.91 -8.57
N ALA A 669 12.51 -40.05 -7.60
CA ALA A 669 12.55 -40.43 -6.18
C ALA A 669 11.45 -41.44 -5.82
N LEU A 670 10.24 -41.30 -6.39
CA LEU A 670 9.16 -42.27 -6.22
C LEU A 670 9.49 -43.62 -6.88
N GLU A 671 10.04 -43.59 -8.09
CA GLU A 671 10.46 -44.77 -8.85
C GLU A 671 11.58 -45.55 -8.15
N GLN A 672 12.61 -44.84 -7.63
CA GLN A 672 13.70 -45.43 -6.85
C GLN A 672 13.21 -46.15 -5.59
N ASN A 673 12.14 -45.64 -4.97
CA ASN A 673 11.49 -46.26 -3.81
C ASN A 673 10.42 -47.29 -4.19
N LYS A 674 10.37 -47.72 -5.46
CA LYS A 674 9.45 -48.75 -5.99
C LYS A 674 7.98 -48.42 -5.73
N ILE A 675 7.60 -47.15 -5.95
CA ILE A 675 6.22 -46.67 -5.92
C ILE A 675 5.73 -46.60 -7.36
N THR A 676 4.70 -47.38 -7.68
CA THR A 676 4.14 -47.44 -9.04
C THR A 676 2.73 -46.84 -9.11
N VAL A 677 2.28 -46.46 -10.31
CA VAL A 677 0.87 -46.03 -10.54
C VAL A 677 -0.11 -47.06 -9.99
N ARG A 678 0.15 -48.35 -10.23
CA ARG A 678 -0.68 -49.47 -9.75
C ARG A 678 -0.74 -49.52 -8.23
N ASP A 679 0.40 -49.34 -7.56
CA ASP A 679 0.46 -49.35 -6.10
C ASP A 679 -0.30 -48.17 -5.51
N CYS A 680 -0.14 -46.96 -6.08
CA CYS A 680 -0.87 -45.78 -5.66
C CYS A 680 -2.39 -45.94 -5.87
N ARG A 681 -2.85 -46.44 -7.02
CA ARG A 681 -4.29 -46.72 -7.26
C ARG A 681 -4.84 -47.74 -6.27
N LYS A 682 -4.08 -48.81 -5.99
CA LYS A 682 -4.48 -49.83 -5.01
C LYS A 682 -4.50 -49.24 -3.60
N ALA A 683 -3.53 -48.41 -3.23
CA ALA A 683 -3.50 -47.74 -1.92
C ALA A 683 -4.66 -46.75 -1.76
N ALA A 684 -4.99 -45.98 -2.81
CA ALA A 684 -6.16 -45.12 -2.83
C ALA A 684 -7.46 -45.89 -2.57
N TYR A 685 -7.65 -47.01 -3.28
CA TYR A 685 -8.80 -47.90 -3.07
C TYR A 685 -8.83 -48.47 -1.66
N LEU A 686 -7.69 -48.93 -1.14
CA LEU A 686 -7.62 -49.51 0.20
C LEU A 686 -7.87 -48.46 1.31
N GLU A 687 -7.42 -47.22 1.15
CA GLU A 687 -7.77 -46.12 2.06
C GLU A 687 -9.25 -45.74 1.91
N SER A 688 -9.83 -45.81 0.70
CA SER A 688 -11.24 -45.48 0.49
C SER A 688 -12.19 -46.53 1.06
N ILE A 689 -11.87 -47.83 1.05
CA ILE A 689 -12.70 -48.86 1.71
C ILE A 689 -12.60 -48.85 3.24
N ARG A 690 -11.57 -48.18 3.82
CA ARG A 690 -11.43 -47.94 5.27
C ARG A 690 -12.27 -46.79 5.76
N ILE A 691 -12.73 -45.97 4.85
CA ILE A 691 -13.89 -45.12 5.07
C ILE A 691 -15.06 -46.09 5.11
N GLU A 692 -15.28 -46.73 6.26
CA GLU A 692 -16.53 -47.44 6.50
C GLU A 692 -17.64 -46.45 6.17
N GLU A 693 -18.37 -46.69 5.08
CA GLU A 693 -19.57 -45.92 4.80
C GLU A 693 -20.39 -45.99 6.08
N PRO A 694 -20.71 -44.86 6.73
CA PRO A 694 -21.52 -44.91 7.92
C PRO A 694 -22.81 -45.65 7.57
N ASP A 695 -22.98 -46.83 8.19
CA ASP A 695 -24.07 -47.73 7.88
C ASP A 695 -25.37 -46.95 7.68
N ASN A 696 -26.00 -47.15 6.54
CA ASN A 696 -27.31 -46.61 6.21
C ASN A 696 -27.40 -45.06 6.12
N ILE A 697 -26.36 -44.33 5.70
CA ILE A 697 -26.54 -42.93 5.26
C ILE A 697 -27.02 -42.88 3.80
N PHE A 698 -28.31 -42.60 3.62
CA PHE A 698 -28.94 -42.38 2.31
C PHE A 698 -29.84 -41.15 2.35
N PRO A 699 -30.16 -40.51 1.19
CA PRO A 699 -30.89 -39.24 1.12
C PRO A 699 -32.22 -39.15 1.90
N LYS A 700 -32.93 -40.27 2.13
CA LYS A 700 -34.18 -40.30 2.90
C LYS A 700 -34.00 -40.32 4.42
N LEU A 701 -32.82 -40.70 4.94
CA LEU A 701 -32.51 -40.72 6.37
C LEU A 701 -32.85 -39.37 7.02
N ASP A 702 -33.45 -39.36 8.20
CA ASP A 702 -33.78 -38.09 8.85
C ASP A 702 -32.52 -37.31 9.27
N THR A 703 -32.62 -35.97 9.21
CA THR A 703 -31.48 -35.07 9.43
C THR A 703 -30.92 -35.17 10.84
N LYS A 704 -31.75 -35.44 11.85
CA LYS A 704 -31.30 -35.59 13.24
C LYS A 704 -30.45 -36.87 13.40
N THR A 705 -30.90 -37.99 12.83
CA THR A 705 -30.15 -39.25 12.82
C THR A 705 -28.89 -39.13 11.98
N LEU A 706 -28.94 -38.45 10.82
CA LEU A 706 -27.77 -38.14 10.02
C LEU A 706 -26.74 -37.33 10.83
N VAL A 707 -27.13 -36.22 11.45
CA VAL A 707 -26.22 -35.40 12.27
C VAL A 707 -25.66 -36.22 13.44
N ARG A 708 -26.48 -37.07 14.08
CA ARG A 708 -26.03 -37.98 15.14
C ARG A 708 -25.03 -39.02 14.62
N ARG A 709 -25.27 -39.63 13.46
CA ARG A 709 -24.36 -40.60 12.82
C ARG A 709 -23.08 -39.91 12.38
N ALA A 710 -23.18 -38.77 11.70
CA ALA A 710 -22.05 -37.92 11.31
C ALA A 710 -21.19 -37.49 12.52
N LYS A 711 -21.79 -37.24 13.70
CA LYS A 711 -21.06 -36.98 14.95
C LYS A 711 -20.36 -38.22 15.54
N LYS A 712 -20.87 -39.42 15.28
CA LYS A 712 -20.27 -40.71 15.69
C LYS A 712 -19.13 -41.14 14.78
N VAL A 713 -19.12 -40.68 13.54
CA VAL A 713 -18.01 -40.79 12.59
C VAL A 713 -16.84 -39.91 13.07
N LYS A 714 -16.14 -40.33 14.13
CA LYS A 714 -14.89 -39.70 14.57
C LYS A 714 -13.76 -40.14 13.64
N ASN A 715 -12.99 -39.18 13.12
CA ASN A 715 -11.71 -39.40 12.46
C ASN A 715 -11.70 -40.22 11.14
N LEU A 716 -12.72 -40.12 10.27
CA LEU A 716 -12.57 -40.62 8.88
C LEU A 716 -11.80 -39.66 7.96
N ARG A 717 -11.67 -38.41 8.38
CA ARG A 717 -11.01 -37.34 7.62
C ARG A 717 -9.58 -37.69 7.18
N PRO A 718 -8.72 -38.31 8.02
CA PRO A 718 -7.39 -38.74 7.58
C PRO A 718 -7.45 -39.71 6.39
N TYR A 719 -8.37 -40.68 6.38
CA TYR A 719 -8.49 -41.64 5.29
C TYR A 719 -8.98 -41.01 3.98
N TYR A 720 -9.90 -40.04 4.03
CA TYR A 720 -10.27 -39.24 2.84
C TYR A 720 -9.07 -38.48 2.27
N ILE A 721 -8.27 -37.86 3.14
CA ILE A 721 -7.06 -37.13 2.75
C ILE A 721 -6.04 -38.08 2.12
N LEU A 722 -5.81 -39.25 2.73
CA LEU A 722 -4.87 -40.25 2.24
C LEU A 722 -5.33 -40.89 0.92
N ALA A 723 -6.61 -41.24 0.79
CA ALA A 723 -7.18 -41.75 -0.45
C ALA A 723 -7.01 -40.73 -1.59
N SER A 724 -7.38 -39.47 -1.35
CA SER A 724 -7.19 -38.39 -2.32
C SER A 724 -5.72 -38.16 -2.66
N MET A 725 -4.82 -38.25 -1.68
CA MET A 725 -3.37 -38.14 -1.88
C MET A 725 -2.86 -39.25 -2.81
N TRP A 726 -3.23 -40.50 -2.55
CA TRP A 726 -2.81 -41.64 -3.37
C TRP A 726 -3.37 -41.57 -4.79
N GLU A 727 -4.61 -41.10 -4.98
CA GLU A 727 -5.18 -40.85 -6.31
C GLU A 727 -4.39 -39.78 -7.07
N LEU A 728 -4.05 -38.68 -6.38
CA LEU A 728 -3.27 -37.61 -6.97
C LEU A 728 -1.83 -38.06 -7.29
N LEU A 729 -1.21 -38.89 -6.45
CA LEU A 729 0.10 -39.49 -6.71
C LEU A 729 0.06 -40.49 -7.87
N ALA A 730 -1.01 -41.29 -7.98
CA ALA A 730 -1.22 -42.17 -9.12
C ALA A 730 -1.32 -41.34 -10.41
N ALA A 731 -2.14 -40.30 -10.41
CA ALA A 731 -2.31 -39.43 -11.56
C ALA A 731 -1.04 -38.65 -11.90
N PHE A 732 -0.26 -38.24 -10.89
CA PHE A 732 1.07 -37.64 -11.05
C PHE A 732 2.05 -38.59 -11.75
N LEU A 733 2.06 -39.88 -11.39
CA LEU A 733 2.92 -40.89 -12.02
C LEU A 733 2.44 -41.31 -13.42
N ASP A 734 1.13 -41.30 -13.66
CA ASP A 734 0.50 -41.80 -14.90
C ASP A 734 0.43 -40.74 -16.01
N SER A 735 0.60 -39.46 -15.69
CA SER A 735 0.49 -38.37 -16.67
C SER A 735 1.81 -38.20 -17.44
N PRO A 736 1.90 -38.57 -18.73
CA PRO A 736 3.13 -38.39 -19.53
C PRO A 736 3.41 -36.90 -19.80
N ASP A 737 2.36 -36.06 -19.82
CA ASP A 737 2.42 -34.64 -20.22
C ASP A 737 2.52 -33.63 -19.06
N GLN A 738 2.95 -34.07 -17.86
CA GLN A 738 3.13 -33.20 -16.67
C GLN A 738 1.89 -32.36 -16.30
N THR A 739 0.66 -32.88 -16.33
CA THR A 739 -0.56 -32.09 -15.98
C THR A 739 -0.85 -31.97 -14.48
N ILE A 740 -0.04 -32.63 -13.64
CA ILE A 740 -0.18 -32.65 -12.17
C ILE A 740 1.19 -32.37 -11.53
N CYS A 741 1.21 -31.49 -10.53
CA CYS A 741 2.38 -31.09 -9.76
C CYS A 741 2.13 -31.44 -8.29
N ALA A 742 3.10 -32.09 -7.67
CA ALA A 742 3.11 -32.38 -6.25
C ALA A 742 4.33 -31.68 -5.64
N THR A 743 4.15 -30.97 -4.53
CA THR A 743 5.23 -30.30 -3.81
C THR A 743 5.38 -30.90 -2.40
N VAL A 744 6.62 -31.17 -2.02
CA VAL A 744 6.97 -31.64 -0.67
C VAL A 744 7.42 -30.43 0.13
N ARG A 745 6.94 -30.31 1.37
CA ARG A 745 7.31 -29.18 2.22
C ARG A 745 7.50 -29.56 3.68
N THR A 746 8.52 -29.01 4.32
CA THR A 746 8.62 -29.03 5.78
C THR A 746 7.85 -27.87 6.39
N VAL A 747 6.88 -28.11 7.27
CA VAL A 747 6.15 -27.04 7.99
C VAL A 747 6.75 -26.89 9.38
N GLN A 748 7.18 -25.67 9.72
CA GLN A 748 7.82 -25.35 10.99
C GLN A 748 6.91 -25.44 12.25
N ILE A 749 5.65 -25.86 12.12
CA ILE A 749 4.81 -26.12 13.30
C ILE A 749 5.23 -27.48 13.88
N LYS A 750 6.17 -27.44 14.85
CA LYS A 750 6.75 -28.59 15.56
C LYS A 750 7.72 -29.47 14.73
N ASP A 751 8.45 -28.90 13.78
CA ASP A 751 9.40 -29.63 12.90
C ASP A 751 8.79 -30.83 12.14
N ARG A 752 7.55 -30.69 11.67
CA ARG A 752 6.85 -31.76 10.94
C ARG A 752 6.87 -31.53 9.44
N LYS A 753 7.23 -32.56 8.68
CA LYS A 753 7.11 -32.55 7.21
C LYS A 753 5.66 -32.76 6.77
N ILE A 754 5.22 -32.03 5.74
CA ILE A 754 3.94 -32.19 5.06
C ILE A 754 4.16 -32.50 3.57
N LEU A 755 3.27 -33.31 3.02
CA LEU A 755 3.16 -33.47 1.57
C LEU A 755 2.01 -32.59 1.11
N ARG A 756 2.27 -31.70 0.14
CA ARG A 756 1.29 -30.80 -0.43
C ARG A 756 1.09 -31.10 -1.91
N ILE A 757 -0.09 -31.55 -2.28
CA ILE A 757 -0.37 -31.82 -3.70
C ILE A 757 -1.24 -30.71 -4.28
N LEU A 758 -0.65 -29.89 -5.14
CA LEU A 758 -1.33 -28.77 -5.79
C LEU A 758 -1.79 -29.16 -7.19
N LYS A 759 -3.07 -29.50 -7.29
CA LYS A 759 -3.73 -29.72 -8.57
C LYS A 759 -4.30 -28.41 -9.09
N LYS A 760 -3.79 -27.96 -10.24
CA LYS A 760 -4.44 -26.96 -11.09
C LYS A 760 -5.77 -27.51 -11.57
N ARG A 761 -6.82 -26.70 -11.49
CA ARG A 761 -8.12 -27.08 -12.01
C ARG A 761 -8.17 -26.84 -13.51
N THR A 762 -8.57 -27.87 -14.26
CA THR A 762 -8.84 -27.76 -15.68
C THR A 762 -10.28 -27.29 -15.89
N ILE A 763 -10.48 -26.41 -16.88
CA ILE A 763 -11.82 -26.02 -17.29
C ILE A 763 -12.56 -27.26 -17.81
N ASN A 764 -13.77 -27.49 -17.30
CA ASN A 764 -14.58 -28.61 -17.72
C ASN A 764 -14.91 -28.49 -19.22
N GLU A 765 -14.88 -29.61 -19.93
CA GLU A 765 -15.12 -29.70 -21.38
C GLU A 765 -16.41 -28.98 -21.82
N ALA A 766 -17.47 -29.01 -20.99
CA ALA A 766 -18.72 -28.29 -21.29
C ALA A 766 -18.56 -26.77 -21.41
N TYR A 767 -17.49 -26.19 -20.86
CA TYR A 767 -17.19 -24.76 -20.93
C TYR A 767 -15.98 -24.46 -21.84
N GLN A 768 -15.36 -25.47 -22.44
CA GLN A 768 -14.35 -25.28 -23.49
C GLN A 768 -15.10 -24.97 -24.79
N ARG A 769 -15.42 -23.70 -24.97
CA ARG A 769 -16.18 -23.13 -26.09
C ARG A 769 -15.51 -21.82 -26.51
N PRO A 770 -15.88 -21.21 -27.66
CA PRO A 770 -15.46 -19.84 -27.97
C PRO A 770 -15.61 -18.95 -26.73
N THR A 771 -14.54 -18.27 -26.32
CA THR A 771 -14.47 -17.59 -25.03
C THR A 771 -14.05 -16.14 -25.18
N LEU A 772 -14.79 -15.23 -24.54
CA LEU A 772 -14.45 -13.81 -24.38
C LEU A 772 -14.15 -13.52 -22.90
N LEU A 773 -12.91 -13.12 -22.60
CA LEU A 773 -12.49 -12.71 -21.26
C LEU A 773 -12.52 -11.19 -21.12
N LEU A 774 -13.17 -10.70 -20.06
CA LEU A 774 -13.28 -9.28 -19.70
C LEU A 774 -12.49 -9.00 -18.41
N ASP A 775 -11.21 -8.66 -18.49
CA ASP A 775 -10.38 -8.42 -17.29
C ASP A 775 -9.48 -7.20 -17.45
N ALA A 776 -9.80 -6.12 -16.72
CA ALA A 776 -9.05 -4.88 -16.71
C ALA A 776 -7.60 -5.03 -16.19
N THR A 777 -7.35 -6.10 -15.44
CA THR A 777 -6.06 -6.39 -14.80
C THR A 777 -5.39 -7.63 -15.38
N PHE A 778 -5.75 -8.00 -16.62
CA PHE A 778 -5.28 -9.19 -17.28
C PHE A 778 -3.75 -9.30 -17.27
N ASN A 779 -3.26 -10.47 -16.86
CA ASN A 779 -1.85 -10.83 -16.96
C ASN A 779 -1.70 -12.05 -17.86
N GLN A 780 -1.15 -11.83 -19.06
CA GLN A 780 -1.01 -12.89 -20.06
C GLN A 780 -0.21 -14.09 -19.53
N GLU A 781 0.87 -13.84 -18.80
CA GLU A 781 1.73 -14.91 -18.30
C GLU A 781 0.97 -15.83 -17.33
N ALA A 782 0.20 -15.26 -16.40
CA ALA A 782 -0.63 -16.05 -15.48
C ALA A 782 -1.70 -16.89 -16.23
N PHE A 783 -2.29 -16.32 -17.28
CA PHE A 783 -3.35 -16.96 -18.06
C PHE A 783 -2.88 -18.02 -19.06
N ARG A 784 -1.63 -17.97 -19.53
CA ARG A 784 -1.04 -18.98 -20.45
C ARG A 784 -1.15 -20.41 -19.96
N THR A 785 -1.28 -20.59 -18.65
CA THR A 785 -1.48 -21.91 -18.07
C THR A 785 -2.95 -22.33 -18.16
N ILE A 786 -3.91 -21.43 -18.04
CA ILE A 786 -5.34 -21.76 -18.01
C ILE A 786 -5.91 -21.88 -19.43
N PHE A 787 -5.53 -20.96 -20.32
CA PHE A 787 -5.90 -20.91 -21.72
C PHE A 787 -4.64 -20.83 -22.59
N CYS A 788 -4.76 -21.20 -23.87
CA CYS A 788 -3.73 -20.91 -24.87
C CYS A 788 -3.56 -19.39 -25.08
N ASN A 789 -2.57 -19.00 -25.89
CA ASN A 789 -2.41 -17.59 -26.25
C ASN A 789 -3.71 -17.02 -26.83
N PRO A 790 -4.10 -15.80 -26.44
CA PRO A 790 -5.31 -15.20 -26.96
C PRO A 790 -5.21 -15.01 -28.47
N ASN A 791 -6.29 -15.35 -29.18
CA ASN A 791 -6.44 -15.11 -30.60
C ASN A 791 -6.45 -13.61 -30.90
N ARG A 792 -7.21 -12.83 -30.11
CA ARG A 792 -7.16 -11.36 -30.10
C ARG A 792 -7.01 -10.85 -28.68
N TYR A 793 -6.22 -9.78 -28.53
CA TYR A 793 -5.98 -9.12 -27.25
C TYR A 793 -6.06 -7.61 -27.43
N LEU A 794 -6.90 -6.95 -26.62
CA LEU A 794 -7.04 -5.50 -26.60
C LEU A 794 -6.94 -4.97 -25.18
N SER A 795 -5.90 -4.18 -24.91
CA SER A 795 -5.71 -3.43 -23.66
C SER A 795 -5.86 -1.94 -23.93
N ILE A 796 -6.67 -1.24 -23.13
CA ILE A 796 -6.91 0.19 -23.30
C ILE A 796 -6.83 0.89 -21.94
N GLU A 797 -5.85 1.78 -21.81
CA GLU A 797 -5.79 2.76 -20.73
C GLU A 797 -6.63 3.98 -21.13
N VAL A 798 -7.36 4.57 -20.17
CA VAL A 798 -8.24 5.71 -20.44
C VAL A 798 -7.79 6.92 -19.63
N GLU A 799 -7.84 8.09 -20.27
CA GLU A 799 -7.60 9.37 -19.63
C GLU A 799 -8.60 9.62 -18.49
N LYS A 800 -8.11 10.15 -17.37
CA LYS A 800 -8.92 10.41 -16.16
C LYS A 800 -8.73 11.87 -15.73
N PRO A 801 -9.14 12.87 -16.55
CA PRO A 801 -8.81 14.28 -16.33
C PRO A 801 -9.38 14.86 -15.02
N HIS A 802 -10.42 14.22 -14.46
CA HIS A 802 -11.08 14.62 -13.23
C HIS A 802 -10.77 13.68 -12.05
N GLN A 803 -9.72 12.86 -12.18
CA GLN A 803 -9.16 12.07 -11.09
C GLN A 803 -7.81 12.69 -10.68
N TYR A 804 -7.67 12.96 -9.38
CA TYR A 804 -6.44 13.49 -8.80
C TYR A 804 -5.80 12.47 -7.88
N VAL A 805 -4.61 11.98 -8.21
CA VAL A 805 -3.91 10.91 -7.52
C VAL A 805 -2.70 11.47 -6.77
N ARG A 806 -2.65 11.21 -5.46
CA ARG A 806 -1.50 11.47 -4.59
C ARG A 806 -0.92 10.18 -4.07
N GLN A 807 0.40 10.05 -4.07
CA GLN A 807 1.04 8.80 -3.65
C GLN A 807 2.30 9.00 -2.82
N ILE A 808 2.43 8.19 -1.76
CA ILE A 808 3.66 8.07 -0.98
C ILE A 808 4.77 7.37 -1.77
N THR A 809 5.99 7.90 -1.75
CA THR A 809 7.14 7.34 -2.51
C THR A 809 8.29 6.84 -1.64
N ASP A 810 8.41 7.32 -0.41
CA ASP A 810 9.58 7.13 0.47
C ASP A 810 9.45 5.95 1.46
N ILE A 811 8.25 5.39 1.65
CA ILE A 811 8.05 4.27 2.58
C ILE A 811 7.13 3.15 2.04
N ASP A 812 7.54 1.90 2.31
CA ASP A 812 6.71 0.70 2.13
C ASP A 812 5.86 0.47 3.38
N VAL A 813 4.56 0.73 3.26
CA VAL A 813 3.61 0.56 4.37
C VAL A 813 3.13 -0.89 4.37
N ALA A 814 3.92 -1.81 4.93
CA ALA A 814 3.54 -3.22 5.05
C ALA A 814 2.40 -3.43 6.07
N VAL A 815 1.56 -4.47 5.91
CA VAL A 815 0.44 -4.75 6.84
C VAL A 815 0.88 -4.87 8.30
N ASN A 816 2.04 -5.48 8.53
CA ASN A 816 2.59 -5.65 9.88
C ASN A 816 3.09 -4.33 10.50
N SER A 817 3.27 -3.28 9.69
CA SER A 817 3.68 -1.96 10.17
C SER A 817 2.60 -1.30 11.03
N PHE A 818 1.33 -1.71 10.92
CA PHE A 818 0.20 -1.16 11.68
C PHE A 818 0.09 -1.67 13.12
N THR A 819 0.87 -2.69 13.48
CA THR A 819 0.82 -3.27 14.84
C THR A 819 2.21 -3.40 15.42
N GLU A 820 2.35 -3.18 16.72
CA GLU A 820 3.55 -3.47 17.49
C GLU A 820 3.21 -4.27 18.75
N LEU A 821 4.24 -4.75 19.46
CA LEU A 821 4.07 -5.49 20.70
C LEU A 821 4.27 -4.55 21.89
N ASP A 822 3.31 -4.55 22.81
CA ASP A 822 3.42 -3.85 24.08
C ASP A 822 4.38 -4.59 25.05
N LYS A 823 4.60 -4.00 26.24
CA LYS A 823 5.47 -4.59 27.29
C LYS A 823 4.99 -5.96 27.79
N LYS A 824 3.72 -6.31 27.56
CA LYS A 824 3.11 -7.59 27.94
C LYS A 824 3.06 -8.59 26.78
N GLY A 825 3.64 -8.25 25.62
CA GLY A 825 3.63 -9.08 24.42
C GLY A 825 2.29 -9.09 23.67
N GLN A 826 1.37 -8.16 23.98
CA GLN A 826 0.10 -8.00 23.28
C GLN A 826 0.28 -7.10 22.05
N ARG A 827 -0.47 -7.37 20.98
CA ARG A 827 -0.44 -6.54 19.77
C ARG A 827 -1.28 -5.28 19.97
N VAL A 828 -0.66 -4.12 19.83
CA VAL A 828 -1.29 -2.79 19.90
C VAL A 828 -1.09 -2.03 18.58
N PRO A 829 -1.92 -1.01 18.27
CA PRO A 829 -1.73 -0.17 17.09
C PRO A 829 -0.38 0.56 17.15
N SER A 830 0.35 0.59 16.04
CA SER A 830 1.63 1.30 15.93
C SER A 830 1.47 2.79 15.61
N PRO A 831 2.54 3.61 15.68
CA PRO A 831 2.51 5.00 15.21
C PRO A 831 2.03 5.15 13.77
N MET A 832 2.41 4.23 12.87
CA MET A 832 1.94 4.22 11.48
C MET A 832 0.41 4.08 11.39
N ALA A 833 -0.19 3.21 12.22
CA ALA A 833 -1.65 3.09 12.26
C ALA A 833 -2.32 4.39 12.68
N TYR A 834 -1.79 5.07 13.69
CA TYR A 834 -2.33 6.37 14.12
C TYR A 834 -2.20 7.45 13.03
N ASN A 835 -1.08 7.50 12.30
CA ASN A 835 -0.89 8.45 11.20
C ASN A 835 -1.94 8.26 10.11
N VAL A 836 -2.17 7.01 9.68
CA VAL A 836 -3.17 6.72 8.65
C VAL A 836 -4.59 6.98 9.16
N ILE A 837 -4.91 6.60 10.41
CA ILE A 837 -6.24 6.90 11.00
C ILE A 837 -6.48 8.42 11.06
N SER A 838 -5.46 9.19 11.43
CA SER A 838 -5.56 10.65 11.47
C SER A 838 -5.79 11.23 10.08
N HIS A 839 -5.04 10.76 9.08
CA HIS A 839 -5.25 11.14 7.68
C HIS A 839 -6.65 10.79 7.19
N VAL A 840 -7.15 9.59 7.51
CA VAL A 840 -8.53 9.18 7.19
C VAL A 840 -9.54 10.16 7.81
N ARG A 841 -9.40 10.52 9.09
CA ARG A 841 -10.31 11.46 9.75
C ARG A 841 -10.24 12.88 9.19
N LYS A 842 -9.04 13.32 8.80
CA LYS A 842 -8.83 14.59 8.09
C LYS A 842 -9.61 14.63 6.78
N ILE A 843 -9.41 13.60 5.95
CA ILE A 843 -10.02 13.48 4.63
C ILE A 843 -11.54 13.29 4.74
N ALA A 844 -12.01 12.48 5.69
CA ALA A 844 -13.44 12.30 5.97
C ALA A 844 -14.18 13.62 6.16
N ARG A 845 -13.53 14.63 6.74
CA ARG A 845 -14.12 15.95 6.98
C ARG A 845 -13.99 16.87 5.80
N LEU A 846 -12.83 16.86 5.15
CA LEU A 846 -12.60 17.67 3.96
C LEU A 846 -13.59 17.33 2.85
N TYR A 847 -14.03 16.07 2.81
CA TYR A 847 -14.99 15.56 1.82
C TYR A 847 -16.40 15.37 2.36
N ALA A 848 -16.71 15.83 3.58
CA ALA A 848 -18.04 15.69 4.15
C ALA A 848 -19.12 16.33 3.25
N GLY A 849 -20.12 15.55 2.86
CA GLY A 849 -21.22 15.96 1.98
C GLY A 849 -20.83 16.20 0.52
N LYS A 850 -19.61 15.81 0.11
CA LYS A 850 -19.14 15.97 -1.28
C LYS A 850 -19.34 14.72 -2.13
N GLY A 851 -19.67 13.58 -1.52
CA GLY A 851 -20.05 12.37 -2.25
C GLY A 851 -21.47 12.47 -2.81
N GLU A 852 -21.70 11.80 -3.94
CA GLU A 852 -23.03 11.69 -4.57
C GLU A 852 -23.80 10.45 -4.07
N GLY A 853 -23.16 9.60 -3.26
CA GLY A 853 -23.70 8.33 -2.77
C GLY A 853 -23.87 8.27 -1.25
N LYS A 854 -23.95 7.03 -0.73
CA LYS A 854 -24.08 6.78 0.72
C LYS A 854 -22.87 7.26 1.53
N TYR A 855 -21.69 7.25 0.93
CA TYR A 855 -20.42 7.57 1.58
C TYR A 855 -19.68 8.64 0.78
N ASP A 856 -18.97 9.51 1.49
CA ASP A 856 -18.11 10.55 0.91
C ASP A 856 -16.70 10.01 0.63
N VAL A 857 -16.21 9.15 1.52
CA VAL A 857 -14.85 8.62 1.49
C VAL A 857 -14.87 7.11 1.59
N LEU A 858 -14.06 6.43 0.79
CA LEU A 858 -13.82 4.99 0.92
C LEU A 858 -12.36 4.72 1.27
N VAL A 859 -12.15 3.98 2.36
CA VAL A 859 -10.85 3.49 2.81
C VAL A 859 -10.72 2.01 2.46
N VAL A 860 -9.66 1.64 1.75
CA VAL A 860 -9.34 0.26 1.40
C VAL A 860 -8.02 -0.16 2.05
N LEU A 861 -8.05 -1.24 2.83
CA LEU A 861 -6.88 -1.75 3.57
C LEU A 861 -6.93 -3.29 3.71
N PRO A 862 -5.87 -3.95 4.23
CA PRO A 862 -5.91 -5.40 4.47
C PRO A 862 -6.89 -5.80 5.58
N SER A 863 -7.64 -6.89 5.39
CA SER A 863 -8.67 -7.35 6.37
C SER A 863 -8.13 -7.60 7.78
N LYS A 864 -6.85 -7.97 7.91
CA LYS A 864 -6.19 -8.22 9.21
C LYS A 864 -6.15 -7.00 10.13
N VAL A 865 -6.16 -5.79 9.57
CA VAL A 865 -6.03 -4.54 10.34
C VAL A 865 -7.32 -3.73 10.38
N GLU A 866 -8.39 -4.20 9.75
CA GLU A 866 -9.68 -3.50 9.66
C GLU A 866 -10.24 -3.07 11.02
N LYS A 867 -10.14 -3.96 12.02
CA LYS A 867 -10.59 -3.67 13.40
C LYS A 867 -9.80 -2.54 14.08
N LEU A 868 -8.55 -2.29 13.66
CA LEU A 868 -7.71 -1.24 14.26
C LEU A 868 -8.17 0.17 13.86
N PHE A 869 -8.86 0.29 12.73
CA PHE A 869 -9.29 1.58 12.18
C PHE A 869 -10.68 1.99 12.69
N GLN A 870 -11.40 1.11 13.37
CA GLN A 870 -12.72 1.40 13.92
C GLN A 870 -12.62 2.01 15.33
N PRO A 871 -13.51 2.96 15.69
CA PRO A 871 -14.60 3.51 14.88
C PRO A 871 -14.15 4.59 13.88
N LEU A 872 -14.86 4.66 12.74
CA LEU A 872 -14.74 5.70 11.71
C LEU A 872 -16.05 6.52 11.61
N PRO A 873 -15.99 7.76 11.09
CA PRO A 873 -17.18 8.58 10.84
C PRO A 873 -18.19 7.90 9.89
N GLU A 874 -19.49 8.20 10.03
CA GLU A 874 -20.56 7.57 9.25
C GLU A 874 -20.43 7.77 7.73
N ASN A 875 -19.83 8.89 7.31
CA ASN A 875 -19.60 9.21 5.92
C ASN A 875 -18.37 8.50 5.31
N VAL A 876 -17.69 7.66 6.08
CA VAL A 876 -16.54 6.85 5.63
C VAL A 876 -16.94 5.39 5.51
N ALA A 877 -16.78 4.84 4.31
CA ALA A 877 -16.81 3.39 4.12
C ALA A 877 -15.43 2.79 4.40
N LEU A 878 -15.41 1.68 5.14
CA LEU A 878 -14.23 0.83 5.28
C LEU A 878 -14.43 -0.45 4.48
N ALA A 879 -13.46 -0.79 3.65
CA ALA A 879 -13.45 -2.04 2.91
C ALA A 879 -12.05 -2.66 2.92
N HIS A 880 -11.97 -3.92 2.50
CA HIS A 880 -10.70 -4.61 2.36
C HIS A 880 -10.49 -5.24 0.98
N TYR A 881 -9.22 -5.40 0.62
CA TYR A 881 -8.82 -6.08 -0.62
C TYR A 881 -9.48 -7.45 -0.75
N ASN A 882 -9.76 -7.89 -1.98
CA ASN A 882 -10.58 -9.07 -2.30
C ASN A 882 -12.08 -9.00 -1.94
N ASN A 883 -12.58 -7.99 -1.20
CA ASN A 883 -14.00 -7.85 -0.83
C ASN A 883 -14.65 -6.55 -1.32
N ILE A 884 -14.06 -5.94 -2.35
CA ILE A 884 -14.56 -4.72 -3.01
C ILE A 884 -15.12 -5.01 -4.41
N ARG A 885 -14.84 -6.18 -4.99
CA ARG A 885 -15.31 -6.55 -6.33
C ARG A 885 -16.83 -6.73 -6.34
N GLY A 886 -17.48 -6.24 -7.40
CA GLY A 886 -18.92 -6.33 -7.58
C GLY A 886 -19.77 -5.47 -6.63
N LYS A 887 -19.19 -4.39 -6.08
CA LYS A 887 -19.91 -3.41 -5.27
C LYS A 887 -19.88 -2.04 -5.94
N ASN A 888 -21.01 -1.58 -6.45
CA ASN A 888 -21.16 -0.21 -7.02
C ASN A 888 -21.50 0.86 -5.97
N ILE A 889 -21.71 0.47 -4.70
CA ILE A 889 -22.04 1.41 -3.61
C ILE A 889 -20.98 2.51 -3.36
N TYR A 890 -19.80 2.39 -3.97
CA TYR A 890 -18.69 3.33 -3.84
C TYR A 890 -18.51 4.22 -5.08
N GLU A 891 -19.35 4.11 -6.11
CA GLU A 891 -19.16 4.85 -7.36
C GLU A 891 -19.25 6.37 -7.20
N GLY A 892 -19.98 6.85 -6.19
CA GLY A 892 -20.21 8.26 -5.90
C GLY A 892 -19.29 8.88 -4.83
N VAL A 893 -18.29 8.15 -4.31
CA VAL A 893 -17.38 8.72 -3.28
C VAL A 893 -16.55 9.87 -3.87
N ALA A 894 -16.28 10.92 -3.11
CA ALA A 894 -15.43 12.02 -3.56
C ALA A 894 -13.93 11.75 -3.32
N CYS A 895 -13.60 10.86 -2.38
CA CYS A 895 -12.21 10.48 -2.11
C CYS A 895 -12.02 8.98 -1.82
N LEU A 896 -10.92 8.43 -2.32
CA LEU A 896 -10.42 7.09 -2.00
C LEU A 896 -9.11 7.18 -1.22
N ILE A 897 -8.99 6.39 -0.17
CA ILE A 897 -7.73 6.18 0.55
C ILE A 897 -7.37 4.71 0.45
N ILE A 898 -6.23 4.41 -0.16
CA ILE A 898 -5.69 3.07 -0.28
C ILE A 898 -4.47 2.99 0.62
N ALA A 899 -4.58 2.21 1.70
CA ALA A 899 -3.51 2.07 2.67
C ALA A 899 -2.90 0.68 2.63
N SER A 900 -1.56 0.63 2.58
CA SER A 900 -0.77 -0.60 2.46
C SER A 900 -0.94 -1.31 1.12
N ARG A 901 -0.36 -2.51 1.01
CA ARG A 901 -0.46 -3.43 -0.12
C ARG A 901 -0.58 -4.86 0.39
N LEU A 902 -1.29 -5.72 -0.35
CA LEU A 902 -1.23 -7.16 -0.09
C LEU A 902 0.17 -7.65 -0.44
N GLN A 903 0.78 -8.49 0.38
CA GLN A 903 2.04 -9.13 0.06
C GLN A 903 1.99 -10.61 0.51
N PRO A 904 1.69 -11.53 -0.40
CA PRO A 904 1.71 -12.96 -0.10
C PRO A 904 3.14 -13.42 0.25
N PRO A 905 3.33 -14.40 1.15
CA PRO A 905 4.66 -14.98 1.41
C PRO A 905 5.27 -15.62 0.16
N VAL A 906 6.60 -15.59 0.03
CA VAL A 906 7.38 -16.15 -1.10
C VAL A 906 6.93 -17.56 -1.46
N TYR A 907 6.97 -18.48 -0.49
CA TYR A 907 6.57 -19.87 -0.69
C TYR A 907 5.17 -19.99 -1.31
N SER A 908 4.25 -19.09 -0.97
CA SER A 908 2.86 -19.16 -1.41
C SER A 908 2.72 -18.78 -2.87
N ILE A 909 3.61 -17.95 -3.40
CA ILE A 909 3.65 -17.59 -4.82
C ILE A 909 4.39 -18.67 -5.60
N GLU A 910 5.51 -19.16 -5.10
CA GLU A 910 6.29 -20.22 -5.75
C GLU A 910 5.47 -21.50 -5.91
N GLU A 911 4.80 -21.94 -4.85
CA GLU A 911 3.91 -23.11 -4.88
C GLU A 911 2.78 -22.93 -5.91
N LYS A 912 2.20 -21.72 -6.02
CA LYS A 912 1.17 -21.43 -7.03
C LYS A 912 1.75 -21.41 -8.44
N ALA A 913 2.95 -20.89 -8.63
CA ALA A 913 3.62 -20.82 -9.92
C ALA A 913 4.04 -22.21 -10.41
N GLU A 914 4.58 -23.06 -9.53
CA GLU A 914 4.86 -24.47 -9.83
C GLU A 914 3.57 -25.24 -10.12
N ALA A 915 2.49 -24.97 -9.38
CA ALA A 915 1.17 -25.52 -9.69
C ALA A 915 0.59 -24.97 -11.01
N ALA A 916 0.91 -23.74 -11.42
CA ALA A 916 0.45 -23.19 -12.69
C ALA A 916 1.20 -23.83 -13.86
N LYS A 917 2.54 -23.82 -13.79
CA LYS A 917 3.48 -24.33 -14.80
C LYS A 917 3.55 -25.84 -14.87
N GLN A 918 3.17 -26.51 -13.78
CA GLN A 918 3.32 -27.95 -13.58
C GLN A 918 4.78 -28.44 -13.61
N SER A 919 5.71 -27.54 -13.32
CA SER A 919 7.15 -27.81 -13.29
C SER A 919 7.80 -27.02 -12.15
N ILE A 920 9.02 -27.42 -11.79
CA ILE A 920 9.81 -26.71 -10.78
C ILE A 920 10.18 -25.34 -11.35
N ILE A 921 10.06 -24.31 -10.52
CA ILE A 921 10.60 -22.99 -10.84
C ILE A 921 11.92 -22.79 -10.10
N ASP A 922 12.70 -21.82 -10.54
CA ASP A 922 13.83 -21.35 -9.76
C ASP A 922 13.30 -20.63 -8.51
N ARG A 923 13.44 -21.25 -7.34
CA ARG A 923 12.89 -20.74 -6.08
C ARG A 923 13.85 -19.75 -5.43
N ILE A 924 13.29 -18.75 -4.78
CA ILE A 924 13.99 -17.85 -3.88
C ILE A 924 14.53 -18.65 -2.71
N MET A 925 15.86 -18.73 -2.66
CA MET A 925 16.55 -19.34 -1.55
C MET A 925 16.26 -18.55 -0.28
N PRO A 926 16.05 -19.23 0.86
CA PRO A 926 16.04 -18.53 2.12
C PRO A 926 17.40 -17.88 2.26
N ASN A 927 17.35 -16.70 2.83
CA ASN A 927 18.55 -16.08 3.30
C ASN A 927 19.20 -16.95 4.40
N LYS A 928 20.46 -16.72 4.77
CA LYS A 928 21.18 -17.58 5.75
C LYS A 928 20.55 -17.69 7.19
N PHE A 929 19.36 -17.09 7.46
CA PHE A 929 18.49 -17.31 8.63
C PHE A 929 17.33 -18.25 8.40
N GLY A 930 17.16 -18.78 7.19
CA GLY A 930 15.96 -19.52 6.85
C GLY A 930 14.75 -18.61 6.59
N GLN A 931 14.91 -17.29 6.45
CA GLN A 931 13.81 -16.39 6.11
C GLN A 931 13.75 -16.17 4.60
N PHE A 932 12.54 -16.06 4.06
CA PHE A 932 12.30 -15.86 2.62
C PHE A 932 11.82 -14.43 2.37
N TYR A 933 12.56 -13.66 1.56
CA TYR A 933 12.18 -12.32 1.13
C TYR A 933 12.20 -12.25 -0.39
N TYR A 934 11.24 -11.54 -0.99
CA TYR A 934 11.31 -11.27 -2.42
C TYR A 934 12.50 -10.36 -2.72
N PRO A 935 13.17 -10.56 -3.86
CA PRO A 935 14.13 -9.59 -4.36
C PRO A 935 13.45 -8.24 -4.61
N GLU A 936 14.27 -7.20 -4.56
CA GLU A 936 13.84 -5.80 -4.65
C GLU A 936 14.35 -5.19 -5.96
N ARG A 937 13.56 -4.31 -6.57
CA ARG A 937 13.98 -3.47 -7.70
C ARG A 937 13.45 -2.06 -7.54
N THR A 938 14.07 -1.10 -8.21
CA THR A 938 13.55 0.26 -8.32
C THR A 938 12.76 0.39 -9.62
N LEU A 939 11.52 0.86 -9.52
CA LEU A 939 10.68 1.21 -10.68
C LEU A 939 10.35 2.69 -10.61
N ALA A 940 9.83 3.28 -11.69
CA ALA A 940 9.46 4.68 -11.75
C ALA A 940 7.96 4.88 -11.97
N LEU A 941 7.33 5.73 -11.15
CA LEU A 941 5.96 6.21 -11.35
C LEU A 941 5.90 7.12 -12.56
N ARG A 942 4.74 7.17 -13.21
CA ARG A 942 4.42 8.16 -14.23
C ARG A 942 3.79 9.38 -13.56
N LEU A 943 4.45 10.53 -13.62
CA LEU A 943 3.89 11.80 -13.15
C LEU A 943 3.03 12.46 -14.24
N ALA A 944 2.12 13.35 -13.84
CA ALA A 944 1.20 14.05 -14.76
C ALA A 944 1.91 15.01 -15.74
N ASP A 945 3.13 15.44 -15.42
CA ASP A 945 3.99 16.22 -16.32
C ASP A 945 4.76 15.33 -17.34
N GLY A 946 4.56 14.01 -17.29
CA GLY A 946 5.22 13.03 -18.14
C GLY A 946 6.56 12.51 -17.60
N SER A 947 7.07 13.09 -16.51
CA SER A 947 8.33 12.66 -15.90
C SER A 947 8.18 11.38 -15.07
N GLY A 948 9.31 10.72 -14.78
CA GLY A 948 9.34 9.54 -13.92
C GLY A 948 9.81 9.85 -12.51
N GLN A 949 9.09 9.37 -11.49
CA GLN A 949 9.53 9.43 -10.10
C GLN A 949 10.02 8.04 -9.64
N PRO A 950 11.30 7.85 -9.27
CA PRO A 950 11.79 6.57 -8.78
C PRO A 950 11.10 6.17 -7.46
N VAL A 951 10.80 4.88 -7.37
CA VAL A 951 10.20 4.21 -6.21
C VAL A 951 11.00 2.94 -5.94
N PRO A 952 11.80 2.91 -4.86
CA PRO A 952 12.59 1.74 -4.51
C PRO A 952 11.73 0.62 -3.92
N ARG A 953 12.39 -0.51 -3.63
CA ARG A 953 11.81 -1.62 -2.86
C ARG A 953 10.56 -2.24 -3.49
N GLN A 954 10.49 -2.24 -4.82
CA GLN A 954 9.44 -2.94 -5.55
C GLN A 954 9.74 -4.43 -5.53
N ARG A 955 8.80 -5.22 -5.00
CA ARG A 955 8.96 -6.66 -4.84
C ARG A 955 8.72 -7.33 -6.19
N TYR A 956 9.60 -8.24 -6.57
CA TYR A 956 9.44 -9.04 -7.79
C TYR A 956 9.86 -10.49 -7.55
N HIS A 957 9.62 -11.34 -8.54
CA HIS A 957 10.19 -12.69 -8.60
C HIS A 957 10.91 -12.86 -9.95
N TRP A 958 12.03 -13.60 -9.99
CA TRP A 958 12.76 -13.79 -11.26
C TRP A 958 12.06 -14.78 -12.21
N ASP A 959 11.39 -15.79 -11.67
CA ASP A 959 10.47 -16.62 -12.46
C ASP A 959 9.26 -15.80 -12.96
N PRO A 960 9.01 -15.71 -14.28
CA PRO A 960 7.95 -14.85 -14.83
C PRO A 960 6.52 -15.20 -14.37
N MET A 961 6.23 -16.49 -14.14
CA MET A 961 4.91 -16.92 -13.68
C MET A 961 4.70 -16.54 -12.22
N ALA A 962 5.73 -16.75 -11.39
CA ALA A 962 5.70 -16.30 -10.00
C ALA A 962 5.57 -14.78 -9.91
N ASP A 963 6.29 -14.01 -10.74
CA ASP A 963 6.15 -12.55 -10.75
C ASP A 963 4.75 -12.13 -11.20
N ALA A 964 4.21 -12.75 -12.25
CA ALA A 964 2.86 -12.49 -12.72
C ALA A 964 1.79 -12.72 -11.63
N LEU A 965 1.88 -13.82 -10.89
CA LEU A 965 0.98 -14.13 -9.78
C LEU A 965 1.19 -13.19 -8.57
N LEU A 966 2.43 -12.77 -8.32
CA LEU A 966 2.77 -11.77 -7.30
C LEU A 966 2.16 -10.41 -7.66
N GLN A 967 2.44 -9.88 -8.85
CA GLN A 967 1.91 -8.59 -9.32
C GLN A 967 0.37 -8.62 -9.41
N GLY A 968 -0.23 -9.74 -9.82
CA GLY A 968 -1.68 -9.93 -9.79
C GLY A 968 -2.28 -9.94 -8.38
N SER A 969 -1.50 -10.32 -7.36
CA SER A 969 -1.92 -10.23 -5.96
C SER A 969 -1.68 -8.85 -5.34
N MET A 970 -0.70 -8.10 -5.85
CA MET A 970 -0.26 -6.80 -5.31
C MET A 970 -0.89 -5.63 -6.08
N VAL A 971 -0.41 -5.40 -7.31
CA VAL A 971 -0.71 -4.23 -8.14
C VAL A 971 -2.15 -4.27 -8.63
N ALA A 972 -2.61 -5.42 -9.14
CA ALA A 972 -3.96 -5.54 -9.69
C ALA A 972 -5.05 -5.28 -8.64
N GLU A 973 -4.86 -5.69 -7.38
CA GLU A 973 -5.83 -5.41 -6.32
C GLU A 973 -5.92 -3.92 -5.96
N ILE A 974 -4.82 -3.17 -6.08
CA ILE A 974 -4.81 -1.72 -5.89
C ILE A 974 -5.51 -1.03 -7.06
N ILE A 975 -5.19 -1.39 -8.31
CA ILE A 975 -5.88 -0.85 -9.50
C ILE A 975 -7.39 -1.10 -9.41
N GLN A 976 -7.79 -2.29 -8.96
CA GLN A 976 -9.19 -2.66 -8.78
C GLN A 976 -9.87 -1.87 -7.65
N ALA A 977 -9.12 -1.47 -6.61
CA ALA A 977 -9.58 -0.58 -5.55
C ALA A 977 -9.77 0.86 -6.06
N ILE A 978 -8.81 1.41 -6.81
CA ILE A 978 -8.93 2.72 -7.46
C ILE A 978 -10.16 2.75 -8.38
N GLY A 979 -10.35 1.68 -9.17
CA GLY A 979 -11.47 1.53 -10.08
C GLY A 979 -12.86 1.60 -9.43
N ARG A 980 -12.97 1.48 -8.09
CA ARG A 980 -14.24 1.58 -7.37
C ARG A 980 -14.78 3.01 -7.32
N GLY A 981 -13.92 4.03 -7.37
CA GLY A 981 -14.33 5.44 -7.47
C GLY A 981 -14.77 5.85 -8.88
N ARG A 982 -14.67 4.94 -9.87
CA ARG A 982 -15.06 5.17 -11.27
C ARG A 982 -14.44 6.42 -11.89
N GLY A 983 -13.15 6.67 -11.64
CA GLY A 983 -12.40 7.84 -12.13
C GLY A 983 -12.59 8.15 -13.62
N VAL A 984 -12.73 7.10 -14.44
CA VAL A 984 -13.00 7.18 -15.89
C VAL A 984 -14.30 7.92 -16.22
N ASN A 985 -15.34 7.83 -15.39
CA ASN A 985 -16.65 8.44 -15.64
C ASN A 985 -16.85 9.76 -14.88
N ARG A 986 -15.79 10.30 -14.28
CA ARG A 986 -15.84 11.55 -13.49
C ARG A 986 -15.86 12.75 -14.42
N THR A 987 -16.55 13.80 -14.00
CA THR A 987 -16.63 15.09 -14.71
C THR A 987 -16.13 16.20 -13.80
N GLY A 988 -15.96 17.42 -14.32
CA GLY A 988 -15.62 18.58 -13.51
C GLY A 988 -16.62 18.88 -12.37
N LYS A 989 -17.86 18.37 -12.47
CA LYS A 989 -18.89 18.55 -11.43
C LYS A 989 -18.75 17.58 -10.26
N ASN A 990 -18.08 16.44 -10.45
CA ASN A 990 -17.99 15.38 -9.46
C ASN A 990 -16.59 14.73 -9.46
N PRO A 991 -15.51 15.49 -9.22
CA PRO A 991 -14.14 14.97 -9.29
C PRO A 991 -13.85 13.89 -8.23
N LEU A 992 -12.79 13.10 -8.46
CA LEU A 992 -12.35 12.04 -7.56
C LEU A 992 -10.91 12.29 -7.08
N ALA A 993 -10.69 12.34 -5.77
CA ALA A 993 -9.35 12.30 -5.19
C ALA A 993 -8.95 10.87 -4.78
N VAL A 994 -7.68 10.50 -4.95
CA VAL A 994 -7.15 9.19 -4.61
C VAL A 994 -5.82 9.34 -3.87
N ASP A 995 -5.78 8.92 -2.61
CA ASP A 995 -4.56 8.90 -1.79
C ASP A 995 -4.02 7.45 -1.68
N ILE A 996 -2.81 7.22 -2.14
CA ILE A 996 -2.13 5.92 -2.08
C ILE A 996 -1.03 5.98 -1.02
N ILE A 997 -1.29 5.35 0.12
CA ILE A 997 -0.43 5.34 1.32
C ILE A 997 0.43 4.06 1.31
N THR A 998 1.26 3.94 0.28
CA THR A 998 2.35 2.96 0.15
C THR A 998 3.16 3.26 -1.11
N ASN A 999 4.45 2.95 -1.11
CA ASN A 999 5.32 3.16 -2.27
C ASN A 999 5.22 2.03 -3.32
N ILE A 1000 4.34 2.16 -4.31
CA ILE A 1000 4.15 1.12 -5.35
C ILE A 1000 4.07 1.67 -6.76
N ALA A 1001 4.88 1.16 -7.68
CA ALA A 1001 4.81 1.55 -9.09
C ALA A 1001 3.66 0.83 -9.82
N MET A 1002 2.86 1.58 -10.58
CA MET A 1002 1.65 1.08 -11.25
C MET A 1002 1.43 1.80 -12.60
N PRO A 1003 0.69 1.20 -13.55
CA PRO A 1003 0.31 1.81 -14.82
C PRO A 1003 -0.82 2.85 -14.64
N ILE A 1004 -0.61 3.81 -13.74
CA ILE A 1004 -1.51 4.96 -13.54
C ILE A 1004 -0.68 6.24 -13.51
N THR A 1005 -1.28 7.34 -13.92
CA THR A 1005 -0.67 8.66 -13.80
C THR A 1005 -0.89 9.20 -12.38
N VAL A 1006 0.20 9.64 -11.75
CA VAL A 1006 0.23 10.25 -10.42
C VAL A 1006 0.32 11.76 -10.59
N ASN A 1007 -0.58 12.51 -9.96
CA ASN A 1007 -0.59 13.97 -10.08
C ASN A 1007 0.41 14.62 -9.12
N GLU A 1008 0.55 14.05 -7.93
CA GLU A 1008 1.41 14.59 -6.88
C GLU A 1008 2.01 13.44 -6.06
N THR A 1009 3.28 13.59 -5.69
CA THR A 1009 3.93 12.66 -4.78
C THR A 1009 3.98 13.27 -3.39
N MET A 1010 3.93 12.42 -2.38
CA MET A 1010 4.05 12.83 -1.00
C MET A 1010 5.05 11.94 -0.27
N THR A 1011 5.58 12.43 0.82
CA THR A 1011 6.46 11.70 1.74
C THR A 1011 5.67 11.20 2.93
N HIS A 1012 6.21 10.21 3.63
CA HIS A 1012 5.70 9.76 4.91
C HIS A 1012 5.64 10.92 5.91
N HIS A 1013 6.59 11.85 5.85
CA HIS A 1013 6.59 13.04 6.71
C HIS A 1013 5.38 13.94 6.46
N GLU A 1014 4.97 14.14 5.20
CA GLU A 1014 3.79 14.93 4.84
C GLU A 1014 2.47 14.23 5.20
N LEU A 1015 2.48 12.89 5.34
CA LEU A 1015 1.36 12.13 5.89
C LEU A 1015 1.22 12.31 7.42
N LEU A 1016 2.31 12.65 8.14
CA LEU A 1016 2.29 12.77 9.60
C LEU A 1016 1.32 13.86 10.04
N SER A 1017 0.15 13.45 10.48
CA SER A 1017 -0.65 14.26 11.40
C SER A 1017 0.04 14.18 12.76
N ASN A 1018 0.37 15.32 13.34
CA ASN A 1018 0.90 15.36 14.70
C ASN A 1018 -0.12 14.71 15.68
N ARG A 1019 0.31 14.15 16.82
CA ARG A 1019 -0.62 13.57 17.83
C ARG A 1019 -1.66 14.59 18.30
N TYR A 1020 -1.32 15.88 18.29
CA TYR A 1020 -2.26 16.97 18.54
C TYR A 1020 -3.28 17.15 17.43
N ASP A 1021 -2.89 17.03 16.16
CA ASP A 1021 -3.82 17.09 15.03
C ASP A 1021 -4.90 16.00 15.16
N TYR A 1022 -4.54 14.81 15.64
CA TYR A 1022 -5.51 13.75 15.91
C TYR A 1022 -6.53 14.15 17.01
N MET A 1023 -6.10 14.76 18.11
CA MET A 1023 -7.00 15.18 19.20
C MET A 1023 -7.89 16.35 18.78
N VAL A 1024 -7.32 17.37 18.14
CA VAL A 1024 -8.06 18.49 17.51
C VAL A 1024 -9.06 17.94 16.52
N MET A 1025 -8.67 16.92 15.74
CA MET A 1025 -9.60 16.24 14.88
C MET A 1025 -10.71 15.62 15.72
N ASN A 1026 -10.49 14.77 16.70
CA ASN A 1026 -11.61 14.18 17.48
C ASN A 1026 -12.55 15.17 18.20
N GLY A 1027 -12.31 16.49 18.11
CA GLY A 1027 -13.18 17.52 18.65
C GLY A 1027 -13.05 17.64 20.16
N ALA A 1028 -11.98 17.08 20.72
CA ALA A 1028 -11.63 17.09 22.12
C ALA A 1028 -10.12 17.29 22.25
N MET A 1029 -9.73 18.43 22.78
CA MET A 1029 -8.34 18.78 23.00
C MET A 1029 -8.16 19.24 24.45
N LEU A 1030 -7.47 18.42 25.23
CA LEU A 1030 -7.13 18.73 26.62
C LEU A 1030 -5.83 19.53 26.61
N CYS A 1031 -5.78 20.70 27.24
CA CYS A 1031 -4.54 21.48 27.30
C CYS A 1031 -3.57 20.99 28.40
N SER A 1032 -3.97 20.00 29.20
CA SER A 1032 -3.10 19.36 30.20
C SER A 1032 -2.49 18.06 29.65
N PRO A 1033 -1.16 17.97 29.52
CA PRO A 1033 -0.52 16.75 29.05
C PRO A 1033 -0.83 15.50 29.89
N ALA A 1034 -0.99 15.65 31.21
CA ALA A 1034 -1.32 14.51 32.08
C ALA A 1034 -2.72 13.94 31.79
N ASP A 1035 -3.70 14.80 31.53
CA ASP A 1035 -5.05 14.36 31.19
C ASP A 1035 -5.14 13.88 29.73
N GLN A 1036 -4.29 14.39 28.81
CA GLN A 1036 -4.14 13.83 27.47
C GLN A 1036 -3.69 12.37 27.51
N THR A 1037 -2.72 12.02 28.38
CA THR A 1037 -2.32 10.63 28.58
C THR A 1037 -3.49 9.77 29.05
N THR A 1038 -4.31 10.30 29.94
CA THR A 1038 -5.42 9.55 30.55
C THR A 1038 -6.58 9.35 29.57
N ALA A 1039 -6.94 10.37 28.81
CA ALA A 1039 -8.01 10.32 27.81
C ALA A 1039 -7.58 9.62 26.52
N TYR A 1040 -6.29 9.64 26.18
CA TYR A 1040 -5.75 9.05 24.95
C TYR A 1040 -4.56 8.12 25.23
N PRO A 1041 -4.76 7.02 26.00
CA PRO A 1041 -3.68 6.12 26.38
C PRO A 1041 -3.04 5.41 25.18
N GLY A 1042 -3.77 5.30 24.06
CA GLY A 1042 -3.24 4.79 22.79
C GLY A 1042 -2.30 5.76 22.07
N LEU A 1043 -2.48 7.08 22.24
CA LEU A 1043 -1.58 8.10 21.69
C LEU A 1043 -0.40 8.37 22.62
N PHE A 1044 -0.58 8.15 23.91
CA PHE A 1044 0.36 8.49 24.96
C PHE A 1044 0.45 7.34 25.99
N GLU A 1045 1.39 6.43 25.76
CA GLU A 1045 1.47 5.17 26.52
C GLU A 1045 1.87 5.31 28.01
N THR A 1046 2.44 6.45 28.40
CA THR A 1046 2.95 6.65 29.77
C THR A 1046 2.56 8.03 30.31
N PRO A 1047 2.45 8.21 31.64
CA PRO A 1047 2.15 9.52 32.26
C PRO A 1047 3.10 10.65 31.84
N LYS A 1048 4.32 10.32 31.37
CA LYS A 1048 5.32 11.28 30.92
C LYS A 1048 5.33 11.51 29.40
N SER A 1049 4.62 10.71 28.60
CA SER A 1049 4.77 10.74 27.13
C SER A 1049 4.13 11.97 26.49
N ALA A 1050 2.96 12.41 26.95
CA ALA A 1050 2.35 13.66 26.48
C ALA A 1050 3.17 14.90 26.89
N PRO A 1051 3.63 15.07 28.15
CA PRO A 1051 4.51 16.18 28.53
C PRO A 1051 5.79 16.23 27.69
N LYS A 1052 6.47 15.09 27.51
CA LYS A 1052 7.71 15.00 26.72
C LYS A 1052 7.47 15.26 25.24
N TYR A 1053 6.31 14.85 24.71
CA TYR A 1053 5.92 15.13 23.34
C TYR A 1053 5.65 16.61 23.10
N TRP A 1054 4.95 17.29 24.03
CA TRP A 1054 4.80 18.74 24.01
C TRP A 1054 6.15 19.44 24.05
N GLU A 1055 7.02 19.06 24.99
CA GLU A 1055 8.33 19.69 25.18
C GLU A 1055 9.22 19.61 23.93
N ASN A 1056 9.19 18.48 23.23
CA ASN A 1056 9.93 18.31 21.98
C ASN A 1056 9.32 19.09 20.81
N MET A 1057 8.01 19.30 20.85
CA MET A 1057 7.29 19.99 19.80
C MET A 1057 7.33 21.51 19.96
N SER A 1058 7.17 22.02 21.18
CA SER A 1058 7.27 23.44 21.50
C SER A 1058 8.66 24.00 21.19
N LYS A 1059 9.70 23.15 21.17
CA LYS A 1059 11.05 23.49 20.68
C LYS A 1059 11.08 23.82 19.17
N ASN A 1060 10.12 23.30 18.40
CA ASN A 1060 10.06 23.41 16.93
C ASN A 1060 8.83 24.19 16.42
N THR A 1061 8.04 24.79 17.31
CA THR A 1061 6.85 25.59 16.94
C THR A 1061 6.85 26.93 17.67
N PRO A 1062 6.31 28.01 17.06
CA PRO A 1062 6.27 29.34 17.68
C PRO A 1062 5.25 29.47 18.83
N HIS A 1063 4.54 28.39 19.18
CA HIS A 1063 3.47 28.40 20.17
C HIS A 1063 3.99 27.96 21.55
N THR A 1064 3.67 28.73 22.59
CA THR A 1064 4.17 28.51 23.96
C THR A 1064 3.24 27.64 24.80
N THR A 1065 1.96 27.59 24.42
CA THR A 1065 0.96 26.74 25.08
C THR A 1065 0.27 25.79 24.10
N ILE A 1066 -0.20 24.65 24.60
CA ILE A 1066 -1.00 23.70 23.82
C ILE A 1066 -2.28 24.36 23.29
N GLU A 1067 -2.83 25.29 24.06
CA GLU A 1067 -3.99 26.09 23.69
C GLU A 1067 -3.70 26.99 22.47
N GLU A 1068 -2.60 27.76 22.50
CA GLU A 1068 -2.16 28.58 21.36
C GLU A 1068 -1.90 27.75 20.09
N TYR A 1069 -1.20 26.61 20.25
CA TYR A 1069 -0.93 25.70 19.13
C TYR A 1069 -2.23 25.18 18.52
N THR A 1070 -3.16 24.77 19.37
CA THR A 1070 -4.47 24.25 18.94
C THR A 1070 -5.26 25.31 18.20
N ILE A 1071 -5.30 26.54 18.72
CA ILE A 1071 -6.03 27.66 18.12
C ILE A 1071 -5.42 28.02 16.76
N ALA A 1072 -4.09 28.12 16.67
CA ALA A 1072 -3.41 28.46 15.43
C ALA A 1072 -3.56 27.39 14.34
N LYS A 1073 -3.38 26.11 14.70
CA LYS A 1073 -3.61 25.00 13.77
C LYS A 1073 -5.06 24.88 13.34
N TRP A 1074 -5.97 25.19 14.23
CA TRP A 1074 -7.38 25.20 13.89
C TRP A 1074 -7.72 26.33 12.91
N GLY A 1075 -7.15 27.54 13.08
CA GLY A 1075 -7.22 28.61 12.08
C GLY A 1075 -6.67 28.20 10.70
N GLU A 1076 -5.55 27.47 10.65
CA GLU A 1076 -5.00 26.90 9.40
C GLU A 1076 -5.97 25.91 8.74
N LEU A 1077 -6.66 25.07 9.53
CA LEU A 1077 -7.62 24.09 9.01
C LEU A 1077 -8.90 24.73 8.46
N ILE A 1078 -9.38 25.83 9.07
CA ILE A 1078 -10.52 26.62 8.56
C ILE A 1078 -10.17 27.25 7.21
N LEU A 1079 -8.99 27.87 7.10
CA LEU A 1079 -8.51 28.44 5.83
C LEU A 1079 -8.42 27.39 4.71
N ARG A 1080 -8.31 26.11 5.06
CA ARG A 1080 -8.31 24.96 4.14
C ARG A 1080 -9.68 24.31 3.95
N GLY A 1081 -10.76 24.92 4.44
CA GLY A 1081 -12.15 24.48 4.23
C GLY A 1081 -12.62 23.31 5.11
N ALA A 1082 -11.98 23.05 6.26
CA ALA A 1082 -12.42 22.02 7.20
C ALA A 1082 -13.59 22.51 8.07
N ASN A 1083 -14.71 21.80 8.06
CA ASN A 1083 -15.98 22.23 8.65
C ASN A 1083 -16.28 21.68 10.07
N VAL A 1084 -15.26 21.43 10.89
CA VAL A 1084 -15.46 20.90 12.26
C VAL A 1084 -14.76 21.81 13.27
N PRO A 1085 -15.48 22.81 13.84
CA PRO A 1085 -14.87 23.77 14.75
C PRO A 1085 -14.62 23.22 16.15
N ILE A 1086 -13.43 23.43 16.72
CA ILE A 1086 -13.36 23.60 18.19
C ILE A 1086 -14.11 24.90 18.49
N THR A 1087 -15.35 24.73 18.91
CA THR A 1087 -16.32 25.82 19.08
C THR A 1087 -16.28 26.45 20.46
N HIS A 1088 -15.89 25.66 21.48
CA HIS A 1088 -16.07 26.03 22.87
C HIS A 1088 -14.82 25.70 23.66
N LYS A 1089 -14.59 26.52 24.67
CA LYS A 1089 -13.58 26.34 25.72
C LYS A 1089 -14.30 26.20 27.04
N VAL A 1090 -13.82 25.31 27.90
CA VAL A 1090 -14.29 25.23 29.29
C VAL A 1090 -13.11 24.96 30.21
N GLU A 1091 -13.15 25.53 31.40
CA GLU A 1091 -12.19 25.19 32.45
C GLU A 1091 -12.74 24.07 33.32
N TYR A 1092 -11.88 23.11 33.66
CA TYR A 1092 -12.25 21.96 34.48
C TYR A 1092 -11.16 21.61 35.50
N ARG A 1093 -11.54 20.79 36.47
CA ARG A 1093 -10.62 20.08 37.38
C ARG A 1093 -10.86 18.59 37.25
N SER A 1094 -9.79 17.80 37.15
CA SER A 1094 -9.88 16.33 37.05
C SER A 1094 -10.37 15.67 38.35
N HIS A 1095 -10.34 16.37 39.50
CA HIS A 1095 -10.82 15.86 40.80
C HIS A 1095 -11.48 16.98 41.62
N ASP A 1096 -12.48 16.61 42.43
CA ASP A 1096 -13.31 17.48 43.28
C ASP A 1096 -12.57 18.11 44.50
N LYS A 1097 -11.25 17.94 44.62
CA LYS A 1097 -10.49 18.56 45.71
C LYS A 1097 -10.17 20.02 45.36
N ALA A 1098 -10.68 20.95 46.17
CA ALA A 1098 -10.57 22.41 46.06
C ALA A 1098 -9.16 23.03 45.89
N ARG A 1099 -8.08 22.22 45.82
CA ARG A 1099 -6.67 22.66 45.69
C ARG A 1099 -6.05 22.41 44.30
N GLY A 1100 -6.77 21.82 43.34
CA GLY A 1100 -6.24 21.60 41.98
C GLY A 1100 -6.30 22.83 41.08
N ARG A 1101 -5.23 23.10 40.30
CA ARG A 1101 -5.20 24.17 39.29
C ARG A 1101 -6.25 23.88 38.20
N ALA A 1102 -7.03 24.89 37.82
CA ALA A 1102 -7.98 24.78 36.71
C ALA A 1102 -7.23 24.52 35.40
N LYS A 1103 -7.81 23.70 34.52
CA LYS A 1103 -7.21 23.25 33.26
C LYS A 1103 -8.18 23.53 32.12
N THR A 1104 -7.66 23.82 30.93
CA THR A 1104 -8.49 24.09 29.75
C THR A 1104 -8.86 22.80 29.01
N PHE A 1105 -10.13 22.67 28.64
CA PHE A 1105 -10.65 21.71 27.68
C PHE A 1105 -11.28 22.46 26.50
N LEU A 1106 -10.74 22.22 25.31
CA LEU A 1106 -11.22 22.78 24.06
C LEU A 1106 -12.01 21.70 23.31
N TYR A 1107 -13.24 22.01 22.90
CA TYR A 1107 -14.11 21.01 22.29
C TYR A 1107 -15.07 21.54 21.23
N ASN A 1108 -15.55 20.63 20.39
CA ASN A 1108 -16.63 20.88 19.44
C ASN A 1108 -17.98 20.51 20.07
N ALA A 1109 -18.87 21.49 20.26
CA ALA A 1109 -20.20 21.27 20.86
C ALA A 1109 -21.16 20.47 19.97
N GLN A 1110 -20.90 20.35 18.67
CA GLN A 1110 -21.64 19.45 17.77
C GLN A 1110 -21.21 17.98 17.92
N ILE A 1111 -20.00 17.72 18.41
CA ILE A 1111 -19.47 16.36 18.64
C ILE A 1111 -19.65 15.95 20.10
N ILE A 1112 -19.42 16.90 21.02
CA ILE A 1112 -19.47 16.69 22.47
C ILE A 1112 -20.56 17.60 23.01
N SER A 1113 -21.75 17.02 23.17
CA SER A 1113 -22.95 17.70 23.67
C SER A 1113 -22.85 18.08 25.15
N SER A 1114 -22.12 17.28 25.95
CA SER A 1114 -21.86 17.53 27.37
C SER A 1114 -20.37 17.39 27.66
N PRO A 1115 -19.63 18.49 27.86
CA PRO A 1115 -18.20 18.43 28.15
C PRO A 1115 -17.93 17.77 29.51
N LEU A 1116 -18.84 17.90 30.48
CA LEU A 1116 -18.70 17.26 31.79
C LEU A 1116 -18.80 15.74 31.71
N ASP A 1117 -19.76 15.21 30.96
CA ASP A 1117 -19.91 13.76 30.80
C ASP A 1117 -18.73 13.16 30.05
N TRP A 1118 -18.21 13.89 29.05
CA TRP A 1118 -17.01 13.50 28.33
C TRP A 1118 -15.78 13.44 29.26
N LEU A 1119 -15.56 14.50 30.05
CA LEU A 1119 -14.46 14.52 31.03
C LEU A 1119 -14.60 13.41 32.08
N LYS A 1120 -15.83 13.10 32.52
CA LYS A 1120 -16.09 12.00 33.45
C LYS A 1120 -15.82 10.62 32.87
N ALA A 1121 -16.14 10.43 31.60
CA ALA A 1121 -15.93 9.18 30.90
C ALA A 1121 -14.46 8.92 30.55
N TYR A 1122 -13.71 9.96 30.16
CA TYR A 1122 -12.38 9.81 29.56
C TYR A 1122 -11.22 10.35 30.40
N VAL A 1123 -11.46 11.24 31.38
CA VAL A 1123 -10.39 11.81 32.23
C VAL A 1123 -10.50 11.29 33.67
N SER A 1124 -11.64 11.49 34.33
CA SER A 1124 -11.84 11.09 35.73
C SER A 1124 -13.30 11.20 36.13
N SER A 1125 -13.83 10.18 36.83
CA SER A 1125 -15.23 10.19 37.33
C SER A 1125 -15.58 11.39 38.22
N ASP A 1126 -14.56 11.98 38.84
CA ASP A 1126 -14.68 13.12 39.77
C ASP A 1126 -14.43 14.47 39.08
N ALA A 1127 -14.42 14.51 37.74
CA ALA A 1127 -14.22 15.74 37.01
C ALA A 1127 -15.37 16.72 37.26
N VAL A 1128 -15.01 18.00 37.46
CA VAL A 1128 -15.96 19.11 37.67
C VAL A 1128 -15.60 20.28 36.77
N LEU A 1129 -16.61 20.97 36.25
CA LEU A 1129 -16.41 22.22 35.52
C LEU A 1129 -16.15 23.36 36.50
N VAL A 1130 -15.16 24.18 36.20
CA VAL A 1130 -14.80 25.39 36.98
C VAL A 1130 -15.45 26.63 36.35
N SER A 1131 -15.64 26.62 35.04
CA SER A 1131 -16.36 27.66 34.30
C SER A 1131 -17.49 27.07 33.45
N GLY A 1132 -18.43 27.94 33.04
CA GLY A 1132 -19.39 27.57 32.00
C GLY A 1132 -18.72 27.44 30.63
N PRO A 1133 -19.33 26.71 29.68
CA PRO A 1133 -18.86 26.67 28.30
C PRO A 1133 -18.79 28.07 27.69
N GLU A 1134 -17.59 28.51 27.35
CA GLU A 1134 -17.35 29.76 26.65
C GLU A 1134 -17.31 29.46 25.15
N LYS A 1135 -18.22 30.07 24.38
CA LYS A 1135 -18.17 30.01 22.92
C LYS A 1135 -16.99 30.85 22.47
N LEU A 1136 -16.08 30.24 21.72
CA LEU A 1136 -14.90 30.94 21.26
C LEU A 1136 -15.26 31.88 20.08
N PRO A 1137 -14.64 33.08 20.00
CA PRO A 1137 -15.17 34.25 19.26
C PRO A 1137 -14.97 34.22 17.73
N TRP A 1138 -14.87 33.04 17.12
CA TRP A 1138 -14.53 32.93 15.70
C TRP A 1138 -15.77 32.73 14.83
N GLU A 1139 -16.22 33.81 14.20
CA GLU A 1139 -16.73 33.74 12.83
C GLU A 1139 -15.55 33.84 11.85
N ALA A 1140 -15.68 33.24 10.66
CA ALA A 1140 -14.60 33.21 9.66
C ALA A 1140 -14.09 34.61 9.27
N SER A 1141 -14.85 35.67 9.59
CA SER A 1141 -14.57 37.07 9.33
C SER A 1141 -13.61 37.76 10.31
N ASP A 1142 -13.37 37.22 11.51
CA ASP A 1142 -12.73 37.97 12.61
C ASP A 1142 -11.24 37.63 12.87
N LEU A 1143 -10.56 36.96 11.93
CA LEU A 1143 -9.14 36.56 12.09
C LEU A 1143 -8.18 37.75 11.82
N PRO A 1144 -7.37 38.23 12.82
CA PRO A 1144 -6.60 39.49 12.76
C PRO A 1144 -5.38 39.57 11.83
N TRP A 1145 -5.21 38.67 10.86
CA TRP A 1145 -3.93 38.46 10.15
C TRP A 1145 -3.99 38.65 8.63
N SER A 1146 -5.10 39.20 8.10
CA SER A 1146 -5.34 39.35 6.66
C SER A 1146 -4.44 40.36 5.95
N GLU A 1147 -3.78 41.30 6.66
CA GLU A 1147 -3.04 42.41 6.02
C GLU A 1147 -1.51 42.25 5.98
N LYS A 1148 -0.89 41.35 6.76
CA LYS A 1148 0.59 41.26 6.86
C LYS A 1148 1.27 40.17 6.02
N LEU A 1149 0.52 39.48 5.17
CA LEU A 1149 1.05 38.59 4.12
C LEU A 1149 0.88 39.23 2.73
N ALA A 1150 1.41 40.45 2.57
CA ALA A 1150 1.84 40.89 1.25
C ALA A 1150 3.07 40.05 0.86
N LEU A 1151 2.85 39.01 0.06
CA LEU A 1151 3.88 38.13 -0.48
C LEU A 1151 4.99 38.95 -1.21
N PRO A 1152 6.28 38.68 -0.95
CA PRO A 1152 7.37 39.20 -1.79
C PRO A 1152 7.21 38.68 -3.23
N SER A 1153 7.24 39.59 -4.19
CA SER A 1153 6.95 39.41 -5.63
C SER A 1153 7.86 38.44 -6.41
N GLN A 1154 8.69 37.64 -5.74
CA GLN A 1154 9.51 36.58 -6.35
C GLN A 1154 9.12 35.16 -5.90
N ILE A 1155 8.06 35.01 -5.11
CA ILE A 1155 7.38 33.74 -4.84
C ILE A 1155 5.97 33.82 -5.47
N SER A 1156 5.90 33.89 -6.80
CA SER A 1156 4.63 33.94 -7.53
C SER A 1156 4.37 32.68 -8.38
N ARG A 1157 5.02 31.55 -8.08
CA ARG A 1157 4.76 30.27 -8.77
C ARG A 1157 4.53 29.04 -7.90
N GLU A 1158 4.50 29.12 -6.56
CA GLU A 1158 4.43 27.91 -5.72
C GLU A 1158 3.38 27.93 -4.59
N THR A 1159 2.42 28.86 -4.57
CA THR A 1159 1.34 28.83 -3.55
C THR A 1159 -0.05 29.23 -4.10
N SER A 1160 -0.38 28.77 -5.30
CA SER A 1160 -1.74 28.91 -5.88
C SER A 1160 -2.29 27.59 -6.43
N HIS A 1161 -2.44 26.55 -5.60
CA HIS A 1161 -2.89 25.22 -6.08
C HIS A 1161 -4.05 24.58 -5.30
N LEU A 1162 -4.98 25.41 -4.81
CA LEU A 1162 -6.41 25.05 -4.81
C LEU A 1162 -7.06 25.98 -5.82
N LEU A 1163 -7.56 25.45 -6.95
CA LEU A 1163 -8.36 26.28 -7.84
C LEU A 1163 -9.62 26.74 -7.08
N PRO A 1164 -9.99 28.03 -7.14
CA PRO A 1164 -11.34 28.47 -6.83
C PRO A 1164 -12.31 27.81 -7.82
N MET A 1165 -13.48 27.40 -7.33
CA MET A 1165 -14.62 27.01 -8.18
C MET A 1165 -15.01 28.19 -9.08
N PRO A 1166 -15.46 27.95 -10.33
CA PRO A 1166 -16.11 29.00 -11.11
C PRO A 1166 -17.40 29.45 -10.40
N ASP A 1167 -17.65 30.76 -10.47
CA ASP A 1167 -18.76 31.50 -9.86
C ASP A 1167 -20.12 30.84 -10.16
N LEU A 1168 -20.84 30.41 -9.12
CA LEU A 1168 -22.08 29.63 -9.23
C LEU A 1168 -23.36 30.45 -9.00
N ASP A 1169 -23.27 31.77 -8.87
CA ASP A 1169 -24.42 32.61 -8.48
C ASP A 1169 -25.39 32.97 -9.63
N ASN A 1170 -25.22 32.47 -10.86
CA ASN A 1170 -26.07 32.86 -12.00
C ASN A 1170 -26.67 31.70 -12.81
N ILE A 1171 -27.39 30.77 -12.17
CA ILE A 1171 -28.31 29.88 -12.91
C ILE A 1171 -29.65 29.77 -12.17
N GLU A 1172 -30.60 30.59 -12.60
CA GLU A 1172 -32.02 30.49 -12.22
C GLU A 1172 -32.58 29.10 -12.57
N ARG A 1173 -33.18 28.43 -11.59
CA ARG A 1173 -33.96 27.20 -11.78
C ARG A 1173 -35.41 27.58 -12.07
N THR A 1174 -35.90 27.29 -13.27
CA THR A 1174 -37.35 27.32 -13.57
C THR A 1174 -37.96 25.90 -13.55
N PRO A 1175 -39.17 25.71 -12.97
CA PRO A 1175 -39.86 24.43 -12.96
C PRO A 1175 -40.73 24.24 -14.21
N ARG A 1176 -40.75 23.03 -14.79
CA ARG A 1176 -41.61 22.67 -15.93
C ARG A 1176 -43.03 22.28 -15.50
N THR A 1177 -44.04 22.81 -16.20
CA THR A 1177 -45.45 22.38 -16.15
C THR A 1177 -45.85 21.56 -17.38
N LYS A 1178 -46.95 20.80 -17.22
CA LYS A 1178 -47.55 19.75 -18.07
C LYS A 1178 -48.23 20.22 -19.38
N ASP A 1179 -48.21 19.29 -20.35
CA ASP A 1179 -49.18 18.90 -21.40
C ASP A 1179 -49.77 19.94 -22.38
N GLN A 1180 -49.54 19.72 -23.68
CA GLN A 1180 -50.53 19.89 -24.77
C GLN A 1180 -50.27 18.88 -25.91
N GLU A 1181 -51.28 18.10 -26.30
CA GLU A 1181 -51.29 17.18 -27.45
C GLU A 1181 -52.11 17.77 -28.63
N MET A 1182 -51.82 17.34 -29.86
CA MET A 1182 -52.58 17.63 -31.09
C MET A 1182 -52.78 16.32 -31.88
N GLU A 1183 -53.97 16.06 -32.45
CA GLU A 1183 -54.30 14.87 -33.25
C GLU A 1183 -54.09 15.09 -34.77
N PHE A 1184 -53.81 14.02 -35.53
CA PHE A 1184 -53.72 14.00 -37.01
C PHE A 1184 -54.80 13.09 -37.61
N THR A 1185 -55.23 13.30 -38.86
CA THR A 1185 -56.37 12.58 -39.47
C THR A 1185 -55.97 11.41 -40.39
N LEU A 1186 -56.89 10.45 -40.57
CA LEU A 1186 -56.71 9.25 -41.40
C LEU A 1186 -56.40 9.48 -42.88
N GLU A 1187 -56.83 10.60 -43.45
CA GLU A 1187 -56.57 10.92 -44.85
C GLU A 1187 -55.12 11.36 -45.08
N ASP A 1188 -54.49 11.99 -44.08
CA ASP A 1188 -53.08 12.38 -44.09
C ASP A 1188 -52.16 11.13 -44.10
N LEU A 1189 -52.53 10.10 -43.33
CA LEU A 1189 -51.79 8.84 -43.24
C LEU A 1189 -51.86 7.99 -44.51
N GLY A 1190 -52.98 8.05 -45.24
CA GLY A 1190 -53.14 7.34 -46.51
C GLY A 1190 -52.29 7.94 -47.64
N HIS A 1191 -52.23 9.28 -47.69
CA HIS A 1191 -51.51 9.99 -48.75
C HIS A 1191 -49.99 9.89 -48.62
N TRP A 1192 -49.44 9.86 -47.41
CA TRP A 1192 -47.98 9.86 -47.20
C TRP A 1192 -47.29 8.51 -47.43
N TYR A 1193 -48.01 7.39 -47.39
CA TYR A 1193 -47.39 6.05 -47.34
C TYR A 1193 -47.74 5.12 -48.51
N GLY A 1194 -48.50 5.57 -49.50
CA GLY A 1194 -48.74 4.80 -50.74
C GLY A 1194 -49.41 3.44 -50.53
N LYS A 1195 -50.15 3.26 -49.43
CA LYS A 1195 -50.82 2.03 -49.02
C LYS A 1195 -52.33 2.18 -49.12
N SER A 1196 -53.05 1.07 -49.34
CA SER A 1196 -54.50 1.12 -49.54
C SER A 1196 -55.24 1.42 -48.24
N LYS A 1197 -56.35 2.18 -48.30
CA LYS A 1197 -57.21 2.55 -47.16
C LYS A 1197 -57.61 1.33 -46.29
N THR A 1198 -57.74 0.16 -46.92
CA THR A 1198 -58.02 -1.13 -46.28
C THR A 1198 -56.90 -1.67 -45.38
N GLU A 1199 -55.63 -1.46 -45.72
CA GLU A 1199 -54.49 -1.91 -44.88
C GLU A 1199 -54.34 -1.03 -43.63
N ILE A 1200 -54.57 0.27 -43.78
CA ILE A 1200 -54.56 1.24 -42.67
C ILE A 1200 -55.70 0.94 -41.69
N GLN A 1201 -56.91 0.64 -42.20
CA GLN A 1201 -58.05 0.25 -41.37
C GLN A 1201 -57.83 -1.05 -40.59
N ALA A 1202 -57.11 -2.02 -41.15
CA ALA A 1202 -56.75 -3.26 -40.43
C ALA A 1202 -55.77 -3.00 -39.28
N LEU A 1203 -54.82 -2.08 -39.46
CA LEU A 1203 -53.82 -1.69 -38.47
C LEU A 1203 -54.43 -0.85 -37.33
N LEU A 1204 -55.38 0.02 -37.64
CA LEU A 1204 -56.13 0.77 -36.63
C LEU A 1204 -57.01 -0.14 -35.79
N LYS A 1205 -57.64 -1.14 -36.42
CA LYS A 1205 -58.43 -2.14 -35.70
C LYS A 1205 -57.57 -2.98 -34.75
N LYS A 1206 -56.30 -3.21 -35.08
CA LYS A 1206 -55.31 -3.87 -34.19
C LYS A 1206 -54.94 -3.00 -32.98
N HIS A 1207 -55.02 -1.68 -33.12
CA HIS A 1207 -54.75 -0.70 -32.05
C HIS A 1207 -56.00 0.01 -31.54
N GLU A 1208 -57.17 -0.65 -31.62
CA GLU A 1208 -58.44 -0.15 -31.08
C GLU A 1208 -58.86 1.27 -31.53
N GLY A 1209 -58.42 1.71 -32.71
CA GLY A 1209 -58.75 3.03 -33.26
C GLY A 1209 -57.76 4.14 -32.92
N ASP A 1210 -56.65 3.84 -32.23
CA ASP A 1210 -55.59 4.82 -31.98
C ASP A 1210 -54.75 5.06 -33.26
N GLU A 1211 -55.05 6.17 -33.91
CA GLU A 1211 -54.44 6.59 -35.18
C GLU A 1211 -52.94 6.89 -35.04
N GLN A 1212 -52.52 7.38 -33.87
CA GLN A 1212 -51.16 7.83 -33.62
C GLN A 1212 -50.22 6.65 -33.30
N ALA A 1213 -50.72 5.64 -32.57
CA ALA A 1213 -50.00 4.40 -32.31
C ALA A 1213 -49.83 3.54 -33.58
N ALA A 1214 -50.87 3.46 -34.41
CA ALA A 1214 -50.81 2.74 -35.69
C ALA A 1214 -49.81 3.41 -36.68
N ALA A 1215 -49.83 4.74 -36.76
CA ALA A 1215 -48.88 5.52 -37.56
C ALA A 1215 -47.43 5.31 -37.10
N THR A 1216 -47.19 5.32 -35.78
CA THR A 1216 -45.86 5.13 -35.18
C THR A 1216 -45.30 3.73 -35.43
N GLU A 1217 -46.12 2.66 -35.35
CA GLU A 1217 -45.66 1.29 -35.66
C GLU A 1217 -45.25 1.14 -37.13
N LEU A 1218 -46.02 1.74 -38.06
CA LEU A 1218 -45.71 1.75 -39.50
C LEU A 1218 -44.39 2.50 -39.80
N LEU A 1219 -44.20 3.66 -39.16
CA LEU A 1219 -42.97 4.47 -39.24
C LEU A 1219 -41.74 3.71 -38.74
N CYS A 1220 -41.82 3.08 -37.57
CA CYS A 1220 -40.72 2.31 -37.02
C CYS A 1220 -40.36 1.10 -37.90
N ARG A 1221 -41.37 0.40 -38.43
CA ARG A 1221 -41.14 -0.75 -39.33
C ARG A 1221 -40.43 -0.32 -40.61
N ALA A 1222 -40.85 0.77 -41.24
CA ALA A 1222 -40.25 1.29 -42.47
C ALA A 1222 -38.77 1.67 -42.30
N VAL A 1223 -38.43 2.36 -41.20
CA VAL A 1223 -37.05 2.75 -40.86
C VAL A 1223 -36.18 1.53 -40.53
N ILE A 1224 -36.74 0.51 -39.87
CA ILE A 1224 -36.03 -0.72 -39.52
C ILE A 1224 -35.75 -1.58 -40.77
N SER A 1225 -36.69 -1.64 -41.72
CA SER A 1225 -36.56 -2.43 -42.96
C SER A 1225 -35.69 -1.81 -44.05
N ALA A 1226 -35.36 -0.51 -43.96
CA ALA A 1226 -34.48 0.16 -44.92
C ALA A 1226 -33.00 -0.16 -44.66
N GLU A 1227 -32.20 -0.32 -45.74
CA GLU A 1227 -30.75 -0.50 -45.64
C GLU A 1227 -30.08 0.69 -44.91
N PRO A 1228 -28.99 0.45 -44.14
CA PRO A 1228 -28.40 1.47 -43.27
C PRO A 1228 -28.06 2.80 -43.96
N ALA A 1229 -27.65 2.76 -45.23
CA ALA A 1229 -27.27 3.93 -45.99
C ALA A 1229 -28.44 4.90 -46.27
N ASN A 1230 -29.68 4.42 -46.30
CA ASN A 1230 -30.84 5.19 -46.76
C ASN A 1230 -31.75 5.66 -45.60
N ARG A 1231 -31.47 5.25 -44.36
CA ARG A 1231 -32.32 5.53 -43.19
C ARG A 1231 -32.43 7.03 -42.86
N ALA A 1232 -31.33 7.77 -43.02
CA ALA A 1232 -31.32 9.22 -42.79
C ALA A 1232 -32.15 9.98 -43.84
N GLU A 1233 -32.12 9.52 -45.09
CA GLU A 1233 -32.90 10.14 -46.17
C GLU A 1233 -34.41 9.88 -46.01
N VAL A 1234 -34.79 8.69 -45.55
CA VAL A 1234 -36.18 8.35 -45.24
C VAL A 1234 -36.71 9.15 -44.04
N TYR A 1235 -35.89 9.34 -43.00
CA TYR A 1235 -36.25 10.15 -41.83
C TYR A 1235 -36.45 11.64 -42.21
N ASN A 1236 -35.56 12.20 -43.03
CA ASN A 1236 -35.61 13.60 -43.43
C ASN A 1236 -36.76 13.95 -44.39
N LYS A 1237 -37.39 12.95 -45.03
CA LYS A 1237 -38.58 13.13 -45.87
C LYS A 1237 -39.89 13.13 -45.07
N LEU A 1238 -39.85 12.91 -43.75
CA LEU A 1238 -41.03 13.00 -42.90
C LEU A 1238 -41.45 14.45 -42.65
N PRO A 1239 -42.74 14.77 -42.52
CA PRO A 1239 -43.19 16.10 -42.13
C PRO A 1239 -42.57 16.54 -40.80
N GLN A 1240 -42.20 17.82 -40.69
CA GLN A 1240 -41.42 18.35 -39.55
C GLN A 1240 -42.11 18.09 -38.19
N GLU A 1241 -43.44 18.20 -38.14
CA GLU A 1241 -44.25 17.96 -36.94
C GLU A 1241 -44.25 16.48 -36.49
N VAL A 1242 -44.07 15.54 -37.43
CA VAL A 1242 -43.90 14.10 -37.15
C VAL A 1242 -42.49 13.80 -36.68
N GLN A 1243 -41.48 14.47 -37.22
CA GLN A 1243 -40.09 14.40 -36.73
C GLN A 1243 -39.97 14.95 -35.30
N GLU A 1244 -40.74 16.00 -34.96
CA GLU A 1244 -40.75 16.62 -33.64
C GLU A 1244 -41.46 15.74 -32.58
N LYS A 1245 -42.53 15.02 -32.95
CA LYS A 1245 -43.21 14.05 -32.08
C LYS A 1245 -42.54 12.68 -32.01
N LEU A 1246 -41.79 12.26 -33.02
CA LEU A 1246 -40.77 11.20 -32.94
C LEU A 1246 -39.63 11.72 -32.07
N ASN A 1247 -39.92 11.87 -30.78
CA ASN A 1247 -39.07 12.50 -29.80
C ASN A 1247 -37.64 11.95 -29.95
N LEU A 1248 -36.73 12.80 -30.42
CA LEU A 1248 -35.32 12.45 -30.60
C LEU A 1248 -34.71 11.90 -29.31
N ASN A 1249 -35.27 12.19 -28.13
CA ASN A 1249 -34.85 11.58 -26.87
C ASN A 1249 -35.24 10.10 -26.70
N LEU A 1250 -36.27 9.60 -27.41
CA LEU A 1250 -36.64 8.19 -27.43
C LEU A 1250 -35.82 7.42 -28.48
N LEU A 1251 -35.49 8.06 -29.61
CA LEU A 1251 -34.56 7.51 -30.63
C LEU A 1251 -33.08 7.57 -30.20
N GLN A 1252 -32.64 8.60 -29.46
CA GLN A 1252 -31.30 8.67 -28.85
C GLN A 1252 -31.12 7.70 -27.67
N LYS A 1253 -32.23 7.20 -27.11
CA LYS A 1253 -32.24 6.08 -26.15
C LYS A 1253 -32.26 4.72 -26.84
N LEU A 1254 -32.49 4.65 -28.16
CA LEU A 1254 -32.30 3.43 -28.92
C LEU A 1254 -30.80 3.31 -29.29
N PRO A 1255 -30.18 2.11 -29.13
CA PRO A 1255 -28.73 1.97 -29.05
C PRO A 1255 -27.96 2.16 -30.37
N TYR A 1256 -28.59 2.71 -31.41
CA TYR A 1256 -28.07 2.73 -32.79
C TYR A 1256 -28.02 4.13 -33.42
N VAL A 1257 -28.40 5.20 -32.70
CA VAL A 1257 -28.39 6.59 -33.22
C VAL A 1257 -27.30 7.45 -32.53
N GLN A 1258 -26.50 6.87 -31.62
CA GLN A 1258 -25.49 7.63 -30.88
C GLN A 1258 -24.20 7.95 -31.68
N ASP A 1259 -24.10 7.50 -32.94
CA ASP A 1259 -22.88 7.59 -33.75
C ASP A 1259 -22.93 8.56 -34.95
N LEU A 1260 -23.90 9.48 -35.02
CA LEU A 1260 -23.84 10.55 -36.03
C LEU A 1260 -23.13 11.80 -35.46
N PRO A 1261 -22.15 12.37 -36.19
CA PRO A 1261 -21.45 13.57 -35.72
C PRO A 1261 -22.44 14.75 -35.62
N PRO A 1262 -22.22 15.70 -34.69
CA PRO A 1262 -22.98 16.94 -34.68
C PRO A 1262 -22.71 17.65 -36.01
N VAL A 1263 -23.76 17.98 -36.76
CA VAL A 1263 -23.65 18.94 -37.86
C VAL A 1263 -23.25 20.26 -37.23
N SER A 1264 -21.96 20.56 -37.22
CA SER A 1264 -21.45 21.87 -36.84
C SER A 1264 -21.97 22.88 -37.84
N ILE A 1265 -22.80 23.81 -37.37
CA ILE A 1265 -23.13 25.04 -38.09
C ILE A 1265 -21.80 25.78 -38.31
N ILE A 1266 -21.30 25.74 -39.54
CA ILE A 1266 -20.19 26.57 -40.00
C ILE A 1266 -20.72 28.00 -40.14
N THR A 1267 -20.48 28.83 -39.13
CA THR A 1267 -20.28 30.27 -39.29
C THR A 1267 -18.76 30.50 -39.33
N GLY A 1268 -18.08 31.09 -40.31
CA GLY A 1268 -18.43 31.70 -41.58
C GLY A 1268 -17.16 31.76 -42.46
N ARG A 1269 -17.27 32.43 -43.61
CA ARG A 1269 -16.26 32.57 -44.69
C ARG A 1269 -14.96 33.32 -44.28
N PRO A 1270 -13.90 33.30 -45.12
CA PRO A 1270 -12.52 32.96 -44.77
C PRO A 1270 -11.62 34.13 -44.36
N ASP A 1271 -10.65 33.85 -43.48
CA ASP A 1271 -9.20 34.01 -43.67
C ASP A 1271 -8.44 33.16 -42.63
#